data_AF-A0A942NM00-F1
#
_entry.id   AF-A0A942NM00-F1
#
_cell.length_a   1.000
_cell.length_b   1.000
_cell.length_c   1.000
_cell.angle_alpha   90.00
_cell.angle_beta   90.00
_cell.angle_gamma   90.00
#
_symmetry.space_group_name_H-M   'P 1'
#
loop_
_entity.id
_entity.type
_entity.pdbx_description
1 polymer ?
#
loop_
_entity_poly.entity_id
_entity_poly.type
_entity_poly.pdbx_seq_one_letter_code
_entity_poly.pdbx_strand_id
1 'polypeptide(L)'
;MKKYTLIKLIAMICMYLVSNNLIATQFTIGNDTIQHVNGNYYIYGLYDTVLIDSTIVSVKFSNIIQSPQISYFETQNNLTIFRTFNSKYKQYLLPVGRNYVSICNDISDDPIVENLTIHFYYSIPVVEDQQNQNADPYLDNIGVWYDENNPGAWNLTRGDTNIVVAVIDAGLSWDNYDFGAIENEYDVVKHNFSDPWLTDDDPQGNDEDEDGNGYLNDMKGWDFNNIELIENCSFVKTSDNDVRPTNEFWHGNGVAGIIGAKANNSTLVDGIGGGDIDAGLYGLKILPIKVLDIEQKYEFGECHQRQSFFTAEIESAINYAVDKKANVINMSLSVPSGSHGEIDVLKDAIQNAYDNGVIMVASSGNTGYNYVNYPARSNLVIAVGATTDLDEWWEQSSYGAQMEIVAPGVNIELIKHDYQTVVNSGTSFSTPMVSATIGLMLSVNPYLSNGGVEEEGSVRNILSTTADKEGGVLYDENLWNEKMGFGRLNTYQAVCKAIDYIPEIDVTENQVWTNRRYSPRNIIIESGVNLKISGELMMGKDTKIIVKTGGVLTVENGKITHIPYCGRENDTWSGIEVWGNPNDHQYAYPGHPQAQGKVVLDHATIENAQTAIRTRIGYSSCYSGGIIIAKNSTFRNNRRSIEISGYKNIFNSIEYDNECKFKECTFIFDNTFSGYQDIDIEHVYMWGVKGVKFHGCTFINDYIEGSSTVYGIQSFDAGFNICGVCESNTVPCPKGDYVTPEFNGFYKAIMSSNVSTYSLISIQDGVFTNNGYGIHLNSVEDAVVVNNSFELGSHPGCSEATSTGIQLDNSKRFAIENNLFFINEGPAVYRNYGIVTKNTNNKYDEIYKNDFVNLFTANYAKGQNYEGERFSGLTYLCNLNRENEVDFAVHGQNLSGIQEYQGNLSYVAGNTFSSTASHHFDNWAPYEIYYFYNENISNEEPVKVYQVIPVKLDLQNLCPDHYLNNDIKLSNTAYQQAEASYSTAKLSYLQYSNLLDSVGGLLDSSELLKLKGQVSHFNMLTRRAAYDIIRSNLSDSIAHPGLYKTWMEELNNFSSTQDIIDMYIHIGEFQNALDLLDTLPSMYPLSGYDSAEYTYYSDLKQMQIGWLNDDRSIFELSEIELEDLEFIAESSQGLGGAQARGILGFAYGNLYNFMDCNELDMSNNLKNSTPKPATEPNVSRTAQIVAKPNPASDVIEFVYSLPENNEKAEIRIYSGQGTLIDILSINSSTGIYSYQPGKLFSGVYVYVLISKNGSVPGKLIIVR
;
A
#
# COMPACT_ATOMS: atom_id res chain seq x y z
N MET A 1 43.22 45.10 3.90
CA MET A 1 44.33 46.09 3.94
C MET A 1 45.45 45.82 4.98
N LYS A 2 45.61 44.63 5.59
CA LYS A 2 46.65 44.39 6.63
C LYS A 2 47.56 43.14 6.44
N LYS A 3 47.70 42.59 5.21
CA LYS A 3 48.67 41.52 4.90
C LYS A 3 49.59 41.86 3.71
N TYR A 4 49.09 42.59 2.71
CA TYR A 4 49.88 43.22 1.63
C TYR A 4 51.04 44.11 2.13
N THR A 5 50.92 44.64 3.34
CA THR A 5 51.98 45.46 3.97
C THR A 5 53.19 44.62 4.38
N LEU A 6 53.05 43.32 4.62
CA LEU A 6 54.17 42.46 5.05
C LEU A 6 55.07 42.10 3.88
N ILE A 7 54.53 41.68 2.73
CA ILE A 7 55.33 41.39 1.51
C ILE A 7 55.99 42.67 0.98
N LYS A 8 55.30 43.83 1.02
CA LYS A 8 55.92 45.14 0.73
C LYS A 8 57.02 45.50 1.74
N LEU A 9 56.86 45.17 3.03
CA LEU A 9 57.92 45.36 4.03
C LEU A 9 59.12 44.43 3.77
N ILE A 10 58.86 43.18 3.38
CA ILE A 10 59.88 42.18 2.99
C ILE A 10 60.66 42.65 1.76
N ALA A 11 59.96 43.09 0.70
CA ALA A 11 60.57 43.64 -0.51
C ALA A 11 61.34 44.94 -0.25
N MET A 12 60.83 45.83 0.62
CA MET A 12 61.54 47.06 1.02
C MET A 12 62.80 46.78 1.85
N ILE A 13 62.77 45.79 2.75
CA ILE A 13 63.93 45.34 3.53
C ILE A 13 64.97 44.68 2.60
N CYS A 14 64.53 43.87 1.63
CA CYS A 14 65.38 43.29 0.59
C CYS A 14 66.05 44.37 -0.28
N MET A 15 65.31 45.39 -0.72
CA MET A 15 65.87 46.51 -1.49
C MET A 15 66.90 47.31 -0.70
N TYR A 16 66.65 47.60 0.59
CA TYR A 16 67.58 48.34 1.43
C TYR A 16 68.90 47.58 1.69
N LEU A 17 68.88 46.25 1.72
CA LEU A 17 70.07 45.44 2.02
C LEU A 17 70.87 45.07 0.76
N VAL A 18 70.19 44.81 -0.38
CA VAL A 18 70.83 44.51 -1.67
C VAL A 18 71.46 45.77 -2.28
N SER A 19 70.84 46.95 -2.14
CA SER A 19 71.45 48.21 -2.56
C SER A 19 72.69 48.60 -1.74
N ASN A 20 72.92 47.95 -0.60
CA ASN A 20 74.00 48.25 0.35
C ASN A 20 75.06 47.14 0.50
N ASN A 21 75.11 46.13 -0.39
CA ASN A 21 76.17 45.10 -0.42
C ASN A 21 76.38 44.32 0.91
N LEU A 22 75.32 44.07 1.67
CA LEU A 22 75.38 43.17 2.84
C LEU A 22 75.01 41.75 2.40
N ILE A 23 76.00 40.85 2.36
CA ILE A 23 75.84 39.44 2.03
C ILE A 23 75.13 38.74 3.19
N ALA A 24 73.82 38.52 3.06
CA ALA A 24 73.10 37.51 3.84
C ALA A 24 72.31 36.64 2.86
N THR A 25 72.59 35.33 2.85
CA THR A 25 71.94 34.31 2.01
C THR A 25 70.71 33.69 2.67
N GLN A 26 70.29 34.20 3.84
CA GLN A 26 69.23 33.65 4.69
C GLN A 26 68.50 34.79 5.43
N PHE A 27 67.17 34.80 5.41
CA PHE A 27 66.34 35.85 6.01
C PHE A 27 65.19 35.27 6.84
N THR A 28 65.20 35.45 8.16
CA THR A 28 64.14 34.96 9.06
C THR A 28 63.12 36.07 9.35
N ILE A 29 61.84 35.78 9.16
CA ILE A 29 60.72 36.71 9.33
C ILE A 29 59.59 35.99 10.05
N GLY A 30 59.31 36.39 11.28
CA GLY A 30 58.47 35.58 12.16
C GLY A 30 59.13 34.23 12.42
N ASN A 31 58.46 33.14 12.07
CA ASN A 31 58.97 31.77 12.21
C ASN A 31 59.54 31.19 10.91
N ASP A 32 59.46 31.94 9.81
CA ASP A 32 59.80 31.43 8.48
C ASP A 32 61.13 32.05 8.01
N THR A 33 61.94 31.28 7.30
CA THR A 33 63.25 31.68 6.81
C THR A 33 63.32 31.52 5.30
N ILE A 34 63.50 32.61 4.56
CA ILE A 34 63.70 32.55 3.11
C ILE A 34 65.20 32.43 2.83
N GLN A 35 65.59 31.43 2.06
CA GLN A 35 66.97 31.21 1.66
C GLN A 35 67.08 31.11 0.14
N HIS A 36 68.09 31.75 -0.43
CA HIS A 36 68.44 31.57 -1.82
C HIS A 36 69.64 30.62 -1.91
N VAL A 37 69.43 29.42 -2.44
CA VAL A 37 70.42 28.33 -2.49
C VAL A 37 70.49 27.81 -3.93
N ASN A 38 71.69 27.79 -4.52
CA ASN A 38 71.96 27.23 -5.85
C ASN A 38 71.06 27.77 -6.99
N GLY A 39 70.61 29.02 -6.92
CA GLY A 39 69.75 29.64 -7.94
C GLY A 39 68.25 29.48 -7.70
N ASN A 40 67.85 28.79 -6.63
CA ASN A 40 66.46 28.58 -6.23
C ASN A 40 66.15 29.34 -4.92
N TYR A 41 64.89 29.77 -4.76
CA TYR A 41 64.40 30.39 -3.54
C TYR A 41 63.57 29.36 -2.74
N TYR A 42 63.91 29.16 -1.48
CA TYR A 42 63.20 28.28 -0.55
C TYR A 42 62.63 29.07 0.61
N ILE A 43 61.44 28.70 1.08
CA ILE A 43 60.87 29.15 2.36
C ILE A 43 60.95 27.99 3.34
N TYR A 44 61.75 28.16 4.39
CA TYR A 44 61.86 27.25 5.53
C TYR A 44 60.92 27.73 6.64
N GLY A 45 59.73 27.15 6.75
CA GLY A 45 58.83 27.43 7.85
C GLY A 45 59.03 26.52 9.06
N LEU A 46 58.28 26.77 10.14
CA LEU A 46 58.26 25.93 11.35
C LEU A 46 57.86 24.46 11.07
N TYR A 47 57.14 24.22 9.97
CA TYR A 47 56.47 22.94 9.70
C TYR A 47 56.77 22.37 8.31
N ASP A 48 57.36 23.13 7.38
CA ASP A 48 57.72 22.63 6.04
C ASP A 48 58.78 23.50 5.32
N THR A 49 59.48 22.92 4.33
CA THR A 49 60.37 23.64 3.40
C THR A 49 59.77 23.65 2.00
N VAL A 50 59.38 24.81 1.50
CA VAL A 50 58.68 24.94 0.21
C VAL A 50 59.55 25.69 -0.80
N LEU A 51 59.68 25.14 -2.00
CA LEU A 51 60.41 25.72 -3.13
C LEU A 51 59.51 26.71 -3.88
N ILE A 52 59.98 27.93 -4.07
CA ILE A 52 59.32 28.95 -4.90
C ILE A 52 59.61 28.64 -6.37
N ASP A 53 58.56 28.63 -7.20
CA ASP A 53 58.72 28.70 -8.64
C ASP A 53 59.03 30.15 -9.04
N SER A 54 60.29 30.39 -9.40
CA SER A 54 60.76 31.70 -9.85
C SER A 54 60.52 31.98 -11.34
N THR A 55 59.81 31.09 -12.04
CA THR A 55 59.63 31.15 -13.50
C THR A 55 58.22 31.55 -13.91
N ILE A 56 57.20 31.31 -13.07
CA ILE A 56 55.79 31.58 -13.38
C ILE A 56 55.14 32.44 -12.29
N VAL A 57 54.19 33.29 -12.68
CA VAL A 57 53.29 34.03 -11.77
C VAL A 57 51.86 34.04 -12.31
N SER A 58 50.84 34.02 -11.44
CA SER A 58 49.45 34.30 -11.82
C SER A 58 49.10 35.74 -11.51
N VAL A 59 48.38 36.39 -12.41
CA VAL A 59 47.91 37.77 -12.24
C VAL A 59 46.39 37.78 -12.38
N LYS A 60 45.73 38.27 -11.34
CA LYS A 60 44.31 38.64 -11.36
C LYS A 60 44.20 40.09 -11.80
N PHE A 61 43.40 40.34 -12.82
CA PHE A 61 43.14 41.69 -13.30
C PHE A 61 41.80 42.23 -12.78
N SER A 62 41.79 43.52 -12.48
CA SER A 62 40.57 44.27 -12.14
C SER A 62 39.59 44.40 -13.31
N ASN A 63 40.10 44.32 -14.54
CA ASN A 63 39.35 44.31 -15.79
C ASN A 63 39.29 42.91 -16.40
N ILE A 64 38.35 42.68 -17.33
CA ILE A 64 38.33 41.45 -18.13
C ILE A 64 39.62 41.33 -18.97
N ILE A 65 40.17 40.11 -19.10
CA ILE A 65 41.48 39.81 -19.71
C ILE A 65 41.63 40.22 -21.19
N GLN A 66 40.51 40.51 -21.85
CA GLN A 66 40.43 41.01 -23.23
C GLN A 66 40.60 42.54 -23.32
N SER A 67 40.78 43.23 -22.20
CA SER A 67 41.00 44.67 -22.17
C SER A 67 42.34 45.05 -22.84
N PRO A 68 42.36 46.06 -23.73
CA PRO A 68 43.60 46.56 -24.34
C PRO A 68 44.66 47.01 -23.32
N GLN A 69 44.23 47.35 -22.10
CA GLN A 69 45.13 47.73 -21.01
C GLN A 69 46.00 46.55 -20.53
N ILE A 70 45.46 45.32 -20.60
CA ILE A 70 46.18 44.11 -20.19
C ILE A 70 47.23 43.75 -21.24
N SER A 71 46.91 43.84 -22.54
CA SER A 71 47.91 43.66 -23.60
C SER A 71 49.05 44.67 -23.52
N TYR A 72 48.75 45.91 -23.12
CA TYR A 72 49.77 46.92 -22.85
C TYR A 72 50.64 46.55 -21.64
N PHE A 73 50.03 46.16 -20.53
CA PHE A 73 50.72 45.68 -19.32
C PHE A 73 51.65 44.49 -19.61
N GLU A 74 51.18 43.51 -20.39
CA GLU A 74 51.95 42.33 -20.80
C GLU A 74 53.21 42.75 -21.58
N THR A 75 53.03 43.65 -22.55
CA THR A 75 54.13 44.17 -23.38
C THR A 75 55.12 44.99 -22.55
N GLN A 76 54.64 45.83 -21.63
CA GLN A 76 55.49 46.67 -20.77
C GLN A 76 56.39 45.85 -19.84
N ASN A 77 55.86 44.76 -19.29
CA ASN A 77 56.57 43.90 -18.35
C ASN A 77 57.35 42.75 -19.02
N ASN A 78 57.30 42.68 -20.36
CA ASN A 78 57.91 41.60 -21.16
C ASN A 78 57.47 40.21 -20.69
N LEU A 79 56.17 40.07 -20.42
CA LEU A 79 55.57 38.85 -19.92
C LEU A 79 55.15 37.95 -21.09
N THR A 80 55.55 36.70 -21.04
CA THR A 80 55.06 35.68 -21.98
C THR A 80 53.86 34.99 -21.35
N ILE A 81 52.73 34.97 -22.03
CA ILE A 81 51.55 34.26 -21.53
C ILE A 81 51.90 32.77 -21.43
N PHE A 82 51.82 32.23 -20.21
CA PHE A 82 52.00 30.81 -19.95
C PHE A 82 50.66 30.08 -20.09
N ARG A 83 49.62 30.59 -19.42
CA ARG A 83 48.26 30.03 -19.46
C ARG A 83 47.21 31.13 -19.24
N THR A 84 46.02 30.94 -19.80
CA THR A 84 44.84 31.77 -19.50
C THR A 84 43.81 30.85 -18.86
N PHE A 85 43.22 31.27 -17.73
CA PHE A 85 42.33 30.40 -16.95
C PHE A 85 40.87 30.82 -17.06
N ASN A 86 40.58 32.12 -16.93
CA ASN A 86 39.23 32.64 -16.99
C ASN A 86 39.23 34.12 -17.41
N SER A 87 38.06 34.78 -17.35
CA SER A 87 37.90 36.17 -17.77
C SER A 87 38.74 37.21 -17.00
N LYS A 88 39.40 36.86 -15.89
CA LYS A 88 40.20 37.78 -15.06
C LYS A 88 41.61 37.29 -14.74
N TYR A 89 41.94 36.02 -14.96
CA TYR A 89 43.22 35.43 -14.56
C TYR A 89 44.06 34.99 -15.76
N LYS A 90 45.34 35.37 -15.73
CA LYS A 90 46.38 34.85 -16.63
C LYS A 90 47.63 34.48 -15.83
N GLN A 91 48.30 33.43 -16.28
CA GLN A 91 49.64 33.06 -15.86
C GLN A 91 50.67 33.54 -16.87
N TYR A 92 51.80 34.01 -16.36
CA TYR A 92 52.90 34.49 -17.18
C TYR A 92 54.19 33.78 -16.81
N LEU A 93 54.91 33.37 -17.85
CA LEU A 93 56.33 33.07 -17.80
C LEU A 93 57.09 34.38 -17.61
N LEU A 94 57.88 34.45 -16.56
CA LEU A 94 58.75 35.56 -16.29
C LEU A 94 59.99 35.51 -17.19
N PRO A 95 60.42 36.66 -17.74
CA PRO A 95 61.59 36.74 -18.62
C PRO A 95 62.89 36.31 -17.93
N VAL A 96 63.62 35.42 -18.61
CA VAL A 96 64.92 34.90 -18.18
C VAL A 96 65.94 36.03 -18.00
N GLY A 97 66.56 36.10 -16.82
CA GLY A 97 67.64 37.06 -16.51
C GLY A 97 67.20 38.36 -15.81
N ARG A 98 65.89 38.59 -15.59
CA ARG A 98 65.39 39.65 -14.70
C ARG A 98 65.36 39.15 -13.25
N ASN A 99 65.58 40.04 -12.30
CA ASN A 99 65.46 39.70 -10.88
C ASN A 99 63.99 39.40 -10.54
N TYR A 100 63.69 38.18 -10.09
CA TYR A 100 62.35 37.68 -9.77
C TYR A 100 61.57 38.63 -8.83
N VAL A 101 62.22 39.11 -7.76
CA VAL A 101 61.59 40.02 -6.79
C VAL A 101 61.28 41.38 -7.43
N SER A 102 62.13 41.88 -8.32
CA SER A 102 61.89 43.15 -9.01
C SER A 102 60.67 43.08 -9.92
N ILE A 103 60.54 42.03 -10.73
CA ILE A 103 59.44 41.90 -11.68
C ILE A 103 58.10 41.65 -10.97
N CYS A 104 58.09 40.88 -9.88
CA CYS A 104 56.88 40.71 -9.07
C CYS A 104 56.42 42.05 -8.45
N ASN A 105 57.33 42.95 -8.06
CA ASN A 105 56.95 44.28 -7.59
C ASN A 105 56.37 45.14 -8.73
N ASP A 106 57.02 45.15 -9.91
CA ASP A 106 56.55 45.89 -11.09
C ASP A 106 55.11 45.46 -11.47
N ILE A 107 54.84 44.14 -11.43
CA ILE A 107 53.50 43.59 -11.68
C ILE A 107 52.51 43.97 -10.57
N SER A 108 52.87 43.79 -9.30
CA SER A 108 51.97 44.00 -8.18
C SER A 108 51.61 45.46 -7.93
N ASP A 109 52.43 46.41 -8.40
CA ASP A 109 52.17 47.85 -8.25
C ASP A 109 51.34 48.44 -9.40
N ASP A 110 51.06 47.66 -10.46
CA ASP A 110 50.24 48.14 -11.57
C ASP A 110 48.76 48.25 -11.15
N PRO A 111 48.10 49.41 -11.36
CA PRO A 111 46.72 49.65 -10.93
C PRO A 111 45.68 48.74 -11.58
N ILE A 112 45.98 48.07 -12.70
CA ILE A 112 45.04 47.11 -13.31
C ILE A 112 45.14 45.72 -12.69
N VAL A 113 46.21 45.44 -11.91
CA VAL A 113 46.43 44.18 -11.22
C VAL A 113 45.71 44.21 -9.87
N GLU A 114 44.72 43.34 -9.72
CA GLU A 114 43.99 43.16 -8.47
C GLU A 114 44.80 42.28 -7.50
N ASN A 115 45.45 41.24 -8.02
CA ASN A 115 46.28 40.34 -7.24
C ASN A 115 47.41 39.74 -8.09
N LEU A 116 48.58 39.54 -7.48
CA LEU A 116 49.70 38.80 -8.02
C LEU A 116 49.97 37.59 -7.11
N THR A 117 49.96 36.41 -7.70
CA THR A 117 50.24 35.15 -7.04
C THR A 117 51.58 34.63 -7.53
N ILE A 118 52.53 34.51 -6.59
CA ILE A 118 53.73 33.68 -6.76
C ILE A 118 53.34 32.23 -6.59
N HIS A 119 54.08 31.29 -7.18
CA HIS A 119 53.77 29.86 -7.15
C HIS A 119 54.79 29.09 -6.33
N PHE A 120 54.33 28.02 -5.68
CA PHE A 120 55.15 27.06 -4.95
C PHE A 120 54.97 25.65 -5.48
N TYR A 121 55.99 24.81 -5.29
CA TYR A 121 55.90 23.37 -5.55
C TYR A 121 55.38 22.63 -4.33
N TYR A 122 54.27 21.92 -4.50
CA TYR A 122 53.60 21.13 -3.45
C TYR A 122 53.55 19.65 -3.81
N SER A 123 54.02 18.77 -2.92
CA SER A 123 53.90 17.31 -3.10
C SER A 123 52.75 16.72 -2.30
N ILE A 124 52.12 15.66 -2.83
CA ILE A 124 51.18 14.84 -2.06
C ILE A 124 51.97 14.01 -1.05
N PRO A 125 51.70 14.13 0.26
CA PRO A 125 52.32 13.27 1.26
C PRO A 125 51.59 11.92 1.29
N VAL A 126 51.93 10.99 0.39
CA VAL A 126 51.49 9.58 0.48
C VAL A 126 52.46 8.84 1.41
N VAL A 127 51.95 8.08 2.36
CA VAL A 127 52.79 7.29 3.29
C VAL A 127 52.81 5.85 2.83
N GLU A 128 53.87 5.47 2.12
CA GLU A 128 54.07 4.07 1.70
C GLU A 128 54.26 3.16 2.92
N ASP A 129 53.24 2.38 3.26
CA ASP A 129 53.34 1.34 4.28
C ASP A 129 53.81 0.02 3.65
N GLN A 130 55.08 -0.34 3.85
CA GLN A 130 55.65 -1.56 3.28
C GLN A 130 55.40 -2.82 4.12
N GLN A 131 54.60 -2.77 5.21
CA GLN A 131 54.59 -3.84 6.22
C GLN A 131 53.27 -4.53 6.55
N ASN A 132 52.11 -4.10 6.02
CA ASN A 132 50.83 -4.76 6.31
C ASN A 132 50.17 -5.38 5.07
N GLN A 133 49.85 -6.68 5.13
CA GLN A 133 49.18 -7.44 4.05
C GLN A 133 47.67 -7.60 4.27
N ASN A 134 47.12 -7.09 5.37
CA ASN A 134 45.69 -7.17 5.66
C ASN A 134 45.05 -5.81 5.40
N ALA A 135 44.24 -5.71 4.35
CA ALA A 135 43.46 -4.51 4.05
C ALA A 135 42.30 -4.36 5.05
N ASP A 136 41.97 -3.12 5.40
CA ASP A 136 40.80 -2.79 6.22
C ASP A 136 39.50 -3.00 5.40
N PRO A 137 38.52 -3.80 5.88
CA PRO A 137 37.21 -3.93 5.24
C PRO A 137 36.34 -2.67 5.47
N TYR A 138 36.79 -1.52 4.97
CA TYR A 138 36.22 -0.21 5.27
C TYR A 138 34.74 -0.07 4.88
N LEU A 139 34.25 -0.81 3.88
CA LEU A 139 32.84 -0.81 3.47
C LEU A 139 31.92 -1.32 4.58
N ASP A 140 32.38 -2.29 5.36
CA ASP A 140 31.64 -2.83 6.51
C ASP A 140 31.68 -1.85 7.68
N ASN A 141 32.85 -1.25 7.94
CA ASN A 141 33.06 -0.33 9.05
C ASN A 141 32.16 0.90 8.96
N ILE A 142 31.91 1.43 7.75
CA ILE A 142 31.05 2.61 7.54
C ILE A 142 29.61 2.25 7.18
N GLY A 143 29.24 0.96 7.17
CA GLY A 143 27.87 0.50 6.91
C GLY A 143 27.39 0.63 5.46
N VAL A 144 28.28 0.48 4.48
CA VAL A 144 27.88 0.37 3.07
C VAL A 144 27.25 -0.99 2.79
N TRP A 145 27.93 -2.04 3.25
CA TRP A 145 27.54 -3.44 3.11
C TRP A 145 27.15 -4.02 4.46
N TYR A 146 26.11 -4.85 4.45
CA TYR A 146 25.79 -5.76 5.55
C TYR A 146 24.95 -6.93 5.01
N ASP A 147 24.81 -7.97 5.83
CA ASP A 147 24.11 -9.22 5.47
C ASP A 147 22.57 -9.10 5.57
N GLU A 148 21.86 -10.22 5.36
CA GLU A 148 20.39 -10.28 5.43
C GLU A 148 19.79 -9.88 6.78
N ASN A 149 20.59 -9.82 7.86
CA ASN A 149 20.14 -9.53 9.22
C ASN A 149 20.46 -8.10 9.67
N ASN A 150 21.27 -7.36 8.93
CA ASN A 150 21.57 -5.95 9.21
C ASN A 150 21.56 -5.19 7.87
N PRO A 151 20.65 -4.24 7.60
CA PRO A 151 20.66 -3.52 6.33
C PRO A 151 21.80 -2.49 6.25
N GLY A 152 22.48 -2.42 5.11
CA GLY A 152 23.49 -1.41 4.77
C GLY A 152 22.96 -0.34 3.80
N ALA A 153 23.79 0.66 3.47
CA ALA A 153 23.41 1.74 2.56
C ALA A 153 22.98 1.24 1.18
N TRP A 154 23.58 0.16 0.69
CA TRP A 154 23.24 -0.45 -0.61
C TRP A 154 21.85 -1.09 -0.68
N ASN A 155 21.21 -1.37 0.46
CA ASN A 155 19.78 -1.74 0.47
C ASN A 155 18.89 -0.56 0.06
N LEU A 156 19.33 0.68 0.32
CA LEU A 156 18.60 1.91 -0.01
C LEU A 156 18.95 2.41 -1.41
N THR A 157 20.25 2.55 -1.70
CA THR A 157 20.74 3.06 -2.99
C THR A 157 22.17 2.60 -3.23
N ARG A 158 22.54 2.44 -4.50
CA ARG A 158 23.93 2.24 -4.94
C ARG A 158 24.49 3.40 -5.77
N GLY A 159 23.74 4.51 -5.82
CA GLY A 159 24.03 5.67 -6.63
C GLY A 159 22.95 5.94 -7.68
N ASP A 160 23.01 7.12 -8.29
CA ASP A 160 22.19 7.54 -9.41
C ASP A 160 23.11 8.22 -10.43
N THR A 161 23.00 7.83 -11.70
CA THR A 161 23.81 8.35 -12.81
C THR A 161 23.69 9.86 -13.06
N ASN A 162 22.67 10.51 -12.50
CA ASN A 162 22.52 11.96 -12.55
C ASN A 162 23.40 12.68 -11.52
N ILE A 163 23.96 11.96 -10.55
CA ILE A 163 24.85 12.51 -9.53
C ILE A 163 26.30 12.37 -9.99
N VAL A 164 26.98 13.50 -10.15
CA VAL A 164 28.35 13.60 -10.64
C VAL A 164 29.30 13.99 -9.50
N VAL A 165 30.33 13.18 -9.29
CA VAL A 165 31.44 13.44 -8.36
C VAL A 165 32.68 13.79 -9.18
N ALA A 166 33.11 15.04 -9.11
CA ALA A 166 34.36 15.49 -9.73
C ALA A 166 35.56 15.11 -8.86
N VAL A 167 36.58 14.50 -9.45
CA VAL A 167 37.79 14.06 -8.78
C VAL A 167 38.95 14.91 -9.29
N ILE A 168 39.39 15.87 -8.46
CA ILE A 168 40.53 16.73 -8.76
C ILE A 168 41.79 16.06 -8.19
N ASP A 169 42.54 15.36 -9.03
CA ASP A 169 43.66 14.51 -8.61
C ASP A 169 44.70 14.30 -9.74
N ALA A 170 45.48 13.21 -9.72
CA ALA A 170 46.50 12.81 -10.71
C ALA A 170 45.95 12.21 -12.00
N GLY A 171 44.64 12.34 -12.23
CA GLY A 171 43.96 11.74 -13.37
C GLY A 171 43.35 10.38 -13.06
N LEU A 172 42.72 9.79 -14.07
CA LEU A 172 41.99 8.53 -13.99
C LEU A 172 42.27 7.70 -15.24
N SER A 173 42.69 6.46 -15.04
CA SER A 173 42.67 5.41 -16.07
C SER A 173 41.22 5.05 -16.40
N TRP A 174 40.52 5.92 -17.13
CA TRP A 174 39.10 5.78 -17.45
C TRP A 174 38.79 4.50 -18.23
N ASP A 175 39.78 3.97 -18.96
CA ASP A 175 39.77 2.72 -19.73
C ASP A 175 39.90 1.46 -18.85
N ASN A 176 40.17 1.63 -17.55
CA ASN A 176 40.28 0.52 -16.61
C ASN A 176 38.97 -0.27 -16.52
N TYR A 177 39.05 -1.58 -16.34
CA TYR A 177 37.88 -2.46 -16.23
C TYR A 177 36.88 -2.02 -15.14
N ASP A 178 37.38 -1.52 -14.01
CA ASP A 178 36.61 -1.01 -12.87
C ASP A 178 35.95 0.35 -13.13
N PHE A 179 36.35 1.07 -14.17
CA PHE A 179 35.80 2.40 -14.52
C PHE A 179 35.10 2.39 -15.88
N GLY A 180 35.76 1.98 -16.97
CA GLY A 180 35.20 2.03 -18.33
C GLY A 180 36.05 1.50 -19.52
N ALA A 181 36.11 0.17 -19.74
CA ALA A 181 35.93 -0.46 -21.07
C ALA A 181 35.52 -1.97 -21.03
N ILE A 182 34.24 -2.26 -21.34
CA ILE A 182 33.73 -3.48 -22.04
C ILE A 182 32.64 -2.99 -23.02
N GLU A 183 32.39 -3.71 -24.11
CA GLU A 183 31.31 -3.54 -25.11
C GLU A 183 29.86 -3.49 -24.54
N ASN A 184 29.68 -3.45 -23.21
CA ASN A 184 28.41 -3.41 -22.51
C ASN A 184 28.23 -2.02 -21.87
N GLU A 185 27.03 -1.46 -21.91
CA GLU A 185 26.67 -0.05 -21.63
C GLU A 185 26.97 0.48 -20.19
N TYR A 186 27.74 -0.23 -19.36
CA TYR A 186 28.04 0.10 -17.96
C TYR A 186 29.40 0.80 -17.79
N ASP A 187 29.31 2.14 -17.71
CA ASP A 187 30.43 3.05 -17.54
C ASP A 187 30.16 3.96 -16.34
N VAL A 188 31.13 4.17 -15.46
CA VAL A 188 30.99 5.10 -14.32
C VAL A 188 31.63 6.46 -14.60
N VAL A 189 32.31 6.63 -15.73
CA VAL A 189 32.90 7.90 -16.14
C VAL A 189 31.82 8.83 -16.73
N LYS A 190 31.92 10.12 -16.41
CA LYS A 190 31.05 11.16 -16.95
C LYS A 190 31.52 11.55 -18.35
N HIS A 191 30.63 11.44 -19.33
CA HIS A 191 30.90 11.86 -20.70
C HIS A 191 30.30 13.23 -21.03
N ASN A 192 31.06 14.07 -21.74
CA ASN A 192 30.58 15.24 -22.47
C ASN A 192 30.46 14.90 -23.97
N PHE A 193 29.30 14.38 -24.39
CA PHE A 193 29.06 14.06 -25.80
C PHE A 193 28.93 15.30 -26.71
N SER A 194 28.93 16.51 -26.14
CA SER A 194 28.91 17.75 -26.91
C SER A 194 30.28 18.10 -27.50
N ASP A 195 31.34 17.46 -26.99
CA ASP A 195 32.73 17.66 -27.41
C ASP A 195 33.43 16.29 -27.55
N PRO A 196 33.08 15.51 -28.59
CA PRO A 196 33.44 14.11 -28.70
C PRO A 196 34.87 13.89 -29.22
N TRP A 197 35.56 12.89 -28.69
CA TRP A 197 36.81 12.40 -29.28
C TRP A 197 36.58 11.71 -30.63
N LEU A 198 37.57 11.79 -31.53
CA LEU A 198 37.52 11.09 -32.82
C LEU A 198 37.57 9.57 -32.65
N THR A 199 38.43 9.09 -31.75
CA THR A 199 38.54 7.69 -31.30
C THR A 199 39.06 7.67 -29.87
N ASP A 200 38.81 6.60 -29.12
CA ASP A 200 39.41 6.41 -27.79
C ASP A 200 40.96 6.38 -27.81
N ASP A 201 41.56 6.06 -28.98
CA ASP A 201 43.00 6.12 -29.22
C ASP A 201 43.52 7.53 -29.61
N ASP A 202 42.61 8.50 -29.79
CA ASP A 202 42.93 9.88 -30.18
C ASP A 202 42.12 10.91 -29.33
N PRO A 203 42.50 11.10 -28.05
CA PRO A 203 41.86 12.06 -27.13
C PRO A 203 42.04 13.53 -27.55
N GLN A 204 42.94 13.83 -28.49
CA GLN A 204 43.11 15.18 -29.05
C GLN A 204 41.99 15.53 -30.04
N GLY A 205 41.32 14.51 -30.60
CA GLY A 205 40.20 14.69 -31.51
C GLY A 205 40.51 15.60 -32.70
N ASN A 206 39.60 16.51 -33.04
CA ASN A 206 39.77 17.42 -34.17
C ASN A 206 40.42 18.77 -33.81
N ASP A 207 40.89 18.96 -32.56
CA ASP A 207 41.35 20.24 -32.01
C ASP A 207 40.31 21.38 -32.10
N GLU A 208 39.02 21.07 -32.14
CA GLU A 208 37.93 22.05 -32.05
C GLU A 208 37.29 22.06 -30.65
N ASP A 209 36.58 23.15 -30.33
CA ASP A 209 35.78 23.35 -29.10
C ASP A 209 34.32 23.51 -29.57
N GLU A 210 33.65 22.37 -29.73
CA GLU A 210 32.32 22.27 -30.34
C GLU A 210 31.22 22.91 -29.49
N ASP A 211 31.37 22.86 -28.16
CA ASP A 211 30.39 23.40 -27.22
C ASP A 211 30.70 24.84 -26.78
N GLY A 212 31.86 25.37 -27.17
CA GLY A 212 32.30 26.75 -26.98
C GLY A 212 32.67 27.08 -25.53
N ASN A 213 33.00 26.08 -24.73
CA ASN A 213 33.26 26.22 -23.30
C ASN A 213 34.72 26.64 -22.99
N GLY A 214 35.61 26.68 -24.00
CA GLY A 214 37.02 27.05 -23.87
C GLY A 214 37.98 25.89 -23.60
N TYR A 215 37.49 24.65 -23.58
CA TYR A 215 38.22 23.40 -23.40
C TYR A 215 38.03 22.55 -24.65
N LEU A 216 39.11 22.07 -25.26
CA LEU A 216 39.08 21.37 -26.55
C LEU A 216 38.94 19.87 -26.33
N ASN A 217 37.96 19.20 -26.92
CA ASN A 217 37.85 17.74 -26.86
C ASN A 217 37.77 17.18 -25.42
N ASP A 218 36.94 17.79 -24.57
CA ASP A 218 36.84 17.45 -23.15
C ASP A 218 35.82 16.32 -22.81
N MET A 219 35.77 15.30 -23.68
CA MET A 219 34.79 14.21 -23.64
C MET A 219 34.76 13.46 -22.31
N LYS A 220 35.91 13.14 -21.71
CA LYS A 220 36.01 12.30 -20.49
C LYS A 220 36.71 13.04 -19.36
N GLY A 221 36.45 14.35 -19.23
CA GLY A 221 37.08 15.22 -18.25
C GLY A 221 38.16 16.11 -18.86
N TRP A 222 38.98 16.72 -18.00
CA TRP A 222 39.98 17.69 -18.44
C TRP A 222 41.35 17.53 -17.77
N ASP A 223 42.41 17.65 -18.57
CA ASP A 223 43.79 17.72 -18.10
C ASP A 223 44.26 19.18 -18.00
N PHE A 224 44.43 19.67 -16.78
CA PHE A 224 45.05 20.97 -16.54
C PHE A 224 46.59 20.89 -16.61
N ASN A 225 47.18 19.70 -16.76
CA ASN A 225 48.60 19.46 -16.68
C ASN A 225 49.26 19.27 -18.06
N ASN A 226 49.43 20.37 -18.80
CA ASN A 226 50.13 20.37 -20.09
C ASN A 226 51.68 20.27 -19.97
N ILE A 227 52.22 19.19 -19.41
CA ILE A 227 53.67 18.94 -19.29
C ILE A 227 54.00 17.47 -19.60
N GLU A 228 54.70 17.18 -20.70
CA GLU A 228 55.23 15.82 -20.96
C GLU A 228 56.75 15.73 -20.65
N LEU A 229 57.18 14.51 -20.32
CA LEU A 229 58.53 14.09 -19.97
C LEU A 229 59.65 14.65 -20.85
N ILE A 230 60.78 14.92 -20.19
CA ILE A 230 61.92 15.63 -20.75
C ILE A 230 63.17 14.73 -20.82
N GLU A 231 63.88 14.74 -21.95
CA GLU A 231 65.33 14.45 -21.95
C GLU A 231 66.11 15.70 -21.47
N ASN A 232 66.87 15.58 -20.38
CA ASN A 232 67.78 16.63 -19.83
C ASN A 232 67.14 17.85 -19.12
N CYS A 233 66.07 17.69 -18.32
CA CYS A 233 65.59 18.70 -17.36
C CYS A 233 65.21 20.10 -17.93
N SER A 234 64.73 20.19 -19.18
CA SER A 234 64.15 21.38 -19.83
C SER A 234 62.69 21.18 -20.34
N PHE A 235 61.72 21.97 -19.85
CA PHE A 235 60.28 21.87 -20.18
C PHE A 235 59.97 21.88 -21.70
N VAL A 236 59.17 20.91 -22.16
CA VAL A 236 58.50 20.95 -23.48
C VAL A 236 57.00 20.78 -23.27
N LYS A 237 56.24 21.69 -23.87
CA LYS A 237 54.77 21.72 -23.83
C LYS A 237 54.22 20.75 -24.87
N THR A 238 53.38 19.81 -24.45
CA THR A 238 52.35 19.19 -25.29
C THR A 238 51.00 19.51 -24.67
N SER A 239 49.96 19.58 -25.50
CA SER A 239 48.58 19.70 -25.05
C SER A 239 47.88 18.39 -25.35
N ASP A 240 47.89 17.46 -24.40
CA ASP A 240 47.00 16.31 -24.44
C ASP A 240 45.79 16.58 -23.53
N ASN A 241 44.59 16.33 -24.06
CA ASN A 241 43.34 16.46 -23.29
C ASN A 241 43.03 15.13 -22.56
N ASP A 242 44.04 14.26 -22.39
CA ASP A 242 43.89 12.93 -21.83
C ASP A 242 44.08 12.96 -20.30
N VAL A 243 43.00 12.69 -19.58
CA VAL A 243 43.00 12.65 -18.12
C VAL A 243 43.69 11.42 -17.55
N ARG A 244 44.22 10.49 -18.37
CA ARG A 244 44.96 9.33 -17.86
C ARG A 244 46.24 9.76 -17.16
N PRO A 245 46.60 9.07 -16.06
CA PRO A 245 47.88 9.33 -15.39
C PRO A 245 49.04 8.90 -16.28
N THR A 246 50.11 9.71 -16.33
CA THR A 246 51.37 9.35 -16.99
C THR A 246 52.15 8.34 -16.10
N ASN A 247 53.09 7.55 -16.65
CA ASN A 247 54.10 6.77 -15.90
C ASN A 247 53.65 5.93 -14.67
N GLU A 248 52.57 5.13 -14.78
CA GLU A 248 52.08 4.22 -13.72
C GLU A 248 51.57 4.87 -12.41
N PHE A 249 51.23 6.17 -12.37
CA PHE A 249 50.63 6.77 -11.16
C PHE A 249 49.22 6.29 -10.89
N TRP A 250 48.98 5.93 -9.64
CA TRP A 250 47.76 5.28 -9.22
C TRP A 250 46.91 6.08 -8.23
N HIS A 251 47.38 7.21 -7.68
CA HIS A 251 46.66 7.89 -6.60
C HIS A 251 45.23 8.27 -7.00
N GLY A 252 45.05 8.87 -8.18
CA GLY A 252 43.73 9.19 -8.72
C GLY A 252 42.87 7.96 -9.03
N ASN A 253 43.47 6.85 -9.48
CA ASN A 253 42.79 5.56 -9.64
C ASN A 253 42.28 5.02 -8.30
N GLY A 254 43.08 5.09 -7.24
CA GLY A 254 42.68 4.66 -5.90
C GLY A 254 41.54 5.51 -5.33
N VAL A 255 41.62 6.84 -5.49
CA VAL A 255 40.58 7.79 -5.06
C VAL A 255 39.26 7.57 -5.80
N ALA A 256 39.31 7.47 -7.13
CA ALA A 256 38.15 7.18 -7.96
C ALA A 256 37.58 5.79 -7.68
N GLY A 257 38.45 4.82 -7.37
CA GLY A 257 38.08 3.45 -7.01
C GLY A 257 37.15 3.39 -5.82
N ILE A 258 37.50 4.07 -4.73
CA ILE A 258 36.65 4.19 -3.53
C ILE A 258 35.28 4.81 -3.87
N ILE A 259 35.25 5.81 -4.76
CA ILE A 259 34.02 6.51 -5.11
C ILE A 259 33.08 5.62 -5.92
N GLY A 260 33.59 4.99 -6.97
CA GLY A 260 32.71 4.41 -7.98
C GLY A 260 33.30 3.30 -8.83
N ALA A 261 34.33 2.57 -8.36
CA ALA A 261 34.68 1.30 -9.00
C ALA A 261 33.44 0.41 -9.12
N LYS A 262 33.21 -0.18 -10.29
CA LYS A 262 32.03 -1.02 -10.57
C LYS A 262 31.96 -2.17 -9.57
N ALA A 263 30.88 -2.22 -8.79
CA ALA A 263 30.74 -3.33 -7.85
C ALA A 263 30.35 -4.63 -8.56
N ASN A 264 30.73 -5.77 -7.97
CA ASN A 264 30.41 -7.13 -8.44
C ASN A 264 30.91 -7.47 -9.85
N ASN A 265 31.92 -6.77 -10.37
CA ASN A 265 32.48 -7.04 -11.70
C ASN A 265 33.61 -8.10 -11.70
N SER A 266 33.76 -8.85 -10.60
CA SER A 266 34.80 -9.87 -10.44
C SER A 266 36.25 -9.35 -10.41
N THR A 267 36.47 -8.06 -10.10
CA THR A 267 37.79 -7.51 -9.75
C THR A 267 38.00 -7.51 -8.23
N LEU A 268 38.95 -6.69 -7.74
CA LEU A 268 39.43 -6.72 -6.35
C LEU A 268 38.80 -5.65 -5.45
N VAL A 269 38.17 -4.59 -6.00
CA VAL A 269 37.68 -3.44 -5.21
C VAL A 269 36.31 -2.98 -5.70
N ASP A 270 35.35 -2.90 -4.78
CA ASP A 270 34.04 -2.29 -5.04
C ASP A 270 34.00 -0.84 -4.56
N GLY A 271 33.49 0.07 -5.39
CA GLY A 271 33.30 1.48 -5.02
C GLY A 271 31.97 1.72 -4.32
N ILE A 272 31.94 2.64 -3.35
CA ILE A 272 30.75 2.94 -2.52
C ILE A 272 29.54 3.33 -3.38
N GLY A 273 29.75 4.07 -4.47
CA GLY A 273 28.73 4.47 -5.43
C GLY A 273 28.91 3.86 -6.81
N GLY A 274 29.53 2.67 -6.91
CA GLY A 274 29.82 2.00 -8.18
C GLY A 274 28.64 1.27 -8.84
N GLY A 275 27.48 1.24 -8.17
CA GLY A 275 26.29 0.48 -8.58
C GLY A 275 26.44 -1.03 -8.40
N ASP A 276 25.83 -1.83 -9.27
CA ASP A 276 25.86 -3.30 -9.26
C ASP A 276 25.71 -3.84 -10.69
N ILE A 277 26.81 -4.33 -11.26
CA ILE A 277 26.82 -4.77 -12.66
C ILE A 277 25.98 -6.04 -12.87
N ASP A 278 25.98 -6.96 -11.91
CA ASP A 278 25.25 -8.23 -11.99
C ASP A 278 23.73 -8.00 -11.92
N ALA A 279 23.31 -6.97 -11.19
CA ALA A 279 21.91 -6.56 -11.07
C ALA A 279 21.48 -5.49 -12.10
N GLY A 280 22.40 -5.00 -12.95
CA GLY A 280 22.13 -3.93 -13.91
C GLY A 280 21.78 -2.58 -13.27
N LEU A 281 22.25 -2.32 -12.05
CA LEU A 281 21.98 -1.08 -11.30
C LEU A 281 23.14 -0.10 -11.46
N TYR A 282 22.91 1.03 -12.14
CA TYR A 282 23.96 2.02 -12.38
C TYR A 282 24.24 2.90 -11.14
N GLY A 283 25.52 3.22 -10.93
CA GLY A 283 26.01 4.05 -9.82
C GLY A 283 26.14 5.54 -10.15
N LEU A 284 26.94 6.23 -9.32
CA LEU A 284 27.36 7.61 -9.49
C LEU A 284 28.23 7.78 -10.76
N LYS A 285 28.36 9.01 -11.24
CA LYS A 285 29.28 9.37 -12.33
C LYS A 285 30.52 10.08 -11.82
N ILE A 286 31.70 9.66 -12.26
CA ILE A 286 32.99 10.27 -11.93
C ILE A 286 33.40 11.22 -13.06
N LEU A 287 33.65 12.48 -12.71
CA LEU A 287 34.26 13.47 -13.61
C LEU A 287 35.75 13.61 -13.24
N PRO A 288 36.68 12.96 -13.96
CA PRO A 288 38.10 13.08 -13.65
C PRO A 288 38.64 14.45 -14.10
N ILE A 289 39.42 15.10 -13.23
CA ILE A 289 40.09 16.36 -13.51
C ILE A 289 41.54 16.23 -13.06
N LYS A 290 42.45 16.20 -14.02
CA LYS A 290 43.88 15.97 -13.76
C LYS A 290 44.59 17.31 -13.50
N VAL A 291 45.23 17.41 -12.34
CA VAL A 291 45.99 18.59 -11.89
C VAL A 291 47.39 18.25 -11.37
N LEU A 292 47.75 16.97 -11.33
CA LEU A 292 49.00 16.46 -10.78
C LEU A 292 49.74 15.61 -11.82
N ASP A 293 51.06 15.76 -11.91
CA ASP A 293 51.98 14.94 -12.73
C ASP A 293 53.39 14.93 -12.08
N ILE A 294 54.31 14.08 -12.55
CA ILE A 294 55.73 14.11 -12.18
C ILE A 294 56.41 15.31 -12.82
N GLU A 295 56.98 16.18 -11.98
CA GLU A 295 58.07 17.04 -12.41
C GLU A 295 59.42 16.37 -12.14
N GLN A 296 60.29 16.26 -13.16
CA GLN A 296 61.69 15.85 -13.00
C GLN A 296 62.56 17.08 -12.77
N LYS A 297 63.03 17.28 -11.54
CA LYS A 297 63.90 18.42 -11.20
C LYS A 297 65.31 17.99 -10.82
N TYR A 298 66.30 18.73 -11.32
CA TYR A 298 67.70 18.54 -10.96
C TYR A 298 67.97 19.21 -9.60
N GLU A 299 68.07 18.42 -8.53
CA GLU A 299 68.45 18.88 -7.19
C GLU A 299 69.67 18.08 -6.69
N PHE A 300 70.58 18.72 -5.96
CA PHE A 300 71.78 18.09 -5.37
C PHE A 300 72.70 17.28 -6.34
N GLY A 301 72.59 17.49 -7.65
CA GLY A 301 73.38 16.78 -8.65
C GLY A 301 72.70 15.52 -9.22
N GLU A 302 71.44 15.27 -8.87
CA GLU A 302 70.63 14.14 -9.37
C GLU A 302 69.23 14.61 -9.80
N CYS A 303 68.58 13.82 -10.66
CA CYS A 303 67.18 14.06 -11.04
C CYS A 303 66.25 13.47 -9.98
N HIS A 304 65.41 14.30 -9.36
CA HIS A 304 64.36 13.89 -8.45
C HIS A 304 62.99 13.97 -9.13
N GLN A 305 62.16 12.94 -8.95
CA GLN A 305 60.76 12.93 -9.37
C GLN A 305 59.90 13.43 -8.21
N ARG A 306 59.11 14.50 -8.42
CA ARG A 306 58.13 14.98 -7.43
C ARG A 306 56.79 15.20 -8.09
N GLN A 307 55.73 14.77 -7.40
CA GLN A 307 54.37 15.17 -7.72
C GLN A 307 54.22 16.64 -7.36
N SER A 308 53.78 17.47 -8.31
CA SER A 308 53.53 18.89 -8.07
C SER A 308 52.27 19.35 -8.77
N PHE A 309 51.59 20.33 -8.17
CA PHE A 309 50.47 21.05 -8.75
C PHE A 309 50.58 22.53 -8.41
N PHE A 310 49.94 23.38 -9.20
CA PHE A 310 49.83 24.81 -8.93
C PHE A 310 48.44 25.15 -8.34
N THR A 311 48.39 26.07 -7.38
CA THR A 311 47.11 26.48 -6.75
C THR A 311 46.12 27.10 -7.74
N ALA A 312 46.60 27.70 -8.83
CA ALA A 312 45.74 28.22 -9.91
C ALA A 312 45.12 27.10 -10.78
N GLU A 313 45.72 25.91 -10.83
CA GLU A 313 45.15 24.75 -11.52
C GLU A 313 43.98 24.19 -10.73
N ILE A 314 44.11 24.12 -9.40
CA ILE A 314 43.00 23.73 -8.52
C ILE A 314 41.85 24.75 -8.62
N GLU A 315 42.13 26.05 -8.67
CA GLU A 315 41.09 27.07 -8.90
C GLU A 315 40.32 26.78 -10.20
N SER A 316 41.04 26.52 -11.28
CA SER A 316 40.47 26.28 -12.60
C SER A 316 39.71 24.95 -12.65
N ALA A 317 40.23 23.92 -11.99
CA ALA A 317 39.59 22.62 -11.84
C ALA A 317 38.28 22.70 -11.05
N ILE A 318 38.23 23.49 -9.97
CA ILE A 318 36.99 23.73 -9.22
C ILE A 318 35.96 24.41 -10.11
N ASN A 319 36.34 25.46 -10.84
CA ASN A 319 35.41 26.16 -11.73
C ASN A 319 34.94 25.25 -12.88
N TYR A 320 35.84 24.46 -13.47
CA TYR A 320 35.48 23.48 -14.50
C TYR A 320 34.47 22.45 -13.98
N ALA A 321 34.66 21.92 -12.77
CA ALA A 321 33.71 21.02 -12.14
C ALA A 321 32.32 21.66 -11.98
N VAL A 322 32.26 22.94 -11.58
CA VAL A 322 31.01 23.71 -11.48
C VAL A 322 30.35 23.88 -12.85
N ASP A 323 31.13 24.20 -13.87
CA ASP A 323 30.64 24.38 -15.25
C ASP A 323 30.07 23.08 -15.82
N LYS A 324 30.73 21.94 -15.52
CA LYS A 324 30.26 20.59 -15.87
C LYS A 324 29.19 20.02 -14.94
N LYS A 325 28.63 20.84 -14.05
CA LYS A 325 27.51 20.51 -13.15
C LYS A 325 27.82 19.34 -12.20
N ALA A 326 29.05 19.28 -11.70
CA ALA A 326 29.38 18.37 -10.61
C ALA A 326 28.53 18.68 -9.38
N ASN A 327 28.00 17.64 -8.72
CA ASN A 327 27.28 17.77 -7.47
C ASN A 327 28.25 17.79 -6.27
N VAL A 328 29.31 17.00 -6.36
CA VAL A 328 30.34 16.85 -5.33
C VAL A 328 31.71 17.05 -5.96
N ILE A 329 32.62 17.76 -5.31
CA ILE A 329 34.04 17.89 -5.69
C ILE A 329 34.87 17.23 -4.60
N ASN A 330 35.58 16.16 -4.96
CA ASN A 330 36.56 15.48 -4.14
C ASN A 330 37.97 16.06 -4.39
N MET A 331 38.59 16.59 -3.34
CA MET A 331 39.97 17.08 -3.36
C MET A 331 40.83 16.29 -2.38
N SER A 332 41.35 15.14 -2.84
CA SER A 332 42.27 14.28 -2.07
C SER A 332 43.71 14.81 -2.07
N LEU A 333 43.85 16.13 -2.03
CA LEU A 333 45.09 16.88 -2.08
C LEU A 333 45.03 18.06 -1.11
N SER A 334 46.18 18.59 -0.71
CA SER A 334 46.21 19.72 0.21
C SER A 334 47.48 20.55 0.07
N VAL A 335 47.38 21.84 0.36
CA VAL A 335 48.52 22.75 0.52
C VAL A 335 48.78 23.00 2.01
N PRO A 336 50.02 22.78 2.49
CA PRO A 336 50.35 22.98 3.88
C PRO A 336 50.07 24.38 4.41
N SER A 337 49.79 24.34 5.69
CA SER A 337 49.41 25.39 6.59
C SER A 337 50.41 26.51 6.89
N GLY A 338 51.46 26.67 6.09
CA GLY A 338 52.43 27.76 6.20
C GLY A 338 52.48 28.65 4.97
N SER A 339 51.70 28.34 3.92
CA SER A 339 51.91 28.95 2.61
C SER A 339 51.39 30.38 2.52
N HIS A 340 52.29 31.25 2.09
CA HIS A 340 52.17 32.70 2.11
C HIS A 340 51.41 33.20 0.87
N GLY A 341 50.18 33.70 1.03
CA GLY A 341 49.51 34.55 0.03
C GLY A 341 48.64 33.85 -1.03
N GLU A 342 48.85 32.58 -1.35
CA GLU A 342 48.13 31.88 -2.44
C GLU A 342 46.68 31.47 -2.12
N ILE A 343 46.28 31.54 -0.84
CA ILE A 343 44.94 31.13 -0.37
C ILE A 343 43.83 32.00 -1.00
N ASP A 344 44.12 33.25 -1.35
CA ASP A 344 43.11 34.16 -1.92
C ASP A 344 42.65 33.73 -3.32
N VAL A 345 43.48 33.01 -4.09
CA VAL A 345 43.11 32.50 -5.43
C VAL A 345 42.04 31.41 -5.33
N LEU A 346 42.20 30.48 -4.38
CA LEU A 346 41.26 29.38 -4.19
C LEU A 346 39.95 29.80 -3.51
N LYS A 347 39.94 30.89 -2.75
CA LYS A 347 38.72 31.36 -2.06
C LYS A 347 37.61 31.72 -3.03
N ASP A 348 37.94 32.40 -4.13
CA ASP A 348 36.93 32.86 -5.11
C ASP A 348 36.30 31.65 -5.81
N ALA A 349 37.10 30.63 -6.19
CA ALA A 349 36.58 29.40 -6.80
C ALA A 349 35.75 28.56 -5.82
N ILE A 350 36.20 28.42 -4.56
CA ILE A 350 35.44 27.74 -3.50
C ILE A 350 34.11 28.45 -3.25
N GLN A 351 34.11 29.78 -3.20
CA GLN A 351 32.88 30.56 -3.06
C GLN A 351 31.97 30.38 -4.27
N ASN A 352 32.51 30.41 -5.50
CA ASN A 352 31.74 30.16 -6.72
C ASN A 352 31.09 28.77 -6.71
N ALA A 353 31.84 27.73 -6.34
CA ALA A 353 31.30 26.38 -6.22
C ALA A 353 30.18 26.31 -5.16
N TYR A 354 30.39 26.93 -4.00
CA TYR A 354 29.39 27.00 -2.94
C TYR A 354 28.10 27.72 -3.40
N ASP A 355 28.23 28.87 -4.06
CA ASP A 355 27.11 29.67 -4.55
C ASP A 355 26.31 28.95 -5.65
N ASN A 356 26.95 28.01 -6.36
CA ASN A 356 26.31 27.12 -7.34
C ASN A 356 25.78 25.81 -6.73
N GLY A 357 25.78 25.68 -5.39
CA GLY A 357 25.24 24.51 -4.70
C GLY A 357 26.15 23.28 -4.69
N VAL A 358 27.40 23.39 -5.16
CA VAL A 358 28.33 22.26 -5.22
C VAL A 358 28.91 21.98 -3.83
N ILE A 359 28.98 20.70 -3.48
CA ILE A 359 29.51 20.24 -2.19
C ILE A 359 31.00 19.92 -2.36
N MET A 360 31.85 20.53 -1.56
CA MET A 360 33.29 20.34 -1.65
C MET A 360 33.80 19.55 -0.44
N VAL A 361 34.63 18.54 -0.70
CA VAL A 361 35.19 17.64 0.31
C VAL A 361 36.70 17.59 0.11
N ALA A 362 37.48 17.78 1.18
CA ALA A 362 38.94 17.79 1.08
C ALA A 362 39.65 17.13 2.27
N SER A 363 40.83 16.59 2.01
CA SER A 363 41.64 15.91 3.01
C SER A 363 42.27 16.87 4.02
N SER A 364 42.29 16.49 5.30
CA SER A 364 42.83 17.33 6.37
C SER A 364 44.36 17.45 6.33
N GLY A 365 45.05 16.48 5.73
CA GLY A 365 46.51 16.41 5.54
C GLY A 365 47.17 15.32 6.38
N ASN A 366 48.38 14.88 6.02
CA ASN A 366 49.06 13.71 6.61
C ASN A 366 50.31 14.08 7.44
N THR A 367 50.23 15.10 8.29
CA THR A 367 51.38 15.60 9.08
C THR A 367 51.29 15.33 10.59
N GLY A 368 50.12 14.91 11.10
CA GLY A 368 49.87 14.72 12.54
C GLY A 368 49.87 16.02 13.36
N TYR A 369 49.89 17.19 12.69
CA TYR A 369 49.89 18.49 13.36
C TYR A 369 48.48 19.00 13.64
N ASN A 370 48.35 19.84 14.68
CA ASN A 370 47.11 20.56 15.03
C ASN A 370 46.90 21.75 14.07
N TYR A 371 46.85 21.45 12.78
CA TYR A 371 46.39 22.37 11.76
C TYR A 371 45.87 21.61 10.54
N VAL A 372 44.61 21.85 10.17
CA VAL A 372 43.98 21.33 8.94
C VAL A 372 44.49 22.07 7.69
N ASN A 373 44.98 21.36 6.68
CA ASN A 373 45.50 21.97 5.45
C ASN A 373 44.40 22.63 4.59
N TYR A 374 44.79 23.47 3.64
CA TYR A 374 43.84 24.07 2.69
C TYR A 374 43.75 23.15 1.44
N PRO A 375 42.59 22.93 0.79
CA PRO A 375 41.31 23.64 0.96
C PRO A 375 40.41 23.18 2.10
N ALA A 376 40.68 22.05 2.77
CA ALA A 376 39.86 21.52 3.87
C ALA A 376 39.59 22.52 5.00
N ARG A 377 40.52 23.42 5.29
CA ARG A 377 40.34 24.46 6.31
C ARG A 377 39.30 25.55 5.97
N SER A 378 38.85 25.66 4.72
CA SER A 378 37.79 26.61 4.38
C SER A 378 36.48 26.17 5.03
N ASN A 379 35.75 27.08 5.68
CA ASN A 379 34.43 26.76 6.26
C ASN A 379 33.38 26.34 5.23
N LEU A 380 33.66 26.52 3.93
CA LEU A 380 32.79 26.09 2.83
C LEU A 380 33.18 24.71 2.29
N VAL A 381 34.26 24.10 2.77
CA VAL A 381 34.74 22.76 2.37
C VAL A 381 34.65 21.82 3.56
N ILE A 382 34.16 20.60 3.35
CA ILE A 382 34.07 19.56 4.40
C ILE A 382 35.48 19.00 4.63
N ALA A 383 36.03 19.20 5.82
CA ALA A 383 37.34 18.71 6.21
C ALA A 383 37.28 17.25 6.70
N VAL A 384 37.99 16.35 6.01
CA VAL A 384 37.98 14.91 6.28
C VAL A 384 39.31 14.41 6.83
N GLY A 385 39.27 13.77 7.99
CA GLY A 385 40.41 13.12 8.64
C GLY A 385 40.35 11.61 8.52
N ALA A 386 41.37 10.92 9.04
CA ALA A 386 41.52 9.48 8.90
C ALA A 386 41.52 8.75 10.25
N THR A 387 40.87 7.60 10.29
CA THR A 387 40.94 6.62 11.38
C THR A 387 41.71 5.37 10.97
N THR A 388 42.16 4.63 11.97
CA THR A 388 42.63 3.26 11.83
C THR A 388 41.46 2.27 11.71
N ASP A 389 41.78 1.00 11.49
CA ASP A 389 40.86 -0.15 11.53
C ASP A 389 40.23 -0.41 12.91
N LEU A 390 40.71 0.27 13.95
CA LEU A 390 40.17 0.24 15.32
C LEU A 390 39.31 1.48 15.64
N ASP A 391 38.92 2.25 14.63
CA ASP A 391 38.22 3.54 14.75
C ASP A 391 38.97 4.62 15.55
N GLU A 392 40.26 4.42 15.84
CA GLU A 392 41.11 5.40 16.50
C GLU A 392 41.60 6.47 15.50
N TRP A 393 41.77 7.71 15.94
CA TRP A 393 42.40 8.76 15.12
C TRP A 393 43.80 8.31 14.65
N TRP A 394 44.06 8.38 13.35
CA TRP A 394 45.38 8.07 12.80
C TRP A 394 46.38 9.16 13.19
N GLU A 395 47.51 8.78 13.79
CA GLU A 395 48.48 9.74 14.35
C GLU A 395 49.07 10.72 13.35
N GLN A 396 49.01 10.40 12.05
CA GLN A 396 49.46 11.28 10.97
C GLN A 396 48.32 12.13 10.38
N SER A 397 47.06 11.88 10.73
CA SER A 397 45.95 12.73 10.29
C SER A 397 46.03 14.10 10.96
N SER A 398 46.14 15.16 10.15
CA SER A 398 46.18 16.52 10.66
C SER A 398 44.80 16.91 11.19
N TYR A 399 44.77 17.71 12.25
CA TYR A 399 43.57 17.95 13.04
C TYR A 399 43.42 19.42 13.46
N GLY A 400 42.30 19.79 14.05
CA GLY A 400 42.06 21.15 14.54
C GLY A 400 40.60 21.59 14.47
N ALA A 401 40.36 22.88 14.74
CA ALA A 401 39.00 23.45 14.87
C ALA A 401 38.12 23.39 13.62
N GLN A 402 38.69 23.09 12.44
CA GLN A 402 37.95 22.96 11.18
C GLN A 402 37.58 21.52 10.84
N MET A 403 38.00 20.53 11.63
CA MET A 403 37.63 19.13 11.39
C MET A 403 36.12 18.96 11.41
N GLU A 404 35.55 18.36 10.37
CA GLU A 404 34.11 18.07 10.34
C GLU A 404 33.85 16.58 10.56
N ILE A 405 34.57 15.68 9.89
CA ILE A 405 34.32 14.25 9.97
C ILE A 405 35.60 13.44 9.76
N VAL A 406 35.61 12.19 10.20
CA VAL A 406 36.68 11.24 9.88
C VAL A 406 36.10 9.98 9.23
N ALA A 407 36.91 9.28 8.44
CA ALA A 407 36.56 7.97 7.88
C ALA A 407 37.81 7.07 7.89
N PRO A 408 37.67 5.76 7.68
CA PRO A 408 38.83 4.87 7.55
C PRO A 408 39.83 5.40 6.53
N GLY A 409 41.11 5.33 6.86
CA GLY A 409 42.18 5.85 5.98
C GLY A 409 43.51 5.15 6.16
N VAL A 410 43.56 4.02 6.84
CA VAL A 410 44.79 3.26 7.10
C VAL A 410 44.61 1.85 6.54
N ASN A 411 45.62 1.35 5.83
CA ASN A 411 45.60 0.04 5.17
C ASN A 411 44.40 -0.14 4.22
N ILE A 412 44.06 0.88 3.44
CA ILE A 412 42.97 0.81 2.46
C ILE A 412 43.50 0.13 1.19
N GLU A 413 42.77 -0.86 0.67
CA GLU A 413 43.05 -1.47 -0.64
C GLU A 413 42.50 -0.58 -1.77
N LEU A 414 43.36 -0.26 -2.73
CA LEU A 414 43.13 0.76 -3.75
C LEU A 414 43.48 0.23 -5.13
N ILE A 415 42.73 0.67 -6.14
CA ILE A 415 43.03 0.34 -7.53
C ILE A 415 44.34 1.02 -7.94
N LYS A 416 45.29 0.20 -8.38
CA LYS A 416 46.56 0.67 -8.93
C LYS A 416 46.47 0.86 -10.44
N HIS A 417 46.20 -0.24 -11.12
CA HIS A 417 46.05 -0.42 -12.58
C HIS A 417 45.06 -1.56 -12.82
N ASP A 418 44.79 -1.89 -14.09
CA ASP A 418 43.93 -3.03 -14.44
C ASP A 418 44.34 -4.30 -13.70
N TYR A 419 43.39 -4.88 -12.95
CA TYR A 419 43.54 -6.09 -12.15
C TYR A 419 44.69 -6.04 -11.12
N GLN A 420 45.13 -4.85 -10.70
CA GLN A 420 46.19 -4.65 -9.72
C GLN A 420 45.74 -3.71 -8.61
N THR A 421 45.95 -4.11 -7.35
CA THR A 421 45.70 -3.29 -6.17
C THR A 421 46.97 -2.90 -5.44
N VAL A 422 46.88 -1.87 -4.60
CA VAL A 422 47.89 -1.44 -3.64
C VAL A 422 47.20 -1.12 -2.31
N VAL A 423 47.84 -1.46 -1.19
CA VAL A 423 47.38 -1.09 0.15
C VAL A 423 48.15 0.13 0.62
N ASN A 424 47.45 1.19 1.07
CA ASN A 424 48.08 2.44 1.48
C ASN A 424 47.27 3.18 2.55
N SER A 425 47.87 4.22 3.15
CA SER A 425 47.31 5.01 4.25
C SER A 425 47.36 6.51 3.95
N GLY A 426 46.28 7.23 4.21
CA GLY A 426 46.16 8.65 3.92
C GLY A 426 44.76 9.23 4.17
N THR A 427 44.68 10.47 4.62
CA THR A 427 43.42 11.25 4.63
C THR A 427 42.83 11.43 3.22
N SER A 428 43.67 11.30 2.19
CA SER A 428 43.30 11.23 0.77
C SER A 428 42.40 10.04 0.42
N PHE A 429 42.37 8.97 1.22
CA PHE A 429 41.51 7.79 1.03
C PHE A 429 40.24 7.85 1.89
N SER A 430 40.26 8.57 3.01
CA SER A 430 39.06 8.88 3.80
C SER A 430 38.14 9.88 3.09
N THR A 431 38.73 10.86 2.40
CA THR A 431 38.02 11.92 1.65
C THR A 431 37.05 11.37 0.59
N PRO A 432 37.43 10.44 -0.31
CA PRO A 432 36.53 9.86 -1.30
C PRO A 432 35.40 9.05 -0.67
N MET A 433 35.59 8.45 0.52
CA MET A 433 34.51 7.73 1.21
C MET A 433 33.36 8.69 1.59
N VAL A 434 33.71 9.86 2.11
CA VAL A 434 32.76 10.93 2.42
C VAL A 434 32.12 11.46 1.13
N SER A 435 32.91 11.75 0.10
CA SER A 435 32.40 12.21 -1.20
C SER A 435 31.39 11.26 -1.83
N ALA A 436 31.67 9.95 -1.79
CA ALA A 436 30.78 8.92 -2.32
C ALA A 436 29.49 8.78 -1.49
N THR A 437 29.60 8.85 -0.17
CA THR A 437 28.44 8.84 0.74
C THR A 437 27.50 10.01 0.48
N ILE A 438 28.05 11.21 0.28
CA ILE A 438 27.27 12.39 -0.13
C ILE A 438 26.59 12.14 -1.48
N GLY A 439 27.28 11.50 -2.42
CA GLY A 439 26.68 11.05 -3.68
C GLY A 439 25.46 10.16 -3.47
N LEU A 440 25.56 9.14 -2.60
CA LEU A 440 24.43 8.27 -2.24
C LEU A 440 23.28 9.03 -1.56
N MET A 441 23.60 9.96 -0.65
CA MET A 441 22.59 10.83 -0.01
C MET A 441 21.81 11.63 -1.06
N LEU A 442 22.50 12.20 -2.05
CA LEU A 442 21.87 12.94 -3.16
C LEU A 442 21.07 12.03 -4.10
N SER A 443 21.46 10.77 -4.26
CA SER A 443 20.71 9.79 -5.04
C SER A 443 19.34 9.47 -4.43
N VAL A 444 19.21 9.49 -3.10
CA VAL A 444 17.90 9.30 -2.42
C VAL A 444 17.16 10.62 -2.19
N ASN A 445 17.88 11.73 -2.04
CA ASN A 445 17.31 13.06 -1.83
C ASN A 445 18.08 14.14 -2.61
N PRO A 446 17.62 14.52 -3.82
CA PRO A 446 18.25 15.57 -4.62
C PRO A 446 17.99 17.00 -4.10
N TYR A 447 17.20 17.16 -3.03
CA TYR A 447 16.85 18.48 -2.46
C TYR A 447 17.78 18.94 -1.33
N LEU A 448 18.79 18.14 -0.98
CA LEU A 448 19.74 18.51 0.08
C LEU A 448 20.55 19.75 -0.30
N SER A 449 20.77 20.64 0.67
CA SER A 449 21.58 21.84 0.47
C SER A 449 23.05 21.61 0.83
N ASN A 450 23.94 22.46 0.32
CA ASN A 450 25.35 22.52 0.74
C ASN A 450 25.55 23.43 1.98
N GLY A 451 24.49 23.71 2.73
CA GLY A 451 24.45 24.55 3.93
C GLY A 451 25.38 24.13 5.07
N GLY A 452 25.32 24.89 6.17
CA GLY A 452 26.10 24.61 7.38
C GLY A 452 25.49 23.49 8.24
N VAL A 453 26.21 23.06 9.28
CA VAL A 453 25.77 22.01 10.22
C VAL A 453 24.47 22.35 10.99
N GLU A 454 24.15 23.63 11.12
CA GLU A 454 22.92 24.12 11.78
C GLU A 454 21.69 24.13 10.85
N GLU A 455 21.89 23.96 9.55
CA GLU A 455 20.80 23.97 8.56
C GLU A 455 20.24 22.56 8.39
N GLU A 456 19.04 22.32 8.92
CA GLU A 456 18.32 21.05 8.73
C GLU A 456 18.17 20.72 7.24
N GLY A 457 18.47 19.48 6.88
CA GLY A 457 18.45 19.04 5.47
C GLY A 457 19.69 19.44 4.67
N SER A 458 20.70 20.09 5.28
CA SER A 458 22.02 20.22 4.67
C SER A 458 22.81 18.92 4.79
N VAL A 459 23.70 18.68 3.82
CA VAL A 459 24.59 17.51 3.85
C VAL A 459 25.49 17.50 5.08
N ARG A 460 26.01 18.66 5.50
CA ARG A 460 26.83 18.78 6.71
C ARG A 460 26.06 18.45 7.99
N ASN A 461 24.81 18.91 8.09
CA ASN A 461 23.95 18.59 9.23
C ASN A 461 23.74 17.07 9.34
N ILE A 462 23.41 16.42 8.22
CA ILE A 462 23.21 14.97 8.20
C ILE A 462 24.48 14.25 8.64
N LEU A 463 25.62 14.51 7.99
CA LEU A 463 26.90 13.89 8.33
C LEU A 463 27.28 14.08 9.81
N SER A 464 27.09 15.29 10.36
CA SER A 464 27.42 15.60 11.75
C SER A 464 26.56 14.86 12.78
N THR A 465 25.28 14.63 12.46
CA THR A 465 24.29 14.03 13.37
C THR A 465 24.26 12.51 13.28
N THR A 466 24.70 11.94 12.16
CA THR A 466 24.72 10.49 11.94
C THR A 466 26.08 9.84 12.15
N ALA A 467 27.15 10.64 12.26
CA ALA A 467 28.50 10.11 12.51
C ALA A 467 28.59 9.34 13.86
N ASP A 468 29.25 8.19 13.81
CA ASP A 468 29.47 7.34 14.98
C ASP A 468 30.50 7.98 15.91
N LYS A 469 30.16 8.07 17.19
CA LYS A 469 30.99 8.73 18.22
C LYS A 469 32.07 7.78 18.73
N GLU A 470 33.00 7.42 17.85
CA GLU A 470 34.06 6.44 18.11
C GLU A 470 35.42 7.07 18.45
N GLY A 471 36.45 6.23 18.58
CA GLY A 471 37.86 6.61 18.71
C GLY A 471 38.36 6.84 20.14
N GLY A 472 37.56 6.46 21.15
CA GLY A 472 37.96 6.56 22.56
C GLY A 472 38.22 7.99 23.05
N VAL A 473 37.74 9.01 22.33
CA VAL A 473 37.88 10.43 22.68
C VAL A 473 36.66 10.94 23.44
N LEU A 474 36.83 12.06 24.14
CA LEU A 474 35.71 12.82 24.70
C LEU A 474 35.24 13.84 23.66
N TYR A 475 33.97 13.73 23.27
CA TYR A 475 33.27 14.74 22.49
C TYR A 475 32.74 15.84 23.42
N ASP A 476 32.73 17.08 22.93
CA ASP A 476 32.24 18.23 23.67
C ASP A 476 30.69 18.31 23.70
N GLU A 477 30.16 19.41 24.22
CA GLU A 477 28.70 19.62 24.33
C GLU A 477 27.99 19.71 22.96
N ASN A 478 28.73 20.00 21.89
CA ASN A 478 28.23 20.00 20.51
C ASN A 478 28.45 18.65 19.81
N LEU A 479 28.83 17.61 20.57
CA LEU A 479 29.17 16.28 20.07
C LEU A 479 30.32 16.30 19.05
N TRP A 480 31.29 17.19 19.28
CA TRP A 480 32.44 17.42 18.41
C TRP A 480 33.78 17.22 19.14
N ASN A 481 34.84 16.86 18.41
CA ASN A 481 36.20 16.69 18.91
C ASN A 481 37.24 17.22 17.90
N GLU A 482 38.35 17.80 18.37
CA GLU A 482 39.36 18.41 17.50
C GLU A 482 40.08 17.45 16.54
N LYS A 483 40.12 16.14 16.87
CA LYS A 483 40.72 15.08 16.05
C LYS A 483 39.69 14.32 15.23
N MET A 484 38.57 13.98 15.85
CA MET A 484 37.53 13.13 15.24
C MET A 484 36.44 13.95 14.51
N GLY A 485 36.44 15.28 14.62
CA GLY A 485 35.33 16.10 14.15
C GLY A 485 34.04 15.71 14.86
N PHE A 486 32.96 15.52 14.10
CA PHE A 486 31.71 14.95 14.60
C PHE A 486 31.74 13.42 14.73
N GLY A 487 32.86 12.75 14.44
CA GLY A 487 33.00 11.30 14.58
C GLY A 487 33.25 10.60 13.24
N ARG A 488 33.17 9.27 13.27
CA ARG A 488 33.40 8.43 12.09
C ARG A 488 32.17 8.43 11.18
N LEU A 489 32.40 8.50 9.87
CA LEU A 489 31.38 8.35 8.84
C LEU A 489 30.54 7.08 9.06
N ASN A 490 29.22 7.25 9.02
CA ASN A 490 28.23 6.17 8.98
C ASN A 490 27.33 6.39 7.76
N THR A 491 27.59 5.65 6.69
CA THR A 491 26.94 5.80 5.39
C THR A 491 25.47 5.39 5.46
N TYR A 492 25.15 4.27 6.12
CA TYR A 492 23.77 3.81 6.26
C TYR A 492 22.89 4.85 6.97
N GLN A 493 23.35 5.32 8.13
CA GLN A 493 22.60 6.32 8.91
C GLN A 493 22.48 7.65 8.15
N ALA A 494 23.53 8.08 7.44
CA ALA A 494 23.49 9.28 6.62
C ALA A 494 22.46 9.20 5.49
N VAL A 495 22.40 8.09 4.75
CA VAL A 495 21.43 7.86 3.67
C VAL A 495 20.00 7.75 4.23
N CYS A 496 19.82 7.04 5.34
CA CYS A 496 18.54 7.00 6.06
C CYS A 496 18.05 8.39 6.45
N LYS A 497 18.94 9.21 7.03
CA LYS A 497 18.61 10.57 7.45
C LYS A 497 18.36 11.51 6.28
N ALA A 498 19.04 11.31 5.15
CA ALA A 498 18.78 12.04 3.92
C ALA A 498 17.35 11.83 3.41
N ILE A 499 16.81 10.61 3.50
CA ILE A 499 15.43 10.30 3.10
C ILE A 499 14.43 11.14 3.93
N ASP A 500 14.65 11.32 5.24
CA ASP A 500 13.72 12.02 6.14
C ASP A 500 13.50 13.50 5.81
N TYR A 501 14.46 14.12 5.11
CA TYR A 501 14.39 15.51 4.71
C TYR A 501 13.78 15.72 3.32
N ILE A 502 13.28 14.67 2.66
CA ILE A 502 12.52 14.85 1.41
C ILE A 502 11.22 15.62 1.73
N PRO A 503 10.93 16.72 1.01
CA PRO A 503 9.74 17.53 1.26
C PRO A 503 8.45 16.82 0.79
N GLU A 504 7.29 17.40 1.14
CA GLU A 504 6.02 17.00 0.53
C GLU A 504 6.07 17.25 -0.98
N ILE A 505 5.52 16.33 -1.77
CA ILE A 505 5.60 16.38 -3.24
C ILE A 505 4.22 16.74 -3.80
N ASP A 506 4.11 17.97 -4.29
CA ASP A 506 2.95 18.43 -5.08
C ASP A 506 3.20 18.18 -6.57
N VAL A 507 2.44 17.26 -7.16
CA VAL A 507 2.50 16.95 -8.59
C VAL A 507 1.52 17.88 -9.32
N THR A 508 2.05 19.02 -9.75
CA THR A 508 1.29 20.10 -10.42
C THR A 508 1.28 19.99 -11.95
N GLU A 509 2.06 19.08 -12.52
CA GLU A 509 2.14 18.81 -13.96
C GLU A 509 2.35 17.32 -14.23
N ASN A 510 2.09 16.87 -15.46
CA ASN A 510 2.20 15.45 -15.81
C ASN A 510 3.64 14.96 -15.65
N GLN A 511 3.83 13.84 -14.95
CA GLN A 511 5.16 13.29 -14.66
C GLN A 511 5.21 11.76 -14.84
N VAL A 512 6.40 11.25 -15.11
CA VAL A 512 6.69 9.80 -15.20
C VAL A 512 7.86 9.49 -14.27
N TRP A 513 7.69 8.56 -13.35
CA TRP A 513 8.71 8.10 -12.41
C TRP A 513 9.05 6.64 -12.68
N THR A 514 10.27 6.40 -13.18
CA THR A 514 10.75 5.07 -13.61
C THR A 514 11.71 4.43 -12.61
N ASN A 515 12.42 5.23 -11.83
CA ASN A 515 13.43 4.77 -10.88
C ASN A 515 12.82 4.63 -9.48
N ARG A 516 13.54 3.94 -8.58
CA ARG A 516 13.19 3.92 -7.16
C ARG A 516 13.13 5.34 -6.59
N ARG A 517 12.09 5.64 -5.82
CA ARG A 517 11.90 6.92 -5.12
C ARG A 517 11.41 6.70 -3.70
N TYR A 518 11.74 7.66 -2.84
CA TYR A 518 11.32 7.71 -1.45
C TYR A 518 10.41 8.91 -1.22
N SER A 519 9.40 8.75 -0.37
CA SER A 519 8.58 9.85 0.10
C SER A 519 8.20 9.66 1.58
N PRO A 520 8.89 10.32 2.52
CA PRO A 520 8.56 10.30 3.94
C PRO A 520 7.40 11.23 4.30
N ARG A 521 6.78 11.88 3.30
CA ARG A 521 5.64 12.80 3.44
C ARG A 521 4.58 12.45 2.40
N ASN A 522 3.49 13.20 2.36
CA ASN A 522 2.44 12.93 1.40
C ASN A 522 2.89 13.25 -0.03
N ILE A 523 2.22 12.61 -0.98
CA ILE A 523 2.28 12.97 -2.40
C ILE A 523 0.89 13.45 -2.79
N ILE A 524 0.80 14.64 -3.37
CA ILE A 524 -0.47 15.25 -3.77
C ILE A 524 -0.49 15.37 -5.29
N ILE A 525 -1.40 14.67 -5.95
CA ILE A 525 -1.64 14.76 -7.39
C ILE A 525 -2.77 15.75 -7.61
N GLU A 526 -2.44 16.89 -8.24
CA GLU A 526 -3.40 17.97 -8.46
C GLU A 526 -4.46 17.64 -9.53
N SER A 527 -5.55 18.40 -9.52
CA SER A 527 -6.65 18.24 -10.48
C SER A 527 -6.16 18.40 -11.93
N GLY A 528 -6.54 17.47 -12.81
CA GLY A 528 -6.17 17.49 -14.22
C GLY A 528 -4.76 17.00 -14.53
N VAL A 529 -4.02 16.54 -13.52
CA VAL A 529 -2.63 16.06 -13.64
C VAL A 529 -2.58 14.53 -13.61
N ASN A 530 -1.67 13.94 -14.39
CA ASN A 530 -1.38 12.51 -14.39
C ASN A 530 0.05 12.23 -13.89
N LEU A 531 0.15 11.48 -12.80
CA LEU A 531 1.41 10.87 -12.36
C LEU A 531 1.45 9.42 -12.82
N LYS A 532 2.47 9.05 -13.60
CA LYS A 532 2.75 7.66 -13.97
C LYS A 532 3.96 7.13 -13.21
N ILE A 533 3.83 5.96 -12.58
CA ILE A 533 4.90 5.26 -11.85
C ILE A 533 5.13 3.90 -12.51
N SER A 534 6.37 3.62 -12.89
CA SER A 534 6.81 2.29 -13.33
C SER A 534 7.99 1.74 -12.53
N GLY A 535 8.55 2.53 -11.61
CA GLY A 535 9.56 2.11 -10.65
C GLY A 535 8.98 1.71 -9.29
N GLU A 536 9.85 1.67 -8.29
CA GLU A 536 9.47 1.46 -6.88
C GLU A 536 9.26 2.80 -6.18
N LEU A 537 8.12 2.97 -5.50
CA LEU A 537 7.85 4.11 -4.62
C LEU A 537 7.75 3.61 -3.18
N MET A 538 8.62 4.11 -2.31
CA MET A 538 8.68 3.75 -0.90
C MET A 538 8.15 4.89 -0.04
N MET A 539 7.06 4.61 0.68
CA MET A 539 6.31 5.57 1.47
C MET A 539 6.69 5.51 2.95
N GLY A 540 6.79 6.67 3.60
CA GLY A 540 7.03 6.77 5.03
C GLY A 540 5.83 6.31 5.87
N LYS A 541 6.07 6.09 7.16
CA LYS A 541 5.04 5.76 8.15
C LYS A 541 3.91 6.80 8.15
N ASP A 542 2.67 6.35 8.14
CA ASP A 542 1.47 7.20 8.21
C ASP A 542 1.37 8.27 7.10
N THR A 543 2.06 8.06 5.97
CA THR A 543 1.99 8.92 4.79
C THR A 543 1.00 8.37 3.76
N LYS A 544 0.51 9.24 2.88
CA LYS A 544 -0.44 8.85 1.82
C LYS A 544 -0.17 9.52 0.48
N ILE A 545 -0.71 8.90 -0.56
CA ILE A 545 -0.86 9.52 -1.87
C ILE A 545 -2.29 10.03 -1.99
N ILE A 546 -2.44 11.30 -2.35
CA ILE A 546 -3.72 11.97 -2.53
C ILE A 546 -3.93 12.21 -4.03
N VAL A 547 -4.93 11.56 -4.60
CA VAL A 547 -5.38 11.81 -5.97
C VAL A 547 -6.60 12.72 -5.90
N LYS A 548 -6.41 14.03 -6.14
CA LYS A 548 -7.51 14.99 -6.14
C LYS A 548 -8.50 14.72 -7.28
N THR A 549 -9.69 15.31 -7.19
CA THR A 549 -10.73 15.25 -8.22
C THR A 549 -10.17 15.63 -9.61
N GLY A 550 -10.32 14.75 -10.60
CA GLY A 550 -9.79 14.92 -11.96
C GLY A 550 -8.29 14.63 -12.11
N GLY A 551 -7.57 14.36 -11.02
CA GLY A 551 -6.19 13.84 -11.05
C GLY A 551 -6.16 12.34 -11.36
N VAL A 552 -5.04 11.87 -11.89
CA VAL A 552 -4.83 10.47 -12.28
C VAL A 552 -3.51 9.97 -11.71
N LEU A 553 -3.55 8.84 -11.00
CA LEU A 553 -2.37 8.04 -10.68
C LEU A 553 -2.39 6.79 -11.57
N THR A 554 -1.30 6.56 -12.31
CA THR A 554 -1.11 5.36 -13.13
C THR A 554 0.10 4.60 -12.60
N VAL A 555 -0.06 3.32 -12.25
CA VAL A 555 1.07 2.44 -11.87
C VAL A 555 1.13 1.30 -12.88
N GLU A 556 2.23 1.23 -13.63
CA GLU A 556 2.42 0.25 -14.70
C GLU A 556 3.73 -0.51 -14.48
N ASN A 557 3.66 -1.81 -14.18
CA ASN A 557 4.81 -2.63 -13.77
C ASN A 557 5.56 -2.09 -12.53
N GLY A 558 5.00 -1.08 -11.85
CA GLY A 558 5.59 -0.43 -10.69
C GLY A 558 5.13 -1.04 -9.37
N LYS A 559 5.81 -0.65 -8.30
CA LYS A 559 5.54 -1.11 -6.93
C LYS A 559 5.41 0.08 -5.99
N ILE A 560 4.40 0.07 -5.11
CA ILE A 560 4.28 1.02 -4.00
C ILE A 560 4.24 0.24 -2.69
N THR A 561 5.13 0.59 -1.76
CA THR A 561 5.28 -0.10 -0.46
C THR A 561 5.78 0.88 0.63
N HIS A 562 5.91 0.43 1.87
CA HIS A 562 6.58 1.19 2.93
C HIS A 562 8.10 1.19 2.76
N ILE A 563 8.79 2.07 3.48
CA ILE A 563 10.27 2.01 3.61
C ILE A 563 10.59 0.87 4.61
N PRO A 564 11.20 -0.26 4.19
CA PRO A 564 11.39 -1.42 5.07
C PRO A 564 12.72 -1.39 5.82
N TYR A 565 13.41 -0.24 5.81
CA TYR A 565 14.75 -0.04 6.36
C TYR A 565 14.75 1.19 7.28
N CYS A 566 15.90 1.50 7.88
CA CYS A 566 16.08 2.63 8.78
C CYS A 566 15.28 2.49 10.09
N GLY A 567 15.12 1.26 10.58
CA GLY A 567 14.33 0.96 11.79
C GLY A 567 12.82 1.05 11.59
N ARG A 568 12.35 0.84 10.35
CA ARG A 568 10.94 1.00 9.91
C ARG A 568 10.35 -0.29 9.37
N GLU A 569 10.93 -1.43 9.72
CA GLU A 569 10.56 -2.75 9.19
C GLU A 569 9.08 -3.05 9.41
N ASN A 570 8.53 -2.58 10.55
CA ASN A 570 7.14 -2.76 10.97
C ASN A 570 6.24 -1.53 10.71
N ASP A 571 6.75 -0.48 10.06
CA ASP A 571 5.92 0.67 9.73
C ASP A 571 4.97 0.35 8.58
N THR A 572 3.85 1.06 8.55
CA THR A 572 2.90 0.99 7.44
C THR A 572 2.56 2.39 6.98
N TRP A 573 2.33 2.52 5.67
CA TRP A 573 1.85 3.76 5.09
C TRP A 573 0.32 3.74 5.00
N SER A 574 -0.32 4.89 4.97
CA SER A 574 -1.78 4.99 5.03
C SER A 574 -2.47 4.54 3.75
N GLY A 575 -1.76 4.55 2.61
CA GLY A 575 -2.27 4.13 1.31
C GLY A 575 -2.63 5.29 0.37
N ILE A 576 -3.51 5.03 -0.60
CA ILE A 576 -3.93 5.98 -1.63
C ILE A 576 -5.36 6.47 -1.35
N GLU A 577 -5.56 7.78 -1.25
CA GLU A 577 -6.87 8.42 -1.22
C GLU A 577 -7.25 8.93 -2.60
N VAL A 578 -8.36 8.43 -3.14
CA VAL A 578 -8.89 8.80 -4.45
C VAL A 578 -10.13 9.65 -4.26
N TRP A 579 -9.96 10.97 -4.40
CA TRP A 579 -11.00 11.93 -4.06
C TRP A 579 -12.03 12.03 -5.19
N GLY A 580 -13.30 11.91 -4.83
CA GLY A 580 -14.42 12.10 -5.73
C GLY A 580 -15.27 13.34 -5.41
N ASN A 581 -16.28 13.56 -6.24
CA ASN A 581 -17.41 14.43 -5.95
C ASN A 581 -18.68 13.57 -5.90
N PRO A 582 -19.35 13.43 -4.74
CA PRO A 582 -20.53 12.57 -4.59
C PRO A 582 -21.73 13.03 -5.43
N ASN A 583 -21.74 14.29 -5.90
CA ASN A 583 -22.82 14.86 -6.70
C ASN A 583 -22.59 14.77 -8.22
N ASP A 584 -21.39 14.38 -8.65
CA ASP A 584 -21.07 14.20 -10.07
C ASP A 584 -20.96 12.72 -10.42
N HIS A 585 -21.24 12.36 -11.67
CA HIS A 585 -21.10 10.99 -12.17
C HIS A 585 -19.64 10.61 -12.51
N GLN A 586 -19.38 9.32 -12.70
CA GLN A 586 -18.03 8.77 -12.95
C GLN A 586 -17.58 8.79 -14.42
N TYR A 587 -18.40 9.27 -15.37
CA TYR A 587 -18.10 9.20 -16.80
C TYR A 587 -17.56 10.52 -17.37
N ALA A 588 -16.66 10.43 -18.34
CA ALA A 588 -16.37 11.57 -19.22
C ALA A 588 -17.42 11.66 -20.33
N TYR A 589 -17.82 12.87 -20.70
CA TYR A 589 -18.72 13.11 -21.83
C TYR A 589 -18.29 14.37 -22.60
N PRO A 590 -18.74 14.54 -23.87
CA PRO A 590 -18.22 15.62 -24.72
C PRO A 590 -18.35 17.00 -24.06
N GLY A 591 -17.21 17.68 -23.87
CA GLY A 591 -17.13 19.01 -23.25
C GLY A 591 -16.96 19.02 -21.72
N HIS A 592 -17.00 17.86 -21.06
CA HIS A 592 -16.92 17.74 -19.61
C HIS A 592 -15.95 16.58 -19.23
N PRO A 593 -14.73 16.89 -18.78
CA PRO A 593 -13.78 15.87 -18.36
C PRO A 593 -14.30 15.13 -17.11
N GLN A 594 -13.78 13.93 -16.90
CA GLN A 594 -14.10 13.11 -15.73
C GLN A 594 -13.77 13.87 -14.44
N ALA A 595 -14.79 14.13 -13.61
CA ALA A 595 -14.65 14.93 -12.39
C ALA A 595 -13.97 14.17 -11.24
N GLN A 596 -14.06 12.84 -11.26
CA GLN A 596 -13.58 11.97 -10.19
C GLN A 596 -12.06 11.80 -10.27
N GLY A 597 -11.39 11.71 -9.12
CA GLY A 597 -10.01 11.21 -9.06
C GLY A 597 -9.96 9.75 -9.51
N LYS A 598 -8.82 9.34 -10.08
CA LYS A 598 -8.70 8.02 -10.70
C LYS A 598 -7.34 7.36 -10.44
N VAL A 599 -7.37 6.09 -10.09
CA VAL A 599 -6.19 5.22 -10.03
C VAL A 599 -6.30 4.15 -11.11
N VAL A 600 -5.22 3.96 -11.88
CA VAL A 600 -5.07 2.92 -12.89
C VAL A 600 -3.86 2.05 -12.53
N LEU A 601 -4.08 0.76 -12.36
CA LEU A 601 -3.05 -0.23 -12.07
C LEU A 601 -2.99 -1.26 -13.20
N ASP A 602 -1.80 -1.51 -13.74
CA ASP A 602 -1.56 -2.55 -14.74
C ASP A 602 -0.23 -3.25 -14.42
N HIS A 603 -0.30 -4.54 -14.06
CA HIS A 603 0.86 -5.29 -13.56
C HIS A 603 1.57 -4.60 -12.37
N ALA A 604 0.81 -3.85 -11.56
CA ALA A 604 1.34 -3.11 -10.42
C ALA A 604 1.32 -3.97 -9.14
N THR A 605 2.16 -3.61 -8.17
CA THR A 605 2.09 -4.15 -6.80
C THR A 605 1.87 -3.02 -5.80
N ILE A 606 0.82 -3.12 -4.98
CA ILE A 606 0.58 -2.22 -3.84
C ILE A 606 0.61 -3.06 -2.58
N GLU A 607 1.53 -2.77 -1.65
CA GLU A 607 1.71 -3.61 -0.46
C GLU A 607 2.04 -2.85 0.82
N ASN A 608 1.84 -3.52 1.96
CA ASN A 608 2.15 -3.03 3.32
C ASN A 608 1.47 -1.71 3.71
N ALA A 609 0.28 -1.45 3.17
CA ALA A 609 -0.54 -0.29 3.52
C ALA A 609 -1.58 -0.61 4.60
N GLN A 610 -2.01 0.41 5.35
CA GLN A 610 -3.20 0.35 6.21
C GLN A 610 -4.48 0.21 5.37
N THR A 611 -4.60 0.97 4.28
CA THR A 611 -5.66 0.79 3.28
C THR A 611 -5.10 1.12 1.91
N ALA A 612 -4.71 0.12 1.11
CA ALA A 612 -3.97 0.37 -0.13
C ALA A 612 -4.64 1.41 -1.03
N ILE A 613 -5.96 1.30 -1.26
CA ILE A 613 -6.71 2.33 -1.98
C ILE A 613 -8.09 2.54 -1.33
N ARG A 614 -8.45 3.80 -1.07
CA ARG A 614 -9.80 4.22 -0.67
C ARG A 614 -10.39 5.29 -1.57
N THR A 615 -11.69 5.24 -1.82
CA THR A 615 -12.39 6.17 -2.75
C THR A 615 -13.01 7.40 -2.07
N ARG A 616 -12.46 7.86 -0.93
CA ARG A 616 -12.91 9.04 -0.16
C ARG A 616 -11.76 9.76 0.58
N ILE A 617 -12.07 10.92 1.18
CA ILE A 617 -11.16 11.63 2.11
C ILE A 617 -11.40 11.14 3.54
N GLY A 618 -10.38 10.52 4.17
CA GLY A 618 -10.48 10.06 5.55
C GLY A 618 -11.77 9.26 5.80
N TYR A 619 -12.60 9.75 6.72
CA TYR A 619 -13.94 9.19 7.00
C TYR A 619 -15.11 9.98 6.39
N SER A 620 -14.84 11.09 5.69
CA SER A 620 -15.90 11.97 5.16
C SER A 620 -16.54 11.41 3.90
N SER A 621 -17.88 11.39 3.87
CA SER A 621 -18.70 11.07 2.70
C SER A 621 -18.72 12.19 1.65
N CYS A 622 -18.25 13.40 1.98
CA CYS A 622 -18.31 14.57 1.08
C CYS A 622 -17.43 14.47 -0.17
N TYR A 623 -16.60 13.42 -0.26
CA TYR A 623 -15.62 13.22 -1.34
C TYR A 623 -15.61 11.78 -1.88
N SER A 624 -16.75 11.08 -1.81
CA SER A 624 -16.87 9.76 -2.43
C SER A 624 -17.00 9.86 -3.96
N GLY A 625 -16.77 8.74 -4.66
CA GLY A 625 -16.90 8.63 -6.12
C GLY A 625 -15.60 8.39 -6.88
N GLY A 626 -14.46 8.34 -6.17
CA GLY A 626 -13.16 7.98 -6.76
C GLY A 626 -13.19 6.65 -7.50
N ILE A 627 -12.32 6.50 -8.51
CA ILE A 627 -12.35 5.39 -9.46
C ILE A 627 -11.08 4.55 -9.37
N ILE A 628 -11.23 3.23 -9.34
CA ILE A 628 -10.13 2.26 -9.34
C ILE A 628 -10.27 1.35 -10.55
N ILE A 629 -9.27 1.33 -11.42
CA ILE A 629 -9.19 0.40 -12.54
C ILE A 629 -7.91 -0.40 -12.36
N ALA A 630 -8.03 -1.69 -12.04
CA ALA A 630 -6.87 -2.56 -11.83
C ALA A 630 -6.92 -3.76 -12.77
N LYS A 631 -5.77 -4.09 -13.36
CA LYS A 631 -5.57 -5.26 -14.21
C LYS A 631 -4.25 -5.95 -13.83
N ASN A 632 -4.25 -7.28 -13.76
CA ASN A 632 -3.04 -8.09 -13.52
C ASN A 632 -2.20 -7.62 -12.33
N SER A 633 -2.83 -6.97 -11.34
CA SER A 633 -2.14 -6.25 -10.27
C SER A 633 -2.29 -6.98 -8.94
N THR A 634 -1.28 -6.84 -8.09
CA THR A 634 -1.20 -7.51 -6.79
C THR A 634 -1.40 -6.53 -5.64
N PHE A 635 -2.30 -6.88 -4.73
CA PHE A 635 -2.48 -6.25 -3.43
C PHE A 635 -1.98 -7.21 -2.35
N ARG A 636 -0.79 -6.98 -1.81
CA ARG A 636 -0.14 -7.89 -0.86
C ARG A 636 -0.06 -7.26 0.53
N ASN A 637 -0.42 -8.00 1.57
CA ASN A 637 -0.16 -7.66 2.97
C ASN A 637 -0.64 -6.25 3.40
N ASN A 638 -1.67 -5.74 2.72
CA ASN A 638 -2.34 -4.52 3.12
C ASN A 638 -3.44 -4.90 4.12
N ARG A 639 -3.52 -4.24 5.29
CA ARG A 639 -4.59 -4.51 6.28
C ARG A 639 -5.96 -4.53 5.60
N ARG A 640 -6.16 -3.53 4.73
CA ARG A 640 -7.25 -3.44 3.77
C ARG A 640 -6.69 -3.17 2.40
N SER A 641 -7.09 -3.96 1.40
CA SER A 641 -6.61 -3.72 0.03
C SER A 641 -7.43 -2.64 -0.66
N ILE A 642 -8.75 -2.72 -0.57
CA ILE A 642 -9.68 -1.83 -1.24
C ILE A 642 -10.79 -1.39 -0.29
N GLU A 643 -11.03 -0.07 -0.23
CA GLU A 643 -12.20 0.52 0.42
C GLU A 643 -13.01 1.32 -0.59
N ILE A 644 -14.22 0.87 -0.91
CA ILE A 644 -15.14 1.60 -1.79
C ILE A 644 -16.28 2.18 -0.96
N SER A 645 -16.29 3.51 -0.86
CA SER A 645 -17.27 4.24 -0.07
C SER A 645 -18.60 4.43 -0.79
N GLY A 646 -19.66 4.60 0.02
CA GLY A 646 -21.02 4.88 -0.46
C GLY A 646 -21.07 6.01 -1.48
N TYR A 647 -21.58 5.69 -2.67
CA TYR A 647 -21.61 6.56 -3.82
C TYR A 647 -22.65 6.07 -4.85
N LYS A 648 -23.49 7.00 -5.33
CA LYS A 648 -24.46 6.73 -6.38
C LYS A 648 -24.01 7.39 -7.69
N ASN A 649 -23.78 6.59 -8.73
CA ASN A 649 -23.32 7.09 -10.02
C ASN A 649 -24.50 7.62 -10.86
N ILE A 650 -25.02 8.79 -10.50
CA ILE A 650 -26.24 9.34 -11.12
C ILE A 650 -25.89 10.25 -12.31
N PHE A 651 -26.36 9.89 -13.49
CA PHE A 651 -26.30 10.73 -14.70
C PHE A 651 -27.69 10.90 -15.30
N ASN A 652 -28.12 12.15 -15.54
CA ASN A 652 -29.47 12.47 -16.02
C ASN A 652 -30.61 11.84 -15.20
N SER A 653 -30.49 11.85 -13.86
CA SER A 653 -31.44 11.23 -12.91
C SER A 653 -31.54 9.71 -13.00
N ILE A 654 -30.60 9.06 -13.67
CA ILE A 654 -30.51 7.61 -13.80
C ILE A 654 -29.23 7.15 -13.09
N GLU A 655 -29.34 6.15 -12.22
CA GLU A 655 -28.19 5.54 -11.54
C GLU A 655 -27.56 4.46 -12.43
N TYR A 656 -26.24 4.54 -12.60
CA TYR A 656 -25.41 3.60 -13.35
C TYR A 656 -24.55 2.74 -12.40
N ASP A 657 -23.96 1.67 -12.94
CA ASP A 657 -22.89 0.94 -12.25
C ASP A 657 -21.72 1.86 -11.86
N ASN A 658 -21.06 1.53 -10.77
CA ASN A 658 -19.78 2.09 -10.39
C ASN A 658 -18.70 1.69 -11.40
N GLU A 659 -17.79 2.61 -11.72
CA GLU A 659 -16.71 2.38 -12.69
C GLU A 659 -15.51 1.59 -12.12
N CYS A 660 -15.50 1.30 -10.81
CA CYS A 660 -14.48 0.47 -10.19
C CYS A 660 -14.48 -0.96 -10.75
N LYS A 661 -13.32 -1.40 -11.24
CA LYS A 661 -13.15 -2.73 -11.86
C LYS A 661 -11.77 -3.32 -11.62
N PHE A 662 -11.78 -4.60 -11.29
CA PHE A 662 -10.62 -5.42 -11.00
C PHE A 662 -10.66 -6.62 -11.96
N LYS A 663 -9.61 -6.78 -12.75
CA LYS A 663 -9.50 -7.88 -13.70
C LYS A 663 -8.20 -8.62 -13.44
N GLU A 664 -8.26 -9.94 -13.24
CA GLU A 664 -7.06 -10.78 -13.09
C GLU A 664 -6.13 -10.27 -11.96
N CYS A 665 -6.70 -9.70 -10.90
CA CYS A 665 -5.94 -9.14 -9.77
C CYS A 665 -5.79 -10.17 -8.65
N THR A 666 -4.67 -10.10 -7.93
CA THR A 666 -4.39 -10.97 -6.78
C THR A 666 -4.42 -10.17 -5.49
N PHE A 667 -5.20 -10.63 -4.52
CA PHE A 667 -5.29 -10.12 -3.17
C PHE A 667 -4.73 -11.19 -2.24
N ILE A 668 -3.66 -10.88 -1.52
CA ILE A 668 -2.95 -11.90 -0.72
C ILE A 668 -2.49 -11.39 0.64
N PHE A 669 -2.77 -12.18 1.67
CA PHE A 669 -2.04 -12.18 2.93
C PHE A 669 -1.08 -13.38 2.94
N ASP A 670 0.22 -13.12 2.84
CA ASP A 670 1.23 -14.18 2.89
C ASP A 670 1.86 -14.30 4.29
N ASN A 671 2.83 -15.21 4.42
CA ASN A 671 3.51 -15.50 5.69
C ASN A 671 4.39 -14.35 6.22
N THR A 672 4.62 -13.29 5.45
CA THR A 672 5.36 -12.10 5.88
C THR A 672 4.44 -11.03 6.46
N PHE A 673 3.12 -11.23 6.41
CA PHE A 673 2.16 -10.35 7.07
C PHE A 673 2.33 -10.41 8.59
N SER A 674 2.77 -9.30 9.19
CA SER A 674 3.01 -9.20 10.65
C SER A 674 1.73 -8.95 11.47
N GLY A 675 0.56 -8.89 10.82
CA GLY A 675 -0.74 -8.77 11.47
C GLY A 675 -1.03 -7.38 12.04
N TYR A 676 -2.32 -7.09 12.24
CA TYR A 676 -2.77 -5.99 13.10
C TYR A 676 -3.49 -6.64 14.28
N GLN A 677 -2.89 -6.58 15.46
CA GLN A 677 -3.54 -7.09 16.67
C GLN A 677 -4.82 -6.28 16.93
N ASP A 678 -5.94 -6.96 17.15
CA ASP A 678 -7.23 -6.40 17.59
C ASP A 678 -8.04 -5.52 16.59
N ILE A 679 -7.92 -5.74 15.27
CA ILE A 679 -8.70 -4.98 14.28
C ILE A 679 -9.21 -5.90 13.16
N ASP A 680 -10.42 -5.63 12.62
CA ASP A 680 -10.94 -6.23 11.39
C ASP A 680 -9.92 -6.13 10.22
N ILE A 681 -9.67 -7.28 9.59
CA ILE A 681 -8.77 -7.48 8.45
C ILE A 681 -9.57 -8.05 7.28
N GLU A 682 -9.54 -7.36 6.15
CA GLU A 682 -10.26 -7.78 4.96
C GLU A 682 -9.62 -7.24 3.69
N HIS A 683 -9.68 -7.97 2.58
CA HIS A 683 -9.15 -7.43 1.32
C HIS A 683 -10.04 -6.32 0.76
N VAL A 684 -11.35 -6.56 0.64
CA VAL A 684 -12.31 -5.60 0.08
C VAL A 684 -13.38 -5.26 1.10
N TYR A 685 -13.53 -3.97 1.37
CA TYR A 685 -14.58 -3.40 2.21
C TYR A 685 -15.38 -2.38 1.41
N MET A 686 -16.69 -2.60 1.24
CA MET A 686 -17.52 -1.71 0.43
C MET A 686 -18.94 -1.53 0.95
N TRP A 687 -19.52 -0.36 0.75
CA TRP A 687 -20.91 -0.12 1.11
C TRP A 687 -21.61 0.85 0.17
N GLY A 688 -22.93 0.70 0.01
CA GLY A 688 -23.78 1.68 -0.68
C GLY A 688 -23.34 2.00 -2.11
N VAL A 689 -22.91 0.99 -2.86
CA VAL A 689 -22.47 1.11 -4.26
C VAL A 689 -23.11 0.03 -5.13
N LYS A 690 -23.35 0.34 -6.40
CA LYS A 690 -23.93 -0.59 -7.39
C LYS A 690 -22.86 -1.02 -8.40
N GLY A 691 -22.76 -2.32 -8.68
CA GLY A 691 -22.12 -2.82 -9.91
C GLY A 691 -20.58 -2.84 -9.96
N VAL A 692 -19.90 -2.93 -8.81
CA VAL A 692 -18.43 -3.12 -8.77
C VAL A 692 -18.06 -4.48 -9.38
N LYS A 693 -16.97 -4.57 -10.14
CA LYS A 693 -16.62 -5.76 -10.94
C LYS A 693 -15.30 -6.39 -10.51
N PHE A 694 -15.31 -7.69 -10.20
CA PHE A 694 -14.15 -8.52 -9.89
C PHE A 694 -14.10 -9.71 -10.84
N HIS A 695 -13.39 -9.59 -11.95
CA HIS A 695 -13.36 -10.62 -12.98
C HIS A 695 -12.03 -11.39 -12.93
N GLY A 696 -12.08 -12.72 -12.75
CA GLY A 696 -10.91 -13.59 -12.69
C GLY A 696 -9.90 -13.21 -11.58
N CYS A 697 -10.37 -12.65 -10.47
CA CYS A 697 -9.51 -12.22 -9.36
C CYS A 697 -9.29 -13.35 -8.34
N THR A 698 -8.10 -13.38 -7.75
CA THR A 698 -7.68 -14.39 -6.76
C THR A 698 -7.54 -13.74 -5.38
N PHE A 699 -8.12 -14.36 -4.36
CA PHE A 699 -8.05 -13.94 -2.96
C PHE A 699 -7.45 -15.08 -2.14
N ILE A 700 -6.35 -14.80 -1.44
CA ILE A 700 -5.58 -15.81 -0.69
C ILE A 700 -5.32 -15.30 0.73
N ASN A 701 -5.61 -16.15 1.71
CA ASN A 701 -5.16 -15.98 3.08
C ASN A 701 -4.26 -17.16 3.50
N ASP A 702 -2.95 -16.97 3.39
CA ASP A 702 -1.94 -17.89 3.91
C ASP A 702 -1.48 -17.50 5.33
N TYR A 703 -2.05 -16.44 5.90
CA TYR A 703 -1.77 -15.99 7.26
C TYR A 703 -2.52 -16.85 8.29
N ILE A 704 -1.75 -17.64 9.04
CA ILE A 704 -2.27 -18.65 9.99
C ILE A 704 -2.69 -18.01 11.33
N GLU A 705 -2.02 -16.95 11.77
CA GLU A 705 -2.20 -16.32 13.10
C GLU A 705 -3.32 -15.27 13.14
N GLY A 706 -4.57 -15.64 12.86
CA GLY A 706 -5.70 -14.68 12.91
C GLY A 706 -6.94 -15.11 12.15
N SER A 707 -6.93 -16.34 11.64
CA SER A 707 -7.88 -16.86 10.65
C SER A 707 -9.34 -16.94 11.10
N SER A 708 -9.67 -16.58 12.34
CA SER A 708 -11.03 -16.48 12.85
C SER A 708 -11.73 -15.15 12.55
N THR A 709 -11.04 -14.15 11.97
CA THR A 709 -11.62 -12.82 11.70
C THR A 709 -11.25 -12.20 10.34
N VAL A 710 -10.60 -12.96 9.44
CA VAL A 710 -10.16 -12.44 8.13
C VAL A 710 -11.23 -12.66 7.06
N TYR A 711 -11.56 -11.59 6.31
CA TYR A 711 -12.54 -11.63 5.23
C TYR A 711 -11.90 -11.42 3.84
N GLY A 712 -12.40 -12.12 2.82
CA GLY A 712 -12.04 -11.82 1.44
C GLY A 712 -12.73 -10.53 0.98
N ILE A 713 -14.07 -10.59 0.90
CA ILE A 713 -14.94 -9.45 0.57
C ILE A 713 -15.98 -9.28 1.67
N GLN A 714 -16.02 -8.09 2.28
CA GLN A 714 -17.07 -7.67 3.20
C GLN A 714 -17.85 -6.49 2.60
N SER A 715 -19.18 -6.59 2.60
CA SER A 715 -20.04 -5.61 1.94
C SER A 715 -21.32 -5.27 2.70
N PHE A 716 -21.80 -4.04 2.53
CA PHE A 716 -23.06 -3.57 3.11
C PHE A 716 -23.90 -2.73 2.14
N ASP A 717 -25.14 -3.13 1.84
CA ASP A 717 -26.01 -2.46 0.86
C ASP A 717 -25.33 -2.25 -0.51
N ALA A 718 -24.42 -3.15 -0.90
CA ALA A 718 -23.59 -3.02 -2.09
C ALA A 718 -23.82 -4.17 -3.08
N GLY A 719 -23.88 -3.84 -4.37
CA GLY A 719 -23.93 -4.80 -5.47
C GLY A 719 -22.60 -4.93 -6.18
N PHE A 720 -22.25 -6.16 -6.52
CA PHE A 720 -21.00 -6.49 -7.19
C PHE A 720 -21.13 -7.78 -8.00
N ASN A 721 -20.25 -7.92 -8.99
CA ASN A 721 -20.17 -9.08 -9.86
C ASN A 721 -18.79 -9.74 -9.74
N ILE A 722 -18.82 -11.06 -9.51
CA ILE A 722 -17.67 -11.96 -9.58
C ILE A 722 -17.93 -12.95 -10.70
N CYS A 723 -17.05 -13.00 -11.69
CA CYS A 723 -17.10 -13.97 -12.77
C CYS A 723 -15.70 -14.29 -13.30
N GLY A 724 -15.55 -15.42 -13.99
CA GLY A 724 -14.29 -15.70 -14.68
C GLY A 724 -14.08 -14.84 -15.92
N VAL A 725 -12.85 -14.89 -16.42
CA VAL A 725 -12.43 -14.20 -17.64
C VAL A 725 -12.02 -15.26 -18.66
N CYS A 726 -12.59 -15.18 -19.86
CA CYS A 726 -12.04 -15.91 -20.99
C CYS A 726 -10.90 -15.11 -21.62
N GLU A 727 -9.69 -15.67 -21.66
CA GLU A 727 -8.55 -15.08 -22.38
C GLU A 727 -8.67 -15.28 -23.90
N SER A 728 -9.50 -16.23 -24.32
CA SER A 728 -9.75 -16.58 -25.72
C SER A 728 -10.92 -15.80 -26.32
N ASN A 729 -10.85 -15.49 -27.61
CA ASN A 729 -11.98 -14.93 -28.37
C ASN A 729 -12.97 -16.02 -28.87
N THR A 730 -12.77 -17.27 -28.50
CA THR A 730 -13.62 -18.38 -28.93
C THR A 730 -14.82 -18.56 -27.99
N VAL A 731 -16.00 -18.78 -28.57
CA VAL A 731 -17.28 -18.95 -27.84
C VAL A 731 -17.86 -20.32 -28.19
N PRO A 732 -18.12 -21.21 -27.21
CA PRO A 732 -17.87 -21.04 -25.78
C PRO A 732 -16.38 -21.07 -25.42
N CYS A 733 -16.02 -20.49 -24.28
CA CYS A 733 -14.62 -20.40 -23.84
C CYS A 733 -13.98 -21.78 -23.66
N PRO A 734 -12.77 -22.04 -24.18
CA PRO A 734 -12.03 -23.27 -23.91
C PRO A 734 -11.67 -23.35 -22.42
N LYS A 735 -11.82 -24.55 -21.83
CA LYS A 735 -11.57 -24.77 -20.39
C LYS A 735 -10.15 -24.37 -19.92
N GLY A 736 -9.15 -24.42 -20.80
CA GLY A 736 -7.77 -24.04 -20.49
C GLY A 736 -7.49 -22.53 -20.56
N ASP A 737 -8.41 -21.76 -21.14
CA ASP A 737 -8.25 -20.32 -21.39
C ASP A 737 -9.13 -19.48 -20.43
N TYR A 738 -9.69 -20.11 -19.38
CA TYR A 738 -10.60 -19.46 -18.44
C TYR A 738 -9.88 -19.17 -17.12
N VAL A 739 -9.68 -17.88 -16.82
CA VAL A 739 -9.17 -17.42 -15.52
C VAL A 739 -10.34 -17.37 -14.55
N THR A 740 -10.29 -18.26 -13.57
CA THR A 740 -11.37 -18.53 -12.62
C THR A 740 -11.14 -17.69 -11.35
N PRO A 741 -12.16 -17.05 -10.77
CA PRO A 741 -12.02 -16.38 -9.49
C PRO A 741 -11.76 -17.40 -8.37
N GLU A 742 -10.86 -17.09 -7.46
CA GLU A 742 -10.43 -18.01 -6.39
C GLU A 742 -10.49 -17.35 -5.02
N PHE A 743 -10.94 -18.10 -4.01
CA PHE A 743 -10.99 -17.69 -2.60
C PHE A 743 -10.48 -18.80 -1.69
N ASN A 744 -9.34 -18.57 -1.03
CA ASN A 744 -8.69 -19.58 -0.20
C ASN A 744 -8.37 -19.09 1.23
N GLY A 745 -8.76 -19.86 2.25
CA GLY A 745 -8.25 -19.73 3.63
C GLY A 745 -8.92 -18.69 4.53
N PHE A 746 -10.06 -18.11 4.15
CA PHE A 746 -10.72 -17.04 4.91
C PHE A 746 -11.65 -17.57 6.01
N TYR A 747 -11.91 -16.75 7.05
CA TYR A 747 -13.03 -17.00 7.96
C TYR A 747 -14.34 -16.96 7.18
N LYS A 748 -14.59 -15.86 6.47
CA LYS A 748 -15.63 -15.75 5.44
C LYS A 748 -15.00 -15.21 4.17
N ALA A 749 -15.00 -16.01 3.11
CA ALA A 749 -14.49 -15.55 1.82
C ALA A 749 -15.35 -14.39 1.29
N ILE A 750 -16.68 -14.49 1.40
CA ILE A 750 -17.60 -13.39 1.08
C ILE A 750 -18.62 -13.24 2.22
N MET A 751 -18.74 -12.03 2.76
CA MET A 751 -19.75 -11.62 3.74
C MET A 751 -20.51 -10.41 3.20
N SER A 752 -21.84 -10.51 3.13
CA SER A 752 -22.68 -9.39 2.70
C SER A 752 -23.90 -9.21 3.60
N SER A 753 -24.25 -7.96 3.89
CA SER A 753 -25.45 -7.59 4.64
C SER A 753 -26.20 -6.45 3.96
N ASN A 754 -27.52 -6.56 3.84
CA ASN A 754 -28.34 -5.51 3.25
C ASN A 754 -29.44 -5.05 4.22
N VAL A 755 -29.81 -3.79 4.13
CA VAL A 755 -30.91 -3.16 4.88
C VAL A 755 -31.87 -2.44 3.94
N SER A 756 -31.37 -1.75 2.92
CA SER A 756 -32.26 -1.03 1.98
C SER A 756 -31.54 -0.80 0.66
N THR A 757 -31.46 -1.85 -0.16
CA THR A 757 -30.85 -1.79 -1.48
C THR A 757 -31.60 -2.67 -2.46
N TYR A 758 -31.57 -2.29 -3.73
CA TYR A 758 -31.97 -3.15 -4.86
C TYR A 758 -30.76 -3.52 -5.73
N SER A 759 -29.55 -3.49 -5.16
CA SER A 759 -28.33 -3.82 -5.90
C SER A 759 -28.09 -5.33 -5.94
N LEU A 760 -27.80 -5.86 -7.13
CA LEU A 760 -27.55 -7.29 -7.34
C LEU A 760 -26.17 -7.71 -6.86
N ILE A 761 -26.11 -8.87 -6.18
CA ILE A 761 -24.87 -9.62 -5.96
C ILE A 761 -24.87 -10.84 -6.88
N SER A 762 -23.84 -10.97 -7.71
CA SER A 762 -23.65 -12.08 -8.64
C SER A 762 -22.28 -12.72 -8.44
N ILE A 763 -22.28 -14.04 -8.24
CA ILE A 763 -21.07 -14.85 -8.02
C ILE A 763 -21.14 -16.06 -8.95
N GLN A 764 -20.27 -16.07 -9.95
CA GLN A 764 -20.27 -17.05 -11.03
C GLN A 764 -18.89 -17.66 -11.24
N ASP A 765 -18.86 -18.96 -11.51
CA ASP A 765 -17.67 -19.70 -11.91
C ASP A 765 -16.49 -19.59 -10.92
N GLY A 766 -16.74 -19.40 -9.63
CA GLY A 766 -15.71 -19.25 -8.60
C GLY A 766 -15.28 -20.56 -7.95
N VAL A 767 -14.06 -20.59 -7.41
CA VAL A 767 -13.51 -21.70 -6.62
C VAL A 767 -13.25 -21.23 -5.19
N PHE A 768 -13.83 -21.93 -4.22
CA PHE A 768 -13.74 -21.64 -2.79
C PHE A 768 -13.09 -22.83 -2.08
N THR A 769 -11.94 -22.63 -1.46
CA THR A 769 -11.16 -23.70 -0.80
C THR A 769 -10.81 -23.32 0.63
N ASN A 770 -10.92 -24.27 1.57
CA ASN A 770 -10.44 -24.11 2.95
C ASN A 770 -10.98 -22.87 3.69
N ASN A 771 -12.19 -22.43 3.36
CA ASN A 771 -12.83 -21.30 4.04
C ASN A 771 -13.73 -21.80 5.19
N GLY A 772 -13.87 -21.00 6.25
CA GLY A 772 -14.90 -21.23 7.28
C GLY A 772 -16.31 -21.11 6.69
N TYR A 773 -16.54 -20.02 5.96
CA TYR A 773 -17.71 -19.80 5.12
C TYR A 773 -17.24 -19.43 3.72
N GLY A 774 -17.71 -20.15 2.70
CA GLY A 774 -17.51 -19.74 1.31
C GLY A 774 -18.24 -18.42 1.05
N ILE A 775 -19.55 -18.43 1.26
CA ILE A 775 -20.41 -17.24 1.09
C ILE A 775 -21.38 -17.15 2.27
N HIS A 776 -21.46 -15.99 2.90
CA HIS A 776 -22.45 -15.67 3.94
C HIS A 776 -23.23 -14.42 3.54
N LEU A 777 -24.53 -14.60 3.27
CA LEU A 777 -25.46 -13.54 2.93
C LEU A 777 -26.47 -13.34 4.06
N ASN A 778 -26.60 -12.10 4.53
CA ASN A 778 -27.52 -11.72 5.59
C ASN A 778 -28.48 -10.63 5.09
N SER A 779 -29.78 -10.93 5.07
CA SER A 779 -30.83 -10.06 4.53
C SER A 779 -30.59 -9.63 3.08
N VAL A 780 -29.86 -10.44 2.29
CA VAL A 780 -29.58 -10.16 0.89
C VAL A 780 -30.70 -10.70 0.02
N GLU A 781 -31.11 -9.89 -0.95
CA GLU A 781 -32.21 -10.21 -1.83
C GLU A 781 -31.70 -10.45 -3.25
N ASP A 782 -32.37 -11.37 -3.96
CA ASP A 782 -32.17 -11.58 -5.40
C ASP A 782 -30.74 -12.01 -5.80
N ALA A 783 -29.90 -12.45 -4.85
CA ALA A 783 -28.53 -12.88 -5.11
C ALA A 783 -28.45 -14.07 -6.08
N VAL A 784 -27.46 -14.05 -6.97
CA VAL A 784 -27.22 -15.14 -7.94
C VAL A 784 -25.87 -15.78 -7.66
N VAL A 785 -25.88 -17.06 -7.26
CA VAL A 785 -24.68 -17.86 -6.97
C VAL A 785 -24.73 -19.12 -7.82
N VAL A 786 -24.00 -19.13 -8.94
CA VAL A 786 -24.10 -20.22 -9.93
C VAL A 786 -22.75 -20.71 -10.44
N ASN A 787 -22.69 -21.99 -10.80
CA ASN A 787 -21.51 -22.63 -11.40
C ASN A 787 -20.23 -22.57 -10.53
N ASN A 788 -20.34 -22.45 -9.21
CA ASN A 788 -19.18 -22.38 -8.32
C ASN A 788 -18.78 -23.76 -7.77
N SER A 789 -17.55 -23.88 -7.28
CA SER A 789 -17.03 -25.08 -6.62
C SER A 789 -16.56 -24.74 -5.21
N PHE A 790 -17.01 -25.51 -4.22
CA PHE A 790 -16.71 -25.36 -2.81
C PHE A 790 -16.04 -26.63 -2.27
N GLU A 791 -14.74 -26.55 -2.04
CA GLU A 791 -13.99 -27.56 -1.30
C GLU A 791 -14.01 -27.19 0.19
N LEU A 792 -14.82 -27.93 0.96
CA LEU A 792 -14.99 -27.69 2.38
C LEU A 792 -13.88 -28.40 3.18
N GLY A 793 -13.21 -27.66 4.07
CA GLY A 793 -12.11 -28.15 4.89
C GLY A 793 -12.39 -28.02 6.39
N SER A 794 -11.37 -28.27 7.22
CA SER A 794 -11.41 -27.97 8.66
C SER A 794 -10.80 -26.59 8.93
N HIS A 795 -11.62 -25.54 8.97
CA HIS A 795 -11.17 -24.20 9.38
C HIS A 795 -11.52 -23.95 10.86
N PRO A 796 -10.60 -23.44 11.70
CA PRO A 796 -10.81 -23.32 13.16
C PRO A 796 -11.68 -22.11 13.58
N GLY A 797 -12.34 -21.43 12.65
CA GLY A 797 -13.11 -20.20 12.93
C GLY A 797 -14.32 -20.39 13.86
N CYS A 798 -14.84 -21.61 13.99
CA CYS A 798 -15.88 -21.96 14.95
C CYS A 798 -15.32 -22.95 15.98
N SER A 799 -15.78 -22.88 17.23
CA SER A 799 -15.29 -23.68 18.38
C SER A 799 -15.43 -25.21 18.19
N GLU A 800 -16.18 -25.64 17.18
CA GLU A 800 -16.15 -26.98 16.62
C GLU A 800 -15.71 -26.83 15.17
N ALA A 801 -14.71 -27.59 14.69
CA ALA A 801 -14.21 -27.50 13.31
C ALA A 801 -15.34 -27.71 12.27
N THR A 802 -16.01 -26.62 11.91
CA THR A 802 -17.19 -26.58 11.03
C THR A 802 -16.93 -25.62 9.90
N SER A 803 -17.22 -26.04 8.66
CA SER A 803 -17.18 -25.20 7.47
C SER A 803 -18.52 -25.22 6.75
N THR A 804 -18.88 -24.11 6.12
CA THR A 804 -20.13 -23.97 5.37
C THR A 804 -19.84 -23.44 3.97
N GLY A 805 -20.41 -24.07 2.94
CA GLY A 805 -20.31 -23.58 1.56
C GLY A 805 -21.03 -22.25 1.41
N ILE A 806 -22.36 -22.27 1.55
CA ILE A 806 -23.21 -21.06 1.48
C ILE A 806 -24.11 -20.99 2.71
N GLN A 807 -24.16 -19.83 3.36
CA GLN A 807 -25.14 -19.51 4.38
C GLN A 807 -26.02 -18.32 3.98
N LEU A 808 -27.32 -18.50 4.13
CA LEU A 808 -28.37 -17.54 3.81
C LEU A 808 -29.19 -17.26 5.06
N ASP A 809 -29.05 -16.06 5.64
CA ASP A 809 -29.81 -15.64 6.80
C ASP A 809 -30.79 -14.54 6.40
N ASN A 810 -32.09 -14.78 6.57
CA ASN A 810 -33.17 -13.87 6.13
C ASN A 810 -33.03 -13.39 4.68
N SER A 811 -32.33 -14.17 3.85
CA SER A 811 -32.07 -13.86 2.45
C SER A 811 -33.10 -14.58 1.58
N LYS A 812 -33.57 -13.92 0.52
CA LYS A 812 -34.77 -14.37 -0.24
C LYS A 812 -34.63 -14.10 -1.74
N ARG A 813 -35.39 -14.85 -2.54
CA ARG A 813 -35.41 -14.81 -4.02
C ARG A 813 -34.05 -15.05 -4.66
N PHE A 814 -33.15 -15.70 -3.93
CA PHE A 814 -31.85 -16.09 -4.44
C PHE A 814 -31.98 -17.15 -5.55
N ALA A 815 -30.99 -17.22 -6.41
CA ALA A 815 -30.77 -18.35 -7.31
C ALA A 815 -29.44 -19.01 -6.96
N ILE A 816 -29.53 -20.24 -6.44
CA ILE A 816 -28.38 -21.07 -6.11
C ILE A 816 -28.44 -22.32 -6.97
N GLU A 817 -27.63 -22.35 -8.02
CA GLU A 817 -27.72 -23.37 -9.06
C GLU A 817 -26.37 -23.84 -9.59
N ASN A 818 -26.27 -25.13 -9.93
CA ASN A 818 -25.09 -25.73 -10.57
C ASN A 818 -23.79 -25.55 -9.76
N ASN A 819 -23.89 -25.44 -8.43
CA ASN A 819 -22.71 -25.41 -7.58
C ASN A 819 -22.31 -26.82 -7.13
N LEU A 820 -21.00 -27.06 -7.02
CA LEU A 820 -20.42 -28.30 -6.52
C LEU A 820 -19.90 -28.07 -5.09
N PHE A 821 -20.29 -28.92 -4.14
CA PHE A 821 -19.83 -28.91 -2.76
C PHE A 821 -19.24 -30.27 -2.41
N PHE A 822 -18.00 -30.30 -1.93
CA PHE A 822 -17.33 -31.57 -1.64
C PHE A 822 -16.23 -31.44 -0.59
N ILE A 823 -15.84 -32.60 -0.04
CA ILE A 823 -14.62 -32.76 0.75
C ILE A 823 -13.76 -33.87 0.10
N ASN A 824 -12.44 -33.70 0.07
CA ASN A 824 -11.51 -34.64 -0.58
C ASN A 824 -11.08 -35.83 0.30
N GLU A 825 -11.16 -35.70 1.63
CA GLU A 825 -10.85 -36.79 2.57
C GLU A 825 -12.12 -37.59 2.91
N GLY A 826 -11.99 -38.89 3.25
CA GLY A 826 -13.13 -39.80 3.51
C GLY A 826 -14.16 -39.34 4.56
N PRO A 827 -15.19 -40.14 4.90
CA PRO A 827 -16.39 -39.67 5.58
C PRO A 827 -16.09 -38.76 6.78
N ALA A 828 -16.70 -37.57 6.75
CA ALA A 828 -16.28 -36.39 7.50
C ALA A 828 -16.06 -36.65 9.00
N VAL A 829 -14.83 -36.44 9.48
CA VAL A 829 -14.53 -36.33 10.93
C VAL A 829 -15.06 -35.01 11.51
N TYR A 830 -15.35 -34.05 10.64
CA TYR A 830 -15.72 -32.66 10.95
C TYR A 830 -17.15 -32.33 10.47
N ARG A 831 -17.84 -31.41 11.14
CA ARG A 831 -19.23 -31.03 10.84
C ARG A 831 -19.26 -29.96 9.73
N ASN A 832 -19.27 -30.39 8.47
CA ASN A 832 -19.35 -29.49 7.31
C ASN A 832 -20.76 -29.43 6.69
N TYR A 833 -21.12 -28.26 6.16
CA TYR A 833 -22.44 -27.96 5.61
C TYR A 833 -22.33 -27.45 4.17
N GLY A 834 -23.11 -28.02 3.25
CA GLY A 834 -23.19 -27.51 1.87
C GLY A 834 -23.87 -26.14 1.82
N ILE A 835 -25.19 -26.14 1.98
CA ILE A 835 -26.00 -24.92 2.03
C ILE A 835 -26.81 -24.87 3.33
N VAL A 836 -26.73 -23.74 4.03
CA VAL A 836 -27.52 -23.40 5.22
C VAL A 836 -28.51 -22.29 4.88
N THR A 837 -29.78 -22.51 5.17
CA THR A 837 -30.85 -21.53 4.92
C THR A 837 -31.64 -21.25 6.20
N LYS A 838 -31.71 -19.98 6.60
CA LYS A 838 -32.37 -19.54 7.82
C LYS A 838 -33.39 -18.43 7.57
N ASN A 839 -34.61 -18.63 8.07
CA ASN A 839 -35.67 -17.61 8.16
C ASN A 839 -35.94 -16.84 6.85
N THR A 840 -36.00 -17.49 5.69
CA THR A 840 -36.24 -16.75 4.43
C THR A 840 -37.59 -16.03 4.39
N ASN A 841 -38.60 -16.59 5.09
CA ASN A 841 -39.97 -16.08 5.19
C ASN A 841 -40.53 -15.53 3.85
N ASN A 842 -40.32 -16.27 2.77
CA ASN A 842 -40.73 -15.89 1.42
C ASN A 842 -41.62 -16.97 0.81
N LYS A 843 -42.59 -16.57 -0.04
CA LYS A 843 -43.53 -17.51 -0.69
C LYS A 843 -42.85 -18.56 -1.56
N TYR A 844 -41.66 -18.28 -2.07
CA TYR A 844 -40.93 -19.22 -2.92
C TYR A 844 -39.45 -18.89 -2.88
N ASP A 845 -38.63 -19.88 -2.50
CA ASP A 845 -37.19 -19.88 -2.70
C ASP A 845 -36.78 -21.26 -3.22
N GLU A 846 -35.67 -21.32 -3.95
CA GLU A 846 -35.24 -22.55 -4.62
C GLU A 846 -33.74 -22.78 -4.48
N ILE A 847 -33.38 -24.00 -4.04
CA ILE A 847 -32.05 -24.56 -4.17
C ILE A 847 -32.12 -25.63 -5.25
N TYR A 848 -31.48 -25.36 -6.39
CA TYR A 848 -31.71 -26.08 -7.63
C TYR A 848 -30.44 -26.68 -8.21
N LYS A 849 -30.45 -27.98 -8.54
CA LYS A 849 -29.38 -28.60 -9.36
C LYS A 849 -27.95 -28.38 -8.84
N ASN A 850 -27.77 -28.41 -7.53
CA ASN A 850 -26.44 -28.41 -6.90
C ASN A 850 -25.98 -29.85 -6.66
N ASP A 851 -24.67 -30.07 -6.66
CA ASP A 851 -24.03 -31.38 -6.46
C ASP A 851 -23.30 -31.39 -5.11
N PHE A 852 -23.67 -32.31 -4.24
CA PHE A 852 -23.16 -32.43 -2.87
C PHE A 852 -22.52 -33.79 -2.67
N VAL A 853 -21.23 -33.79 -2.30
CA VAL A 853 -20.42 -35.00 -2.22
C VAL A 853 -19.71 -35.12 -0.87
N ASN A 854 -19.92 -36.24 -0.18
CA ASN A 854 -19.18 -36.62 1.03
C ASN A 854 -19.31 -35.63 2.22
N LEU A 855 -20.41 -34.88 2.28
CA LEU A 855 -20.63 -33.88 3.32
C LEU A 855 -21.29 -34.46 4.57
N PHE A 856 -21.11 -33.78 5.71
CA PHE A 856 -21.86 -34.11 6.93
C PHE A 856 -23.34 -33.75 6.76
N THR A 857 -23.65 -32.55 6.26
CA THR A 857 -25.02 -32.19 5.87
C THR A 857 -25.01 -31.41 4.57
N ALA A 858 -25.63 -31.93 3.52
CA ALA A 858 -25.67 -31.26 2.23
C ALA A 858 -26.56 -30.00 2.27
N ASN A 859 -27.79 -30.14 2.76
CA ASN A 859 -28.74 -29.04 2.87
C ASN A 859 -29.32 -28.95 4.28
N TYR A 860 -29.19 -27.78 4.91
CA TYR A 860 -29.66 -27.54 6.28
C TYR A 860 -30.59 -26.33 6.33
N ALA A 861 -31.86 -26.54 6.67
CA ALA A 861 -32.84 -25.48 6.88
C ALA A 861 -33.13 -25.29 8.37
N LYS A 862 -33.11 -24.05 8.84
CA LYS A 862 -33.45 -23.67 10.23
C LYS A 862 -34.45 -22.52 10.24
N GLY A 863 -35.40 -22.56 11.17
CA GLY A 863 -36.41 -21.51 11.30
C GLY A 863 -37.46 -21.49 10.18
N GLN A 864 -38.13 -20.36 9.99
CA GLN A 864 -39.29 -20.22 9.11
C GLN A 864 -38.87 -19.93 7.66
N ASN A 865 -38.77 -20.98 6.84
CA ASN A 865 -38.41 -20.89 5.41
C ASN A 865 -39.63 -21.12 4.51
N TYR A 866 -40.79 -20.59 4.92
CA TYR A 866 -42.05 -20.57 4.18
C TYR A 866 -42.85 -19.33 4.62
N GLU A 867 -43.75 -18.83 3.77
CA GLU A 867 -44.55 -17.63 4.06
C GLU A 867 -46.05 -17.94 4.05
N GLY A 868 -46.72 -17.70 5.18
CA GLY A 868 -48.16 -17.90 5.34
C GLY A 868 -48.56 -19.38 5.33
N GLU A 869 -48.99 -19.89 4.17
CA GLU A 869 -49.38 -21.31 4.04
C GLU A 869 -48.17 -22.20 3.77
N ARG A 870 -48.16 -23.40 4.36
CA ARG A 870 -47.05 -24.36 4.24
C ARG A 870 -46.81 -24.88 2.82
N PHE A 871 -47.70 -24.60 1.87
CA PHE A 871 -47.53 -24.96 0.44
C PHE A 871 -46.69 -23.95 -0.36
N SER A 872 -46.15 -22.91 0.28
CA SER A 872 -45.37 -21.83 -0.34
C SER A 872 -44.11 -21.53 0.48
N GLY A 873 -42.94 -21.95 0.01
CA GLY A 873 -41.68 -21.70 0.70
C GLY A 873 -40.45 -22.27 -0.01
N LEU A 874 -39.41 -22.58 0.77
CA LEU A 874 -38.17 -23.16 0.30
C LEU A 874 -38.38 -24.56 -0.29
N THR A 875 -37.86 -24.76 -1.50
CA THR A 875 -37.87 -26.04 -2.20
C THR A 875 -36.47 -26.49 -2.60
N TYR A 876 -36.27 -27.81 -2.56
CA TYR A 876 -35.06 -28.48 -3.03
C TYR A 876 -35.43 -29.29 -4.27
N LEU A 877 -34.87 -28.91 -5.42
CA LEU A 877 -35.21 -29.50 -6.71
C LEU A 877 -33.95 -29.87 -7.48
N CYS A 878 -33.96 -31.04 -8.14
CA CYS A 878 -32.87 -31.49 -9.03
C CYS A 878 -31.47 -31.62 -8.40
N ASN A 879 -31.32 -31.56 -7.07
CA ASN A 879 -30.02 -31.64 -6.42
C ASN A 879 -29.47 -33.06 -6.43
N LEU A 880 -28.17 -33.20 -6.63
CA LEU A 880 -27.47 -34.47 -6.62
C LEU A 880 -26.78 -34.67 -5.27
N ASN A 881 -27.18 -35.69 -4.52
CA ASN A 881 -26.55 -36.01 -3.25
C ASN A 881 -25.83 -37.35 -3.32
N ARG A 882 -24.54 -37.36 -2.99
CA ARG A 882 -23.68 -38.53 -3.08
C ARG A 882 -22.80 -38.65 -1.85
N GLU A 883 -22.87 -39.80 -1.20
CA GLU A 883 -21.98 -40.16 -0.09
C GLU A 883 -22.06 -39.23 1.14
N ASN A 884 -23.09 -38.40 1.26
CA ASN A 884 -23.28 -37.54 2.42
C ASN A 884 -23.80 -38.35 3.63
N GLU A 885 -23.59 -37.83 4.84
CA GLU A 885 -24.16 -38.39 6.08
C GLU A 885 -25.64 -38.04 6.22
N VAL A 886 -26.00 -36.78 5.93
CA VAL A 886 -27.38 -36.30 5.82
C VAL A 886 -27.55 -35.49 4.54
N ASP A 887 -28.51 -35.87 3.68
CA ASP A 887 -28.75 -35.14 2.42
C ASP A 887 -29.59 -33.87 2.67
N PHE A 888 -30.69 -34.00 3.42
CA PHE A 888 -31.55 -32.87 3.80
C PHE A 888 -31.89 -32.93 5.30
N ALA A 889 -31.64 -31.83 5.99
CA ALA A 889 -31.99 -31.64 7.38
C ALA A 889 -32.85 -30.38 7.55
N VAL A 890 -34.00 -30.53 8.19
CA VAL A 890 -34.88 -29.41 8.56
C VAL A 890 -35.00 -29.40 10.07
N HIS A 891 -34.35 -28.43 10.72
CA HIS A 891 -34.24 -28.38 12.17
C HIS A 891 -35.23 -27.38 12.79
N GLY A 892 -35.92 -27.76 13.87
CA GLY A 892 -36.97 -26.90 14.41
C GLY A 892 -37.61 -27.23 15.76
N GLN A 893 -38.10 -26.17 16.40
CA GLN A 893 -39.23 -26.16 17.34
C GLN A 893 -40.30 -25.18 16.80
N ASN A 894 -41.57 -25.36 17.14
CA ASN A 894 -42.67 -24.44 16.78
C ASN A 894 -42.89 -24.18 15.27
N LEU A 895 -42.50 -23.03 14.72
CA LEU A 895 -42.85 -22.57 13.37
C LEU A 895 -41.80 -22.92 12.30
N SER A 896 -40.69 -23.57 12.66
CA SER A 896 -39.65 -23.96 11.71
C SER A 896 -40.15 -24.93 10.65
N GLY A 897 -39.64 -24.79 9.43
CA GLY A 897 -39.93 -25.71 8.34
C GLY A 897 -39.59 -25.13 6.97
N ILE A 898 -39.82 -25.94 5.95
CA ILE A 898 -39.71 -25.60 4.53
C ILE A 898 -41.06 -25.84 3.83
N GLN A 899 -41.15 -25.64 2.53
CA GLN A 899 -42.39 -25.97 1.80
C GLN A 899 -42.79 -27.44 2.02
N GLU A 900 -44.04 -27.66 2.42
CA GLU A 900 -44.62 -28.97 2.72
C GLU A 900 -44.49 -29.92 1.52
N TYR A 901 -44.63 -29.41 0.29
CA TYR A 901 -44.59 -30.20 -0.93
C TYR A 901 -43.28 -29.98 -1.68
N GLN A 902 -42.47 -31.04 -1.77
CA GLN A 902 -41.27 -31.10 -2.59
C GLN A 902 -41.63 -31.85 -3.87
N GLY A 903 -42.07 -31.10 -4.89
CA GLY A 903 -42.78 -31.62 -6.06
C GLY A 903 -44.31 -31.66 -5.86
N ASN A 904 -45.04 -32.35 -6.73
CA ASN A 904 -46.49 -32.60 -6.65
C ASN A 904 -46.92 -33.76 -7.58
N LEU A 905 -48.21 -34.10 -7.61
CA LEU A 905 -48.77 -35.18 -8.46
C LEU A 905 -48.62 -34.99 -9.98
N SER A 906 -48.11 -33.85 -10.44
CA SER A 906 -47.83 -33.54 -11.85
C SER A 906 -46.36 -33.22 -12.12
N TYR A 907 -45.50 -33.23 -11.10
CA TYR A 907 -44.08 -32.88 -11.22
C TYR A 907 -43.27 -33.47 -10.05
N VAL A 908 -42.24 -34.27 -10.32
CA VAL A 908 -41.37 -34.84 -9.29
C VAL A 908 -40.22 -33.89 -8.94
N ALA A 909 -39.71 -33.98 -7.70
CA ALA A 909 -38.64 -33.10 -7.21
C ALA A 909 -37.30 -33.28 -7.96
N GLY A 910 -36.98 -34.51 -8.38
CA GLY A 910 -35.79 -34.82 -9.16
C GLY A 910 -34.47 -34.81 -8.38
N ASN A 911 -34.48 -34.73 -7.04
CA ASN A 911 -33.25 -34.90 -6.27
C ASN A 911 -32.85 -36.37 -6.18
N THR A 912 -31.55 -36.63 -6.15
CA THR A 912 -30.99 -37.96 -5.84
C THR A 912 -30.48 -38.00 -4.40
N PHE A 913 -30.44 -39.20 -3.81
CA PHE A 913 -30.07 -39.42 -2.41
C PHE A 913 -28.85 -40.34 -2.26
N SER A 914 -28.08 -40.09 -1.21
CA SER A 914 -26.85 -40.80 -0.89
C SER A 914 -27.13 -42.23 -0.41
N SER A 915 -26.48 -43.22 -1.01
CA SER A 915 -26.65 -44.63 -0.60
C SER A 915 -26.14 -44.90 0.83
N THR A 916 -25.14 -44.16 1.28
CA THR A 916 -24.46 -44.31 2.58
C THR A 916 -25.07 -43.46 3.70
N ALA A 917 -25.93 -42.49 3.41
CA ALA A 917 -26.45 -41.54 4.40
C ALA A 917 -27.10 -42.23 5.60
N SER A 918 -26.98 -41.69 6.81
CA SER A 918 -27.81 -42.11 7.94
C SER A 918 -29.25 -41.64 7.75
N HIS A 919 -29.45 -40.47 7.15
CA HIS A 919 -30.76 -39.92 6.80
C HIS A 919 -30.74 -39.27 5.42
N HIS A 920 -31.66 -39.70 4.56
CA HIS A 920 -31.93 -39.03 3.28
C HIS A 920 -32.69 -37.72 3.51
N PHE A 921 -33.62 -37.71 4.46
CA PHE A 921 -34.41 -36.52 4.78
C PHE A 921 -34.83 -36.55 6.25
N ASP A 922 -34.21 -35.71 7.07
CA ASP A 922 -34.46 -35.60 8.50
C ASP A 922 -35.25 -34.34 8.82
N ASN A 923 -36.58 -34.46 8.93
CA ASN A 923 -37.49 -33.33 9.13
C ASN A 923 -38.01 -33.24 10.57
N TRP A 924 -37.56 -32.22 11.30
CA TRP A 924 -37.99 -31.90 12.67
C TRP A 924 -39.02 -30.75 12.74
N ALA A 925 -39.58 -30.32 11.61
CA ALA A 925 -40.74 -29.43 11.59
C ALA A 925 -41.96 -30.10 12.27
N PRO A 926 -43.00 -29.36 12.71
CA PRO A 926 -44.18 -29.95 13.34
C PRO A 926 -45.18 -30.54 12.33
N TYR A 927 -44.75 -30.84 11.10
CA TYR A 927 -45.58 -31.36 10.02
C TYR A 927 -44.78 -32.23 9.06
N GLU A 928 -45.50 -33.15 8.40
CA GLU A 928 -44.94 -34.06 7.41
C GLU A 928 -44.69 -33.34 6.08
N ILE A 929 -43.55 -33.64 5.45
CA ILE A 929 -43.22 -33.19 4.09
C ILE A 929 -43.65 -34.26 3.09
N TYR A 930 -44.37 -33.89 2.04
CA TYR A 930 -44.69 -34.76 0.92
C TYR A 930 -43.61 -34.63 -0.15
N TYR A 931 -42.85 -35.71 -0.37
CA TYR A 931 -41.76 -35.74 -1.34
C TYR A 931 -42.14 -36.57 -2.56
N PHE A 932 -42.26 -35.93 -3.72
CA PHE A 932 -42.70 -36.58 -4.96
C PHE A 932 -41.50 -37.00 -5.82
N TYR A 933 -41.42 -38.28 -6.16
CA TYR A 933 -40.25 -38.88 -6.85
C TYR A 933 -40.62 -39.79 -8.01
N ASN A 934 -39.70 -40.00 -8.95
CA ASN A 934 -39.90 -40.94 -10.07
C ASN A 934 -39.55 -42.36 -9.66
N GLU A 935 -40.51 -43.29 -9.76
CA GLU A 935 -40.27 -44.70 -9.42
C GLU A 935 -39.31 -45.43 -10.37
N ASN A 936 -39.12 -44.90 -11.58
CA ASN A 936 -38.28 -45.49 -12.61
C ASN A 936 -36.82 -44.98 -12.60
N ILE A 937 -36.48 -44.03 -11.72
CA ILE A 937 -35.12 -43.48 -11.59
C ILE A 937 -34.51 -43.97 -10.27
N SER A 938 -33.40 -44.70 -10.37
CA SER A 938 -32.66 -45.18 -9.20
C SER A 938 -32.14 -44.01 -8.37
N ASN A 939 -32.29 -44.11 -7.04
CA ASN A 939 -31.83 -43.14 -6.03
C ASN A 939 -32.63 -41.84 -5.91
N GLU A 940 -33.80 -41.71 -6.54
CA GLU A 940 -34.73 -40.60 -6.23
C GLU A 940 -35.67 -40.91 -5.05
N GLU A 941 -35.75 -42.16 -4.58
CA GLU A 941 -36.57 -42.52 -3.42
C GLU A 941 -35.85 -42.22 -2.10
N PRO A 942 -36.40 -41.37 -1.23
CA PRO A 942 -35.86 -41.18 0.11
C PRO A 942 -36.32 -42.32 1.03
N VAL A 943 -35.43 -43.29 1.30
CA VAL A 943 -35.75 -44.48 2.12
C VAL A 943 -35.42 -44.33 3.61
N LYS A 944 -34.51 -43.41 3.97
CA LYS A 944 -34.10 -43.15 5.36
C LYS A 944 -34.63 -41.78 5.80
N VAL A 945 -35.88 -41.73 6.24
CA VAL A 945 -36.58 -40.46 6.49
C VAL A 945 -37.20 -40.35 7.88
N TYR A 946 -37.35 -39.11 8.35
CA TYR A 946 -38.12 -38.73 9.54
C TYR A 946 -39.11 -37.62 9.18
N GLN A 947 -40.40 -37.79 9.52
CA GLN A 947 -41.53 -36.91 9.12
C GLN A 947 -41.56 -36.52 7.63
N VAL A 948 -41.31 -37.47 6.75
CA VAL A 948 -41.47 -37.31 5.30
C VAL A 948 -42.32 -38.45 4.76
N ILE A 949 -43.24 -38.12 3.85
CA ILE A 949 -44.08 -39.06 3.11
C ILE A 949 -43.58 -39.09 1.66
N PRO A 950 -42.87 -40.16 1.25
CA PRO A 950 -42.49 -40.37 -0.15
C PRO A 950 -43.74 -40.71 -0.98
N VAL A 951 -43.96 -39.97 -2.07
CA VAL A 951 -45.05 -40.16 -3.02
C VAL A 951 -44.48 -40.54 -4.39
N LYS A 952 -44.70 -41.79 -4.78
CA LYS A 952 -44.22 -42.34 -6.05
C LYS A 952 -45.04 -41.87 -7.25
N LEU A 953 -44.38 -41.55 -8.35
CA LEU A 953 -44.98 -41.18 -9.63
C LEU A 953 -44.20 -41.78 -10.81
N ASP A 954 -44.88 -41.98 -11.95
CA ASP A 954 -44.24 -42.29 -13.25
C ASP A 954 -44.14 -40.99 -14.08
N LEU A 955 -43.37 -40.03 -13.56
CA LEU A 955 -43.13 -38.73 -14.18
C LEU A 955 -41.64 -38.38 -14.08
N GLN A 956 -41.06 -37.91 -15.17
CA GLN A 956 -39.66 -37.49 -15.21
C GLN A 956 -39.54 -35.97 -15.07
N ASN A 957 -38.61 -35.53 -14.22
CA ASN A 957 -38.14 -34.16 -14.20
C ASN A 957 -36.85 -34.07 -15.03
N LEU A 958 -36.82 -33.19 -16.03
CA LEU A 958 -35.69 -33.04 -16.96
C LEU A 958 -34.55 -32.20 -16.40
N CYS A 959 -34.77 -31.50 -15.29
CA CYS A 959 -33.78 -30.65 -14.62
C CYS A 959 -33.03 -29.70 -15.59
N PRO A 960 -33.75 -28.85 -16.35
CA PRO A 960 -33.13 -27.91 -17.29
C PRO A 960 -32.24 -26.89 -16.56
N ASP A 961 -31.13 -26.50 -17.16
CA ASP A 961 -30.32 -25.39 -16.66
C ASP A 961 -30.99 -24.06 -16.94
N HIS A 962 -30.99 -23.17 -15.95
CA HIS A 962 -31.46 -21.80 -16.09
C HIS A 962 -30.32 -20.83 -16.45
N TYR A 963 -29.08 -21.12 -16.02
CA TYR A 963 -27.93 -20.20 -16.17
C TYR A 963 -26.75 -20.74 -17.02
N LEU A 964 -26.93 -21.83 -17.79
CA LEU A 964 -25.83 -22.51 -18.51
C LEU A 964 -25.05 -21.64 -19.53
N ASN A 965 -25.62 -20.52 -20.00
CA ASN A 965 -25.01 -19.60 -20.96
C ASN A 965 -24.60 -18.24 -20.35
N ASN A 966 -24.51 -18.16 -19.02
CA ASN A 966 -23.83 -17.12 -18.22
C ASN A 966 -24.37 -15.68 -18.18
N ASP A 967 -25.44 -15.34 -18.91
CA ASP A 967 -26.05 -14.00 -18.76
C ASP A 967 -27.28 -14.03 -17.84
N ILE A 968 -27.13 -13.42 -16.65
CA ILE A 968 -28.25 -13.11 -15.74
C ILE A 968 -29.23 -12.15 -16.41
N LYS A 969 -28.71 -11.27 -17.27
CA LYS A 969 -29.51 -10.36 -18.09
C LYS A 969 -30.17 -11.15 -19.21
N LEU A 970 -31.49 -11.31 -19.14
CA LEU A 970 -32.26 -11.97 -20.19
C LEU A 970 -32.20 -11.17 -21.50
N SER A 971 -32.03 -11.87 -22.62
CA SER A 971 -32.25 -11.27 -23.94
C SER A 971 -33.71 -10.80 -24.09
N ASN A 972 -33.98 -9.84 -24.98
CA ASN A 972 -35.35 -9.35 -25.21
C ASN A 972 -36.37 -10.47 -25.49
N THR A 973 -35.97 -11.49 -26.26
CA THR A 973 -36.83 -12.64 -26.55
C THR A 973 -37.08 -13.49 -25.31
N ALA A 974 -36.03 -13.76 -24.52
CA ALA A 974 -36.14 -14.53 -23.28
C ALA A 974 -36.96 -13.78 -22.22
N TYR A 975 -36.81 -12.46 -22.14
CA TYR A 975 -37.60 -11.60 -21.25
C TYR A 975 -39.10 -11.67 -21.59
N GLN A 976 -39.47 -11.52 -22.86
CA GLN A 976 -40.86 -11.66 -23.31
C GLN A 976 -41.43 -13.06 -23.06
N GLN A 977 -40.61 -14.10 -23.19
CA GLN A 977 -41.01 -15.47 -22.86
C GLN A 977 -41.23 -15.65 -21.37
N ALA A 978 -40.40 -15.05 -20.52
CA ALA A 978 -40.60 -15.04 -19.07
C ALA A 978 -41.90 -14.33 -18.70
N GLU A 979 -42.22 -13.18 -19.31
CA GLU A 979 -43.49 -12.45 -19.09
C GLU A 979 -44.72 -13.29 -19.50
N ALA A 980 -44.65 -13.98 -20.65
CA ALA A 980 -45.71 -14.87 -21.11
C ALA A 980 -45.88 -16.07 -20.18
N SER A 981 -44.77 -16.63 -19.68
CA SER A 981 -44.74 -17.74 -18.73
C SER A 981 -45.34 -17.33 -17.39
N TYR A 982 -44.96 -16.16 -16.87
CA TYR A 982 -45.55 -15.56 -15.68
C TYR A 982 -47.07 -15.43 -15.82
N SER A 983 -47.53 -14.81 -16.91
CA SER A 983 -48.96 -14.56 -17.15
C SER A 983 -49.77 -15.85 -17.20
N THR A 984 -49.24 -16.87 -17.89
CA THR A 984 -49.89 -18.18 -18.05
C THR A 984 -49.94 -18.95 -16.73
N ALA A 985 -48.84 -18.96 -15.99
CA ALA A 985 -48.75 -19.60 -14.67
C ALA A 985 -49.66 -18.91 -13.65
N LYS A 986 -49.70 -17.57 -13.64
CA LYS A 986 -50.54 -16.77 -12.72
C LYS A 986 -52.03 -17.06 -12.91
N LEU A 987 -52.50 -17.14 -14.15
CA LEU A 987 -53.90 -17.50 -14.45
C LEU A 987 -54.25 -18.88 -13.91
N SER A 988 -53.33 -19.84 -14.07
CA SER A 988 -53.52 -21.21 -13.58
C SER A 988 -53.51 -21.26 -12.05
N TYR A 989 -52.57 -20.56 -11.42
CA TYR A 989 -52.50 -20.41 -9.96
C TYR A 989 -53.81 -19.83 -9.40
N LEU A 990 -54.31 -18.71 -9.95
CA LEU A 990 -55.57 -18.10 -9.51
C LEU A 990 -56.76 -19.04 -9.72
N GLN A 991 -56.80 -19.77 -10.85
CA GLN A 991 -57.85 -20.74 -11.11
C GLN A 991 -57.88 -21.85 -10.05
N TYR A 992 -56.74 -22.46 -9.75
CA TYR A 992 -56.65 -23.55 -8.77
C TYR A 992 -56.81 -23.06 -7.33
N SER A 993 -56.33 -21.85 -7.00
CA SER A 993 -56.51 -21.25 -5.68
C SER A 993 -57.99 -20.99 -5.40
N ASN A 994 -58.71 -20.35 -6.34
CA ASN A 994 -60.16 -20.15 -6.21
C ASN A 994 -60.93 -21.47 -6.11
N LEU A 995 -60.48 -22.49 -6.84
CA LEU A 995 -61.08 -23.82 -6.74
C LEU A 995 -60.84 -24.42 -5.34
N LEU A 996 -59.62 -24.31 -4.80
CA LEU A 996 -59.28 -24.77 -3.46
C LEU A 996 -60.14 -24.08 -2.39
N ASP A 997 -60.32 -22.76 -2.49
CA ASP A 997 -61.14 -22.00 -1.55
C ASP A 997 -62.63 -22.39 -1.62
N SER A 998 -63.13 -22.68 -2.81
CA SER A 998 -64.56 -22.97 -3.03
C SER A 998 -64.98 -24.39 -2.67
N VAL A 999 -64.15 -25.40 -2.96
CA VAL A 999 -64.51 -26.82 -2.78
C VAL A 999 -63.56 -27.59 -1.86
N GLY A 1000 -62.45 -27.02 -1.41
CA GLY A 1000 -61.40 -27.75 -0.67
C GLY A 1000 -61.90 -28.48 0.58
N GLY A 1001 -62.85 -27.90 1.32
CA GLY A 1001 -63.47 -28.54 2.50
C GLY A 1001 -64.45 -29.68 2.18
N LEU A 1002 -64.77 -29.90 0.89
CA LEU A 1002 -65.71 -30.91 0.41
C LEU A 1002 -65.01 -32.08 -0.29
N LEU A 1003 -63.72 -31.93 -0.60
CA LEU A 1003 -62.91 -32.95 -1.28
C LEU A 1003 -62.46 -34.03 -0.30
N ASP A 1004 -62.30 -35.25 -0.80
CA ASP A 1004 -61.60 -36.28 -0.04
C ASP A 1004 -60.09 -35.94 0.07
N SER A 1005 -59.38 -36.64 0.95
CA SER A 1005 -57.96 -36.36 1.21
C SER A 1005 -57.07 -36.45 -0.04
N SER A 1006 -57.41 -37.31 -1.01
CA SER A 1006 -56.64 -37.52 -2.24
C SER A 1006 -56.89 -36.41 -3.26
N GLU A 1007 -58.16 -36.03 -3.44
CA GLU A 1007 -58.57 -34.93 -4.32
C GLU A 1007 -58.06 -33.59 -3.78
N LEU A 1008 -58.11 -33.39 -2.46
CA LEU A 1008 -57.57 -32.21 -1.79
C LEU A 1008 -56.06 -32.10 -1.97
N LEU A 1009 -55.33 -33.21 -1.81
CA LEU A 1009 -53.88 -33.29 -2.03
C LEU A 1009 -53.50 -32.90 -3.47
N LYS A 1010 -54.25 -33.39 -4.46
CA LYS A 1010 -54.05 -33.04 -5.87
C LYS A 1010 -54.27 -31.56 -6.13
N LEU A 1011 -55.35 -31.00 -5.59
CA LEU A 1011 -55.69 -29.59 -5.80
C LEU A 1011 -54.65 -28.66 -5.16
N LYS A 1012 -54.24 -28.93 -3.91
CA LYS A 1012 -53.15 -28.21 -3.24
C LYS A 1012 -51.83 -28.29 -4.00
N GLY A 1013 -51.52 -29.46 -4.57
CA GLY A 1013 -50.34 -29.65 -5.41
C GLY A 1013 -50.35 -28.79 -6.68
N GLN A 1014 -51.51 -28.62 -7.33
CA GLN A 1014 -51.62 -27.70 -8.49
C GLN A 1014 -51.43 -26.24 -8.07
N VAL A 1015 -52.00 -25.83 -6.93
CA VAL A 1015 -51.81 -24.48 -6.39
C VAL A 1015 -50.32 -24.21 -6.14
N SER A 1016 -49.63 -25.12 -5.45
CA SER A 1016 -48.20 -25.01 -5.18
C SER A 1016 -47.36 -24.96 -6.47
N HIS A 1017 -47.64 -25.85 -7.44
CA HIS A 1017 -46.92 -25.89 -8.71
C HIS A 1017 -47.02 -24.60 -9.52
N PHE A 1018 -48.23 -24.08 -9.72
CA PHE A 1018 -48.41 -22.87 -10.51
C PHE A 1018 -47.96 -21.62 -9.76
N ASN A 1019 -47.99 -21.62 -8.41
CA ASN A 1019 -47.33 -20.58 -7.63
C ASN A 1019 -45.82 -20.58 -7.93
N MET A 1020 -45.14 -21.73 -7.78
CA MET A 1020 -43.72 -21.89 -8.10
C MET A 1020 -43.36 -21.34 -9.50
N LEU A 1021 -44.08 -21.78 -10.55
CA LEU A 1021 -43.84 -21.31 -11.92
C LEU A 1021 -44.05 -19.80 -12.09
N THR A 1022 -45.07 -19.24 -11.42
CA THR A 1022 -45.33 -17.79 -11.44
C THR A 1022 -44.19 -17.03 -10.78
N ARG A 1023 -43.71 -17.50 -9.62
CA ARG A 1023 -42.65 -16.82 -8.86
C ARG A 1023 -41.30 -16.91 -9.56
N ARG A 1024 -40.91 -18.08 -10.07
CA ARG A 1024 -39.66 -18.25 -10.83
C ARG A 1024 -39.57 -17.26 -11.98
N ALA A 1025 -40.60 -17.21 -12.83
CA ALA A 1025 -40.63 -16.30 -13.98
C ALA A 1025 -40.50 -14.83 -13.55
N ALA A 1026 -41.15 -14.41 -12.46
CA ALA A 1026 -41.01 -13.06 -11.93
C ALA A 1026 -39.59 -12.79 -11.39
N TYR A 1027 -39.00 -13.73 -10.66
CA TYR A 1027 -37.66 -13.55 -10.09
C TYR A 1027 -36.57 -13.50 -11.17
N ASP A 1028 -36.69 -14.29 -12.24
CA ASP A 1028 -35.77 -14.21 -13.38
C ASP A 1028 -35.84 -12.83 -14.05
N ILE A 1029 -37.04 -12.26 -14.18
CA ILE A 1029 -37.23 -10.91 -14.71
C ILE A 1029 -36.65 -9.85 -13.77
N ILE A 1030 -36.90 -9.97 -12.46
CA ILE A 1030 -36.36 -9.07 -11.43
C ILE A 1030 -34.82 -9.08 -11.51
N ARG A 1031 -34.18 -10.26 -11.43
CA ARG A 1031 -32.72 -10.39 -11.48
C ARG A 1031 -32.13 -9.90 -12.80
N SER A 1032 -32.82 -10.12 -13.92
CA SER A 1032 -32.46 -9.52 -15.21
C SER A 1032 -32.47 -7.99 -15.17
N ASN A 1033 -33.50 -7.38 -14.57
CA ASN A 1033 -33.57 -5.92 -14.44
C ASN A 1033 -32.48 -5.37 -13.52
N LEU A 1034 -32.19 -6.06 -12.40
CA LEU A 1034 -31.16 -5.64 -11.44
C LEU A 1034 -29.73 -5.81 -11.97
N SER A 1035 -29.51 -6.77 -12.87
CA SER A 1035 -28.21 -7.00 -13.54
C SER A 1035 -27.87 -5.95 -14.60
N ASP A 1036 -28.81 -5.06 -14.95
CA ASP A 1036 -28.55 -4.02 -15.93
C ASP A 1036 -27.57 -2.97 -15.37
N SER A 1037 -26.67 -2.51 -16.24
CA SER A 1037 -25.77 -1.39 -15.97
C SER A 1037 -26.50 -0.11 -15.53
N ILE A 1038 -27.79 0.00 -15.87
CA ILE A 1038 -28.70 1.08 -15.52
C ILE A 1038 -29.71 0.58 -14.47
N ALA A 1039 -29.90 1.34 -13.40
CA ALA A 1039 -30.95 1.06 -12.42
C ALA A 1039 -32.35 1.32 -12.99
N HIS A 1040 -33.27 0.37 -12.73
CA HIS A 1040 -34.67 0.45 -13.15
C HIS A 1040 -35.63 0.31 -11.95
N PRO A 1041 -35.63 1.24 -10.97
CA PRO A 1041 -36.42 1.11 -9.74
C PRO A 1041 -37.93 1.01 -10.02
N GLY A 1042 -38.43 1.69 -11.06
CA GLY A 1042 -39.84 1.57 -11.46
C GLY A 1042 -40.23 0.18 -11.97
N LEU A 1043 -39.35 -0.50 -12.72
CA LEU A 1043 -39.59 -1.88 -13.15
C LEU A 1043 -39.49 -2.85 -11.98
N TYR A 1044 -38.47 -2.67 -11.12
CA TYR A 1044 -38.34 -3.46 -9.89
C TYR A 1044 -39.61 -3.36 -9.03
N LYS A 1045 -40.07 -2.13 -8.75
CA LYS A 1045 -41.33 -1.88 -8.04
C LYS A 1045 -42.53 -2.55 -8.70
N THR A 1046 -42.68 -2.41 -10.03
CA THR A 1046 -43.80 -3.01 -10.76
C THR A 1046 -43.84 -4.52 -10.56
N TRP A 1047 -42.69 -5.19 -10.63
CA TRP A 1047 -42.62 -6.64 -10.41
C TRP A 1047 -42.86 -7.02 -8.94
N MET A 1048 -42.42 -6.21 -7.98
CA MET A 1048 -42.74 -6.41 -6.56
C MET A 1048 -44.24 -6.25 -6.27
N GLU A 1049 -44.90 -5.25 -6.86
CA GLU A 1049 -46.36 -5.08 -6.77
C GLU A 1049 -47.11 -6.27 -7.40
N GLU A 1050 -46.61 -6.80 -8.52
CA GLU A 1050 -47.16 -7.98 -9.18
C GLU A 1050 -47.01 -9.26 -8.34
N LEU A 1051 -45.98 -9.34 -7.48
CA LEU A 1051 -45.82 -10.44 -6.55
C LEU A 1051 -46.89 -10.40 -5.43
N ASN A 1052 -47.33 -9.21 -5.01
CA ASN A 1052 -48.43 -8.99 -4.07
C ASN A 1052 -48.39 -9.90 -2.83
N ASN A 1053 -47.32 -9.80 -2.05
CA ASN A 1053 -47.18 -10.48 -0.76
C ASN A 1053 -46.49 -9.60 0.28
N PHE A 1054 -46.48 -10.07 1.53
CA PHE A 1054 -45.93 -9.34 2.67
C PHE A 1054 -44.46 -9.02 2.44
N SER A 1055 -43.67 -10.04 2.07
CA SER A 1055 -42.24 -9.93 1.82
C SER A 1055 -41.91 -8.91 0.70
N SER A 1056 -42.61 -8.97 -0.44
CA SER A 1056 -42.43 -8.02 -1.56
C SER A 1056 -42.83 -6.58 -1.22
N THR A 1057 -43.73 -6.39 -0.26
CA THR A 1057 -44.13 -5.04 0.18
C THR A 1057 -43.05 -4.42 1.06
N GLN A 1058 -42.35 -5.23 1.88
CA GLN A 1058 -41.17 -4.79 2.61
C GLN A 1058 -40.06 -4.34 1.65
N ASP A 1059 -39.88 -5.01 0.52
CA ASP A 1059 -38.85 -4.64 -0.47
C ASP A 1059 -39.17 -3.32 -1.16
N ILE A 1060 -40.46 -3.03 -1.36
CA ILE A 1060 -40.89 -1.71 -1.87
C ILE A 1060 -40.58 -0.62 -0.85
N ILE A 1061 -40.77 -0.88 0.46
CA ILE A 1061 -40.39 0.05 1.54
C ILE A 1061 -38.87 0.27 1.52
N ASP A 1062 -38.09 -0.81 1.45
CA ASP A 1062 -36.62 -0.77 1.44
C ASP A 1062 -36.09 -0.04 0.18
N MET A 1063 -36.72 -0.26 -0.98
CA MET A 1063 -36.46 0.49 -2.21
C MET A 1063 -36.80 1.98 -2.06
N TYR A 1064 -37.95 2.34 -1.47
CA TYR A 1064 -38.33 3.73 -1.23
C TYR A 1064 -37.32 4.44 -0.34
N ILE A 1065 -36.87 3.79 0.74
CA ILE A 1065 -35.80 4.31 1.60
C ILE A 1065 -34.51 4.49 0.79
N HIS A 1066 -34.13 3.51 -0.02
CA HIS A 1066 -32.94 3.58 -0.87
C HIS A 1066 -32.95 4.80 -1.80
N ILE A 1067 -34.08 5.09 -2.48
CA ILE A 1067 -34.18 6.21 -3.42
C ILE A 1067 -34.52 7.56 -2.77
N GLY A 1068 -34.65 7.61 -1.44
CA GLY A 1068 -34.94 8.83 -0.68
C GLY A 1068 -36.42 9.22 -0.64
N GLU A 1069 -37.34 8.33 -1.02
CA GLU A 1069 -38.79 8.54 -0.96
C GLU A 1069 -39.35 8.17 0.42
N PHE A 1070 -38.83 8.80 1.47
CA PHE A 1070 -39.11 8.41 2.87
C PHE A 1070 -40.58 8.48 3.28
N GLN A 1071 -41.35 9.46 2.79
CA GLN A 1071 -42.79 9.53 3.11
C GLN A 1071 -43.56 8.37 2.50
N ASN A 1072 -43.22 7.96 1.27
CA ASN A 1072 -43.86 6.81 0.62
C ASN A 1072 -43.51 5.52 1.38
N ALA A 1073 -42.29 5.41 1.90
CA ALA A 1073 -41.88 4.31 2.78
C ALA A 1073 -42.71 4.27 4.06
N LEU A 1074 -42.88 5.40 4.77
CA LEU A 1074 -43.66 5.49 6.00
C LEU A 1074 -45.14 5.17 5.78
N ASP A 1075 -45.76 5.73 4.74
CA ASP A 1075 -47.17 5.50 4.43
C ASP A 1075 -47.44 4.02 4.12
N LEU A 1076 -46.51 3.38 3.38
CA LEU A 1076 -46.61 1.96 3.07
C LEU A 1076 -46.35 1.10 4.32
N LEU A 1077 -45.37 1.49 5.14
CA LEU A 1077 -45.06 0.82 6.40
C LEU A 1077 -46.29 0.79 7.31
N ASP A 1078 -46.97 1.93 7.53
CA ASP A 1078 -48.16 2.05 8.38
C ASP A 1078 -49.37 1.22 7.88
N THR A 1079 -49.51 1.09 6.56
CA THR A 1079 -50.64 0.38 5.94
C THR A 1079 -50.42 -1.13 5.84
N LEU A 1080 -49.18 -1.59 5.87
CA LEU A 1080 -48.79 -2.98 5.65
C LEU A 1080 -49.54 -4.00 6.55
N PRO A 1081 -49.74 -3.78 7.87
CA PRO A 1081 -50.50 -4.71 8.73
C PRO A 1081 -52.00 -4.80 8.41
N SER A 1082 -52.55 -3.79 7.74
CA SER A 1082 -53.95 -3.80 7.30
C SER A 1082 -54.14 -4.48 5.94
N MET A 1083 -53.08 -4.50 5.12
CA MET A 1083 -53.05 -5.18 3.82
C MET A 1083 -52.93 -6.70 3.97
N TYR A 1084 -52.19 -7.16 4.98
CA TYR A 1084 -51.93 -8.57 5.24
C TYR A 1084 -52.31 -8.92 6.69
N PRO A 1085 -53.15 -9.95 6.93
CA PRO A 1085 -53.57 -10.33 8.28
C PRO A 1085 -52.41 -10.98 9.06
N LEU A 1086 -51.63 -10.17 9.76
CA LEU A 1086 -50.52 -10.64 10.60
C LEU A 1086 -51.02 -11.24 11.91
N SER A 1087 -50.42 -12.34 12.36
CA SER A 1087 -50.73 -12.93 13.67
C SER A 1087 -49.53 -13.63 14.28
N GLY A 1088 -49.48 -13.72 15.61
CA GLY A 1088 -48.42 -14.44 16.32
C GLY A 1088 -47.02 -13.91 16.00
N TYR A 1089 -46.19 -14.76 15.40
CA TYR A 1089 -44.80 -14.48 15.05
C TYR A 1089 -44.66 -13.33 14.04
N ASP A 1090 -45.39 -13.36 12.93
CA ASP A 1090 -45.27 -12.34 11.86
C ASP A 1090 -45.65 -10.93 12.37
N SER A 1091 -46.60 -10.84 13.31
CA SER A 1091 -46.96 -9.55 13.93
C SER A 1091 -45.86 -9.01 14.85
N ALA A 1092 -45.12 -9.89 15.54
CA ALA A 1092 -44.02 -9.48 16.40
C ALA A 1092 -42.81 -9.06 15.55
N GLU A 1093 -42.46 -9.85 14.53
CA GLU A 1093 -41.34 -9.55 13.63
C GLU A 1093 -41.56 -8.27 12.80
N TYR A 1094 -42.80 -8.03 12.36
CA TYR A 1094 -43.15 -6.75 11.71
C TYR A 1094 -42.91 -5.56 12.65
N THR A 1095 -43.16 -5.68 13.95
CA THR A 1095 -42.94 -4.58 14.90
C THR A 1095 -41.46 -4.19 14.94
N TYR A 1096 -40.57 -5.18 15.09
CA TYR A 1096 -39.12 -4.95 15.07
C TYR A 1096 -38.61 -4.40 13.73
N TYR A 1097 -39.13 -4.90 12.61
CA TYR A 1097 -38.84 -4.35 11.29
C TYR A 1097 -39.29 -2.89 11.18
N SER A 1098 -40.53 -2.57 11.61
CA SER A 1098 -41.08 -1.22 11.59
C SER A 1098 -40.29 -0.23 12.45
N ASP A 1099 -39.87 -0.66 13.64
CA ASP A 1099 -39.05 0.16 14.54
C ASP A 1099 -37.68 0.44 13.90
N LEU A 1100 -37.04 -0.58 13.32
CA LEU A 1100 -35.78 -0.41 12.58
C LEU A 1100 -35.92 0.58 11.42
N LYS A 1101 -36.96 0.47 10.60
CA LYS A 1101 -37.16 1.35 9.44
C LYS A 1101 -37.43 2.79 9.81
N GLN A 1102 -38.18 3.02 10.89
CA GLN A 1102 -38.39 4.37 11.41
C GLN A 1102 -37.09 5.01 11.90
N MET A 1103 -36.24 4.26 12.63
CA MET A 1103 -34.92 4.74 13.01
C MET A 1103 -34.05 5.02 11.77
N GLN A 1104 -34.08 4.11 10.80
CA GLN A 1104 -33.34 4.24 9.55
C GLN A 1104 -33.69 5.51 8.78
N ILE A 1105 -34.98 5.78 8.62
CA ILE A 1105 -35.47 7.00 8.00
C ILE A 1105 -35.08 8.24 8.82
N GLY A 1106 -35.04 8.13 10.15
CA GLY A 1106 -34.61 9.19 11.05
C GLY A 1106 -33.17 9.66 10.75
N TRP A 1107 -32.19 8.76 10.83
CA TRP A 1107 -30.80 9.14 10.61
C TRP A 1107 -30.51 9.52 9.14
N LEU A 1108 -31.20 8.92 8.16
CA LEU A 1108 -31.06 9.30 6.75
C LEU A 1108 -31.64 10.69 6.46
N ASN A 1109 -32.74 11.10 7.11
CA ASN A 1109 -33.26 12.47 7.01
C ASN A 1109 -32.30 13.51 7.59
N ASP A 1110 -31.47 13.12 8.54
CA ASP A 1110 -30.43 13.96 9.15
C ASP A 1110 -29.11 13.94 8.34
N ASP A 1111 -29.10 13.35 7.13
CA ASP A 1111 -27.92 13.14 6.28
C ASP A 1111 -26.79 12.34 6.99
N ARG A 1112 -27.13 11.51 7.98
CA ARG A 1112 -26.18 10.65 8.71
C ARG A 1112 -26.09 9.26 8.11
N SER A 1113 -24.91 8.66 8.25
CA SER A 1113 -24.65 7.27 7.88
C SER A 1113 -24.72 6.30 9.06
N ILE A 1114 -24.69 4.99 8.78
CA ILE A 1114 -24.59 3.93 9.80
C ILE A 1114 -23.30 3.99 10.63
N PHE A 1115 -22.33 4.84 10.28
CA PHE A 1115 -21.11 5.04 11.05
C PHE A 1115 -21.23 6.18 12.08
N GLU A 1116 -22.37 6.88 12.10
CA GLU A 1116 -22.63 8.09 12.89
C GLU A 1116 -23.86 7.94 13.80
N LEU A 1117 -24.16 6.69 14.21
CA LEU A 1117 -25.26 6.38 15.10
C LEU A 1117 -24.93 6.82 16.54
N SER A 1118 -25.96 7.30 17.25
CA SER A 1118 -25.89 7.68 18.66
C SER A 1118 -25.94 6.47 19.58
N GLU A 1119 -25.53 6.64 20.85
CA GLU A 1119 -25.55 5.56 21.85
C GLU A 1119 -26.94 4.96 22.05
N ILE A 1120 -28.00 5.79 22.03
CA ILE A 1120 -29.39 5.33 22.13
C ILE A 1120 -29.80 4.51 20.91
N GLU A 1121 -29.42 4.95 19.70
CA GLU A 1121 -29.72 4.20 18.47
C GLU A 1121 -28.99 2.86 18.45
N LEU A 1122 -27.77 2.78 19.00
CA LEU A 1122 -27.03 1.53 19.14
C LEU A 1122 -27.70 0.58 20.15
N GLU A 1123 -28.15 1.08 21.31
CA GLU A 1123 -28.89 0.28 22.30
C GLU A 1123 -30.21 -0.27 21.72
N ASP A 1124 -30.96 0.54 20.97
CA ASP A 1124 -32.19 0.12 20.32
C ASP A 1124 -31.93 -0.90 19.19
N LEU A 1125 -30.86 -0.72 18.41
CA LEU A 1125 -30.43 -1.69 17.40
C LEU A 1125 -30.01 -3.02 18.02
N GLU A 1126 -29.26 -2.99 19.13
CA GLU A 1126 -28.85 -4.18 19.86
C GLU A 1126 -30.08 -4.93 20.39
N PHE A 1127 -31.04 -4.21 20.98
CA PHE A 1127 -32.30 -4.80 21.43
C PHE A 1127 -33.07 -5.49 20.30
N ILE A 1128 -33.16 -4.87 19.12
CA ILE A 1128 -33.79 -5.48 17.93
C ILE A 1128 -32.99 -6.71 17.48
N ALA A 1129 -31.66 -6.60 17.41
CA ALA A 1129 -30.76 -7.67 16.97
C ALA A 1129 -30.87 -8.93 17.85
N GLU A 1130 -31.05 -8.76 19.16
CA GLU A 1130 -31.21 -9.87 20.12
C GLU A 1130 -32.65 -10.40 20.19
N SER A 1131 -33.65 -9.53 20.02
CA SER A 1131 -35.06 -9.87 20.22
C SER A 1131 -35.76 -10.43 18.97
N SER A 1132 -35.23 -10.17 17.78
CA SER A 1132 -35.81 -10.56 16.49
C SER A 1132 -34.95 -11.60 15.76
N GLN A 1133 -35.58 -12.67 15.31
CA GLN A 1133 -34.96 -13.68 14.44
C GLN A 1133 -35.33 -13.47 12.96
N GLY A 1134 -36.33 -12.61 12.69
CA GLY A 1134 -36.74 -12.20 11.36
C GLY A 1134 -35.90 -11.08 10.76
N LEU A 1135 -36.44 -10.47 9.69
CA LEU A 1135 -35.72 -9.50 8.84
C LEU A 1135 -35.20 -8.30 9.62
N GLY A 1136 -36.00 -7.71 10.53
CA GLY A 1136 -35.58 -6.56 11.33
C GLY A 1136 -34.34 -6.85 12.19
N GLY A 1137 -34.32 -7.98 12.90
CA GLY A 1137 -33.16 -8.41 13.67
C GLY A 1137 -31.94 -8.73 12.80
N ALA A 1138 -32.16 -9.34 11.63
CA ALA A 1138 -31.09 -9.65 10.69
C ALA A 1138 -30.43 -8.40 10.10
N GLN A 1139 -31.24 -7.41 9.73
CA GLN A 1139 -30.78 -6.10 9.28
C GLN A 1139 -30.03 -5.35 10.40
N ALA A 1140 -30.55 -5.37 11.64
CA ALA A 1140 -29.87 -4.77 12.80
C ALA A 1140 -28.50 -5.42 13.08
N ARG A 1141 -28.42 -6.76 13.07
CA ARG A 1141 -27.13 -7.49 13.16
C ARG A 1141 -26.17 -7.13 12.03
N GLY A 1142 -26.70 -6.92 10.82
CA GLY A 1142 -25.92 -6.46 9.66
C GLY A 1142 -25.30 -5.08 9.87
N ILE A 1143 -26.08 -4.11 10.38
CA ILE A 1143 -25.59 -2.75 10.70
C ILE A 1143 -24.49 -2.82 11.76
N LEU A 1144 -24.79 -3.47 12.88
CA LEU A 1144 -23.87 -3.56 14.02
C LEU A 1144 -22.59 -4.31 13.65
N GLY A 1145 -22.70 -5.45 12.96
CA GLY A 1145 -21.55 -6.24 12.55
C GLY A 1145 -20.65 -5.56 11.51
N PHE A 1146 -21.23 -4.75 10.61
CA PHE A 1146 -20.44 -4.08 9.56
C PHE A 1146 -19.78 -2.79 10.04
N ALA A 1147 -20.50 -1.93 10.76
CA ALA A 1147 -20.00 -0.62 11.19
C ALA A 1147 -19.35 -0.64 12.58
N TYR A 1148 -19.72 -1.60 13.43
CA TYR A 1148 -19.34 -1.67 14.85
C TYR A 1148 -18.89 -3.07 15.29
N GLY A 1149 -18.37 -3.90 14.37
CA GLY A 1149 -18.02 -5.31 14.62
C GLY A 1149 -17.04 -5.54 15.78
N ASN A 1150 -16.14 -4.58 16.05
CA ASN A 1150 -15.24 -4.60 17.21
C ASN A 1150 -15.97 -4.54 18.57
N LEU A 1151 -17.20 -4.00 18.59
CA LEU A 1151 -18.04 -3.89 19.79
C LEU A 1151 -19.11 -4.98 19.83
N TYR A 1152 -19.66 -5.33 18.67
CA TYR A 1152 -20.79 -6.24 18.54
C TYR A 1152 -20.42 -7.44 17.66
N ASN A 1153 -20.05 -8.54 18.31
CA ASN A 1153 -19.70 -9.78 17.62
C ASN A 1153 -20.84 -10.81 17.72
N PHE A 1154 -21.65 -10.88 16.66
CA PHE A 1154 -22.67 -11.92 16.50
C PHE A 1154 -22.04 -13.16 15.88
N MET A 1155 -21.30 -13.92 16.69
CA MET A 1155 -20.72 -15.19 16.26
C MET A 1155 -21.82 -16.25 16.16
N ASP A 1156 -22.45 -16.36 14.98
CA ASP A 1156 -23.46 -17.38 14.69
C ASP A 1156 -22.79 -18.69 14.24
N CYS A 1157 -22.08 -19.33 15.17
CA CYS A 1157 -21.66 -20.72 15.00
C CYS A 1157 -22.93 -21.57 14.88
N ASN A 1158 -23.01 -22.46 13.89
CA ASN A 1158 -24.12 -23.41 13.79
C ASN A 1158 -24.04 -24.40 14.96
N GLU A 1159 -24.53 -23.99 16.14
CA GLU A 1159 -24.62 -24.84 17.33
C GLU A 1159 -25.59 -25.99 17.05
N LEU A 1160 -25.08 -27.21 17.05
CA LEU A 1160 -25.92 -28.39 17.13
C LEU A 1160 -26.24 -28.66 18.59
N ASP A 1161 -27.45 -28.26 19.02
CA ASP A 1161 -28.07 -28.85 20.21
C ASP A 1161 -28.57 -30.27 19.88
N MET A 1162 -27.62 -31.18 19.62
CA MET A 1162 -27.87 -32.64 19.58
C MET A 1162 -27.54 -33.30 20.93
N SER A 1163 -27.60 -32.53 22.02
CA SER A 1163 -27.27 -33.00 23.38
C SER A 1163 -28.31 -33.94 24.01
N ASN A 1164 -29.24 -34.50 23.23
CA ASN A 1164 -30.11 -35.60 23.67
C ASN A 1164 -29.90 -36.86 22.83
N ASN A 1165 -28.83 -37.59 23.18
CA ASN A 1165 -28.65 -39.03 23.03
C ASN A 1165 -29.34 -39.70 21.82
N LEU A 1166 -28.56 -40.01 20.78
CA LEU A 1166 -28.75 -41.23 19.97
C LEU A 1166 -28.63 -42.47 20.89
N LYS A 1167 -29.66 -42.73 21.70
CA LYS A 1167 -29.84 -44.02 22.37
C LYS A 1167 -30.95 -44.75 21.65
N ASN A 1168 -30.57 -45.83 20.97
CA ASN A 1168 -31.39 -46.98 20.60
C ASN A 1168 -32.71 -47.03 21.40
N SER A 1169 -33.80 -46.57 20.83
CA SER A 1169 -35.13 -46.84 21.36
C SER A 1169 -35.88 -47.74 20.40
N THR A 1170 -36.00 -49.01 20.80
CA THR A 1170 -37.09 -49.87 20.34
C THR A 1170 -38.44 -49.18 20.57
N PRO A 1171 -39.48 -49.51 19.77
CA PRO A 1171 -40.74 -48.80 19.81
C PRO A 1171 -41.38 -48.93 21.19
N LYS A 1172 -41.57 -47.81 21.90
CA LYS A 1172 -42.46 -47.77 23.06
C LYS A 1172 -43.89 -47.55 22.55
N PRO A 1173 -44.88 -48.30 23.05
CA PRO A 1173 -46.26 -48.11 22.64
C PRO A 1173 -46.76 -46.74 23.07
N ALA A 1174 -47.61 -46.17 22.22
CA ALA A 1174 -48.28 -44.90 22.39
C ALA A 1174 -48.82 -44.75 23.83
N THR A 1175 -48.31 -43.75 24.53
CA THR A 1175 -49.02 -43.14 25.65
C THR A 1175 -49.44 -41.77 25.17
N GLU A 1176 -50.73 -41.48 25.31
CA GLU A 1176 -51.33 -40.23 24.88
C GLU A 1176 -50.53 -39.03 25.41
N PRO A 1177 -50.34 -37.97 24.60
CA PRO A 1177 -49.66 -36.77 25.05
C PRO A 1177 -50.51 -36.11 26.14
N ASN A 1178 -50.03 -36.16 27.38
CA ASN A 1178 -50.50 -35.27 28.43
C ASN A 1178 -50.10 -33.85 28.05
N VAL A 1179 -51.01 -33.12 27.41
CA VAL A 1179 -50.90 -31.70 27.12
C VAL A 1179 -50.97 -30.94 28.45
N SER A 1180 -49.83 -30.68 29.08
CA SER A 1180 -49.75 -29.69 30.16
C SER A 1180 -49.82 -28.29 29.54
N ARG A 1181 -51.03 -27.72 29.44
CA ARG A 1181 -51.23 -26.33 29.02
C ARG A 1181 -50.52 -25.38 29.99
N THR A 1182 -49.67 -24.50 29.47
CA THR A 1182 -49.03 -23.41 30.21
C THR A 1182 -50.07 -22.38 30.69
N ALA A 1183 -49.77 -21.66 31.78
CA ALA A 1183 -50.64 -20.59 32.26
C ALA A 1183 -50.67 -19.43 31.25
N GLN A 1184 -51.82 -18.79 31.05
CA GLN A 1184 -52.01 -17.66 30.14
C GLN A 1184 -52.79 -16.55 30.84
N ILE A 1185 -52.47 -15.29 30.53
CA ILE A 1185 -53.23 -14.11 30.99
C ILE A 1185 -53.14 -12.96 29.98
N VAL A 1186 -54.28 -12.33 29.67
CA VAL A 1186 -54.35 -11.15 28.80
C VAL A 1186 -55.27 -10.10 29.43
N ALA A 1187 -54.84 -8.83 29.47
CA ALA A 1187 -55.66 -7.69 29.85
C ALA A 1187 -56.39 -7.10 28.64
N LYS A 1188 -57.72 -6.91 28.73
CA LYS A 1188 -58.54 -6.26 27.68
C LYS A 1188 -59.60 -5.31 28.28
N PRO A 1189 -59.87 -4.14 27.69
CA PRO A 1189 -59.11 -3.50 26.62
C PRO A 1189 -57.69 -3.09 27.09
N ASN A 1190 -56.73 -3.00 26.19
CA ASN A 1190 -55.38 -2.50 26.45
C ASN A 1190 -54.89 -1.80 25.17
N PRO A 1191 -54.84 -0.46 25.12
CA PRO A 1191 -54.92 0.49 26.25
C PRO A 1191 -56.31 0.55 26.92
N ALA A 1192 -56.35 0.80 28.24
CA ALA A 1192 -57.57 0.86 29.06
C ALA A 1192 -57.81 2.25 29.65
N SER A 1193 -59.06 2.73 29.66
CA SER A 1193 -59.45 4.01 30.28
C SER A 1193 -60.22 3.86 31.60
N ASP A 1194 -61.08 2.83 31.71
CA ASP A 1194 -62.00 2.65 32.86
C ASP A 1194 -61.94 1.28 33.53
N VAL A 1195 -62.34 0.19 32.86
CA VAL A 1195 -62.37 -1.17 33.42
C VAL A 1195 -61.44 -2.05 32.59
N ILE A 1196 -60.64 -2.87 33.26
CA ILE A 1196 -59.72 -3.84 32.65
C ILE A 1196 -60.22 -5.24 33.00
N GLU A 1197 -60.33 -6.12 32.02
CA GLU A 1197 -60.62 -7.52 32.24
C GLU A 1197 -59.37 -8.35 32.01
N PHE A 1198 -58.89 -9.03 33.07
CA PHE A 1198 -57.84 -10.03 32.97
C PHE A 1198 -58.47 -11.38 32.63
N VAL A 1199 -58.31 -11.83 31.39
CA VAL A 1199 -58.72 -13.15 30.94
C VAL A 1199 -57.57 -14.11 31.16
N TYR A 1200 -57.74 -15.14 31.99
CA TYR A 1200 -56.66 -16.05 32.38
C TYR A 1200 -57.05 -17.54 32.30
N SER A 1201 -56.04 -18.39 32.15
CA SER A 1201 -56.12 -19.85 32.20
C SER A 1201 -54.91 -20.42 32.95
N LEU A 1202 -55.14 -21.36 33.87
CA LEU A 1202 -54.15 -22.05 34.71
C LEU A 1202 -54.11 -23.55 34.35
N PRO A 1203 -52.96 -24.23 34.51
CA PRO A 1203 -52.86 -25.69 34.34
C PRO A 1203 -53.73 -26.44 35.37
N GLU A 1204 -54.16 -27.68 35.04
CA GLU A 1204 -54.99 -28.51 35.94
C GLU A 1204 -54.30 -28.73 37.31
N ASN A 1205 -55.08 -28.61 38.39
CA ASN A 1205 -54.70 -28.68 39.83
C ASN A 1205 -54.14 -27.42 40.51
N ASN A 1206 -54.27 -26.22 39.94
CA ASN A 1206 -53.95 -24.96 40.63
C ASN A 1206 -55.20 -24.27 41.17
N GLU A 1207 -55.49 -24.42 42.47
CA GLU A 1207 -56.65 -23.78 43.12
C GLU A 1207 -56.38 -22.34 43.62
N LYS A 1208 -55.14 -21.83 43.52
CA LYS A 1208 -54.77 -20.46 43.95
C LYS A 1208 -53.69 -19.83 43.06
N ALA A 1209 -53.99 -18.69 42.46
CA ALA A 1209 -53.05 -17.81 41.75
C ALA A 1209 -53.32 -16.35 42.12
N GLU A 1210 -52.43 -15.44 41.76
CA GLU A 1210 -52.64 -14.00 41.94
C GLU A 1210 -52.11 -13.19 40.76
N ILE A 1211 -52.76 -12.07 40.44
CA ILE A 1211 -52.26 -11.09 39.49
C ILE A 1211 -51.66 -9.94 40.29
N ARG A 1212 -50.38 -9.67 40.12
CA ARG A 1212 -49.70 -8.52 40.72
C ARG A 1212 -49.51 -7.42 39.69
N ILE A 1213 -49.92 -6.19 39.98
CA ILE A 1213 -49.75 -5.03 39.09
C ILE A 1213 -48.64 -4.16 39.65
N TYR A 1214 -47.69 -3.76 38.81
CA TYR A 1214 -46.52 -2.96 39.13
C TYR A 1214 -46.50 -1.67 38.30
N SER A 1215 -45.97 -0.59 38.87
CA SER A 1215 -45.60 0.62 38.14
C SER A 1215 -44.49 0.34 37.13
N GLY A 1216 -44.31 1.20 36.13
CA GLY A 1216 -43.16 1.14 35.21
C GLY A 1216 -41.78 1.19 35.90
N GLN A 1217 -41.71 1.54 37.19
CA GLN A 1217 -40.49 1.55 38.01
C GLN A 1217 -40.38 0.30 38.93
N GLY A 1218 -41.21 -0.72 38.72
CA GLY A 1218 -41.15 -1.99 39.48
C GLY A 1218 -41.78 -1.95 40.89
N THR A 1219 -42.39 -0.83 41.31
CA THR A 1219 -43.14 -0.77 42.58
C THR A 1219 -44.47 -1.52 42.46
N LEU A 1220 -44.76 -2.44 43.38
CA LEU A 1220 -46.02 -3.18 43.43
C LEU A 1220 -47.19 -2.25 43.80
N ILE A 1221 -48.20 -2.19 42.95
CA ILE A 1221 -49.38 -1.34 43.09
C ILE A 1221 -50.59 -2.10 43.62
N ASP A 1222 -50.83 -3.32 43.12
CA ASP A 1222 -52.02 -4.08 43.50
C ASP A 1222 -51.79 -5.60 43.40
N ILE A 1223 -52.60 -6.38 44.14
CA ILE A 1223 -52.58 -7.84 44.13
C ILE A 1223 -54.02 -8.36 44.06
N LEU A 1224 -54.33 -9.11 43.00
CA LEU A 1224 -55.65 -9.65 42.71
C LEU A 1224 -55.64 -11.18 42.86
N SER A 1225 -56.33 -11.72 43.86
CA SER A 1225 -56.38 -13.18 44.07
C SER A 1225 -57.36 -13.87 43.11
N ILE A 1226 -56.88 -14.94 42.47
CA ILE A 1226 -57.62 -15.83 41.57
C ILE A 1226 -57.86 -17.17 42.25
N ASN A 1227 -59.13 -17.62 42.24
CA ASN A 1227 -59.56 -18.88 42.85
C ASN A 1227 -60.19 -19.88 41.84
N SER A 1228 -59.99 -19.68 40.54
CA SER A 1228 -60.47 -20.59 39.49
C SER A 1228 -59.37 -20.93 38.50
N SER A 1229 -59.46 -22.08 37.84
CA SER A 1229 -58.48 -22.51 36.83
C SER A 1229 -58.61 -21.73 35.51
N THR A 1230 -59.79 -21.24 35.16
CA THR A 1230 -59.99 -20.30 34.05
C THR A 1230 -61.01 -19.24 34.48
N GLY A 1231 -60.91 -18.03 33.94
CA GLY A 1231 -61.85 -16.99 34.30
C GLY A 1231 -61.49 -15.62 33.76
N ILE A 1232 -62.39 -14.67 34.03
CA ILE A 1232 -62.21 -13.25 33.77
C ILE A 1232 -62.22 -12.55 35.11
N TYR A 1233 -61.18 -11.77 35.40
CA TYR A 1233 -61.12 -10.92 36.58
C TYR A 1233 -61.24 -9.45 36.15
N SER A 1234 -62.37 -8.82 36.45
CA SER A 1234 -62.58 -7.40 36.17
C SER A 1234 -61.91 -6.53 37.24
N TYR A 1235 -60.98 -5.69 36.82
CA TYR A 1235 -60.20 -4.76 37.64
C TYR A 1235 -60.57 -3.32 37.31
N GLN A 1236 -60.90 -2.55 38.34
CA GLN A 1236 -61.07 -1.10 38.23
C GLN A 1236 -59.80 -0.42 38.79
N PRO A 1237 -58.95 0.19 37.94
CA PRO A 1237 -57.68 0.80 38.32
C PRO A 1237 -57.91 2.17 38.98
N GLY A 1238 -58.85 2.30 39.91
CA GLY A 1238 -59.44 3.55 40.44
C GLY A 1238 -58.46 4.63 40.95
N LYS A 1239 -57.14 4.40 40.91
CA LYS A 1239 -56.07 5.37 41.22
C LYS A 1239 -54.85 5.33 40.28
N LEU A 1240 -54.84 4.54 39.20
CA LEU A 1240 -53.76 4.57 38.21
C LEU A 1240 -53.88 5.81 37.32
N PHE A 1241 -52.76 6.50 37.11
CA PHE A 1241 -52.64 7.62 36.16
C PHE A 1241 -52.30 7.08 34.77
N SER A 1242 -52.39 7.93 33.75
CA SER A 1242 -51.99 7.57 32.39
C SER A 1242 -50.51 7.18 32.37
N GLY A 1243 -50.19 6.00 31.83
CA GLY A 1243 -48.84 5.42 31.90
C GLY A 1243 -48.79 3.91 31.65
N VAL A 1244 -47.56 3.38 31.62
CA VAL A 1244 -47.28 1.96 31.41
C VAL A 1244 -47.10 1.26 32.76
N TYR A 1245 -47.79 0.12 32.89
CA TYR A 1245 -47.77 -0.76 34.05
C TYR A 1245 -47.46 -2.18 33.60
N VAL A 1246 -46.96 -3.01 34.52
CA VAL A 1246 -46.71 -4.44 34.29
C VAL A 1246 -47.62 -5.23 35.21
N TYR A 1247 -48.41 -6.15 34.66
CA TYR A 1247 -49.12 -7.13 35.47
C TYR A 1247 -48.42 -8.49 35.38
N VAL A 1248 -48.45 -9.28 36.45
CA VAL A 1248 -47.82 -10.59 36.51
C VAL A 1248 -48.79 -11.58 37.15
N LEU A 1249 -49.21 -12.59 36.40
CA LEU A 1249 -49.93 -13.73 36.96
C LEU A 1249 -48.93 -14.67 37.63
N ILE A 1250 -49.06 -14.88 38.92
CA ILE A 1250 -48.19 -15.74 39.73
C ILE A 1250 -48.98 -16.98 40.14
N SER A 1251 -48.45 -18.15 39.80
CA SER A 1251 -48.98 -19.46 40.19
C SER A 1251 -47.88 -20.35 40.77
N LYS A 1252 -48.23 -21.50 41.32
CA LYS A 1252 -47.26 -22.49 41.83
C LYS A 1252 -46.25 -22.98 40.77
N ASN A 1253 -46.61 -22.89 39.48
CA ASN A 1253 -45.83 -23.43 38.36
C ASN A 1253 -45.07 -22.35 37.57
N GLY A 1254 -45.06 -21.09 38.05
CA GLY A 1254 -44.36 -19.98 37.39
C GLY A 1254 -45.17 -18.70 37.34
N SER A 1255 -44.53 -17.65 36.82
CA SER A 1255 -45.11 -16.32 36.65
C SER A 1255 -45.20 -15.91 35.18
N VAL A 1256 -46.32 -15.32 34.77
CA VAL A 1256 -46.54 -14.85 33.40
C VAL A 1256 -46.75 -13.32 33.43
N PRO A 1257 -45.80 -12.51 32.95
CA PRO A 1257 -45.93 -11.07 32.90
C PRO A 1257 -46.75 -10.60 31.68
N GLY A 1258 -47.27 -9.37 31.74
CA GLY A 1258 -47.90 -8.68 30.62
C GLY A 1258 -47.92 -7.17 30.82
N LYS A 1259 -47.99 -6.43 29.73
CA LYS A 1259 -48.00 -4.95 29.73
C LYS A 1259 -49.44 -4.45 29.83
N LEU A 1260 -49.67 -3.42 30.64
CA LEU A 1260 -50.95 -2.71 30.77
C LEU A 1260 -50.71 -1.22 30.54
N ILE A 1261 -51.42 -0.64 29.58
CA ILE A 1261 -51.38 0.79 29.26
C ILE A 1261 -52.67 1.42 29.78
N ILE A 1262 -52.56 2.43 30.64
CA ILE A 1262 -53.68 3.25 31.08
C ILE A 1262 -53.68 4.56 30.30
N VAL A 1263 -54.81 4.92 29.70
CA VAL A 1263 -55.06 6.20 29.03
C VAL A 1263 -56.32 6.81 29.64
N ARG A 1264 -56.10 7.69 30.61
CA ARG A 1264 -57.12 8.51 31.28
C ARG A 1264 -56.99 9.97 30.93
#